data_AF-A0A6J3KUH4-F1
#
_entry.id   AF-A0A6J3KUH4-F1
#
_cell.length_a   1.000
_cell.length_b   1.000
_cell.length_c   1.000
_cell.angle_alpha   90.00
_cell.angle_beta   90.00
_cell.angle_gamma   90.00
#
_symmetry.space_group_name_H-M   'P 1'
#
loop_
_entity.id
_entity.type
_entity.pdbx_description
1 polymer ?
#
loop_
_entity_poly.entity_id
_entity_poly.type
_entity_poly.pdbx_seq_one_letter_code
_entity_poly.pdbx_strand_id
1 'polypeptide(L)'
;MSAQNVKRTKEDPHMFHVITNAGTTNSPVPHAAASWLIPPQEALFALAYNSGTILLLRLDTKTGLVHSSELKQDSIVPRFLSGIATAFRGRNSEAHVAMSLTIHSCESDTYLFALCREGNIRMWSCNKAQCVAVTDTAIDNRIASQGAQGHILRKALGPNNELYLGTFLKFSTRCEFSILKPIQDNGMFKFVRLCTKFAQDQHLVDFFFTTTRLWAVWRTTDMDTVEVTHAQLSLSGGRVNSEWEAAILEQTPDRDYILSDADTDPRQAYINYIFHPGQFSLADITKALNIYKRSNFLEDKILSAAELKERVCIAVEAEIQAEIMDYELMDEDYLEIANRCWSKFYSWVIQYHANSTRPVGLLLLPSVYGVVLLKKSCFSLLRPMEALEYLMFCNERSYTSRFKTTPVLSQDEDICQDLITLMSALVLLEEQLSEETKTAVKRELYHLKSPDTIIDDLLSKLMLESEEPISNFVTHHLSCHKLSNVRDISSAMAMLLETLTYDLGQPNKVHLNDDHDASILLLNINHFFSSHLGISAISKSVAQITQLRFAICRNLLILQQMILLRPELFDSRSLHSIKSSLAPKTVVLMQAYYVVTWICESTALPMPVQSLLDSSVQRLALLKLVDSRANIGFKQHRSSSLLELFIENSGAKHAHNLMAHTNLDATSLIPWHYGMLTHITFIAQLVWPRSGNFIFPEWLLSSCQFLLVQEYVRLLNTWCEWNSASRKFILAVALLEMGEAHKACDHFLRASRGILTDEFLADALLESSVLSENSSLIQYYLKVIKLFEEHNASDCIIELAETAILMADKDDPNLPTLHSIVFMQHLNLGHHIKAYNCLNSNPDVARRVDCLRQLVVTLFERKKLIDLISFPYVDMYEDLERIVEGRARSVDLIENNYYNFLYSFHIDKGNMRKAASVMYEQAMRLSQESQSVAIVSRQAQCLLACINALHLVSEKYRWIVRPVIDQNYLEEMDYEVQTRRSISSEDILHYKIKKQVEVLELNDIKREYYIVDARLKVSKINSELHIVSHAGPSELIIILPTIGLYTTALHLCDEFNVNKSSVLESLASQCIRLSRGEDPNAWDWLIQNDIFDIGLSNTNITNTAWRLLEYLTLKHEKDRYSELHKAVTRKLLQEGAFIPQWLLMSYKKRNAAELLRLMLNAGRILEASELGVEYINAVMGDGKENFGLKTHLTSVTTPVWLPLNILEVLLYELKEVKENPTFSESYQRLQGALQSYEQKVIRVSKDMIEIKLSSKNC
;
A
#
# COMPACT_ATOMS: atom_id res chain seq x y z
N MET A 1 -20.62 47.76 3.54
CA MET A 1 -22.06 48.02 3.72
C MET A 1 -22.77 47.56 2.45
N SER A 2 -23.77 46.70 2.37
CA SER A 2 -24.39 45.72 3.28
C SER A 2 -25.22 44.79 2.39
N ALA A 3 -24.59 43.80 1.75
CA ALA A 3 -25.25 42.73 1.00
C ALA A 3 -25.58 41.55 1.92
N GLN A 4 -26.23 41.84 3.06
CA GLN A 4 -26.43 40.86 4.14
C GLN A 4 -27.86 40.75 4.67
N ASN A 5 -28.89 41.35 4.02
CA ASN A 5 -30.26 41.36 4.57
C ASN A 5 -31.39 40.91 3.62
N VAL A 6 -31.14 40.11 2.57
CA VAL A 6 -32.22 39.56 1.71
C VAL A 6 -32.32 38.02 1.78
N LYS A 7 -31.69 37.37 2.75
CA LYS A 7 -31.85 35.92 3.01
C LYS A 7 -32.15 35.67 4.48
N ARG A 8 -33.44 35.68 4.87
CA ARG A 8 -34.02 34.93 6.01
C ARG A 8 -35.50 35.30 6.24
N THR A 9 -36.34 34.95 5.28
CA THR A 9 -37.75 34.59 5.53
C THR A 9 -38.11 33.49 4.52
N LYS A 10 -37.38 32.37 4.56
CA LYS A 10 -37.96 31.11 4.12
C LYS A 10 -38.75 30.61 5.33
N GLU A 11 -40.04 30.48 5.11
CA GLU A 11 -41.10 30.05 6.03
C GLU A 11 -40.66 28.91 6.96
N ASP A 12 -41.07 28.99 8.22
CA ASP A 12 -40.85 27.94 9.21
C ASP A 12 -41.57 26.64 8.76
N PRO A 13 -40.84 25.53 8.49
CA PRO A 13 -41.46 24.26 8.11
C PRO A 13 -42.36 23.66 9.21
N HIS A 14 -42.36 24.24 10.41
CA HIS A 14 -43.23 23.86 11.54
C HIS A 14 -44.49 24.71 11.68
N MET A 15 -44.81 25.57 10.71
CA MET A 15 -46.03 26.38 10.75
C MET A 15 -47.27 25.49 10.76
N PHE A 16 -48.06 25.59 11.84
CA PHE A 16 -49.32 24.87 11.98
C PHE A 16 -50.49 25.85 12.02
N HIS A 17 -51.59 25.52 11.33
CA HIS A 17 -52.81 26.33 11.32
C HIS A 17 -53.96 25.53 11.90
N VAL A 18 -54.67 26.13 12.86
CA VAL A 18 -55.90 25.56 13.41
C VAL A 18 -57.08 26.12 12.63
N ILE A 19 -57.74 25.27 11.85
CA ILE A 19 -58.96 25.63 11.13
C ILE A 19 -60.12 25.46 12.09
N THR A 20 -60.79 26.57 12.45
CA THR A 20 -61.99 26.54 13.30
C THR A 20 -63.13 25.91 12.53
N ASN A 21 -63.34 24.61 12.71
CA ASN A 21 -64.48 23.91 12.12
C ASN A 21 -65.77 24.34 12.84
N ALA A 22 -66.81 24.66 12.08
CA ALA A 22 -68.05 25.22 12.62
C ALA A 22 -68.79 24.22 13.54
N GLY A 23 -68.65 24.40 14.86
CA GLY A 23 -69.80 24.38 15.78
C GLY A 23 -70.49 23.06 16.12
N THR A 24 -69.83 21.89 16.12
CA THR A 24 -70.42 20.68 16.74
C THR A 24 -69.41 19.92 17.62
N THR A 25 -69.89 19.46 18.77
CA THR A 25 -69.12 18.70 19.79
C THR A 25 -68.66 17.31 19.33
N ASN A 26 -68.90 16.95 18.07
CA ASN A 26 -68.42 15.76 17.35
C ASN A 26 -68.15 16.17 15.89
N SER A 27 -67.16 17.05 15.65
CA SER A 27 -66.86 17.50 14.29
C SER A 27 -66.44 16.31 13.40
N PRO A 28 -67.13 16.05 12.28
CA PRO A 28 -66.76 14.95 11.39
C PRO A 28 -65.34 15.17 10.84
N VAL A 29 -64.51 14.14 10.85
CA VAL A 29 -63.20 14.16 10.18
C VAL A 29 -63.44 14.21 8.66
N PRO A 30 -62.76 15.08 7.90
CA PRO A 30 -62.90 15.10 6.45
C PRO A 30 -62.44 13.77 5.87
N HIS A 31 -63.26 13.15 5.02
CA HIS A 31 -62.97 11.82 4.45
C HIS A 31 -62.30 11.90 3.07
N ALA A 32 -62.37 13.05 2.40
CA ALA A 32 -61.66 13.30 1.15
C ALA A 32 -61.10 14.73 1.13
N ALA A 33 -59.94 14.90 0.50
CA ALA A 33 -59.29 16.20 0.38
C ALA A 33 -58.62 16.36 -0.99
N ALA A 34 -58.44 17.61 -1.42
CA ALA A 34 -57.63 17.97 -2.58
C ALA A 34 -56.83 19.24 -2.29
N SER A 35 -55.65 19.36 -2.87
CA SER A 35 -54.82 20.55 -2.77
C SER A 35 -54.37 21.03 -4.15
N TRP A 36 -54.08 22.33 -4.25
CA TRP A 36 -53.57 22.95 -5.47
C TRP A 36 -52.76 24.20 -5.14
N LEU A 37 -51.62 24.38 -5.80
CA LEU A 37 -50.83 25.60 -5.70
C LEU A 37 -51.11 26.48 -6.92
N ILE A 38 -51.43 27.74 -6.68
CA ILE A 38 -51.55 28.78 -7.70
C ILE A 38 -50.30 29.67 -7.58
N PRO A 39 -49.28 29.46 -8.44
CA PRO A 39 -48.08 30.29 -8.42
C PRO A 39 -48.45 31.75 -8.71
N PRO A 40 -47.86 32.75 -8.02
CA PRO A 40 -46.72 32.62 -7.10
C PRO A 40 -47.07 32.60 -5.59
N GLN A 41 -48.34 32.72 -5.15
CA GLN A 41 -48.65 33.18 -3.79
C GLN A 41 -49.86 32.54 -3.07
N GLU A 42 -50.64 31.66 -3.70
CA GLU A 42 -51.87 31.12 -3.08
C GLU A 42 -51.91 29.59 -3.15
N ALA A 43 -52.19 28.93 -2.02
CA ALA A 43 -52.45 27.49 -1.94
C ALA A 43 -53.91 27.23 -1.55
N LEU A 44 -54.57 26.35 -2.29
CA LEU A 44 -55.93 25.93 -2.07
C LEU A 44 -55.98 24.54 -1.44
N PHE A 45 -56.86 24.36 -0.46
CA PHE A 45 -57.19 23.04 0.11
C PHE A 45 -58.71 22.89 0.16
N ALA A 46 -59.24 21.81 -0.42
CA ALA A 46 -60.66 21.46 -0.32
C ALA A 46 -60.82 20.24 0.59
N LEU A 47 -61.73 20.32 1.56
CA LEU A 47 -62.02 19.27 2.53
C LEU A 47 -63.50 18.87 2.41
N ALA A 48 -63.79 17.62 2.06
CA ALA A 48 -65.13 17.08 2.02
C ALA A 48 -65.47 16.35 3.33
N TYR A 49 -66.71 16.54 3.80
CA TYR A 49 -67.24 15.92 5.01
C TYR A 49 -68.40 14.98 4.68
N ASN A 50 -68.64 14.00 5.55
CA ASN A 50 -69.77 13.06 5.44
C ASN A 50 -71.15 13.74 5.49
N SER A 51 -71.23 15.01 5.91
CA SER A 51 -72.45 15.83 5.81
C SER A 51 -72.83 16.21 4.37
N GLY A 52 -71.91 16.04 3.40
CA GLY A 52 -72.05 16.56 2.03
C GLY A 52 -71.47 17.96 1.84
N THR A 53 -70.97 18.58 2.92
CA THR A 53 -70.31 19.89 2.88
C THR A 53 -68.89 19.76 2.33
N ILE A 54 -68.48 20.73 1.49
CA ILE A 54 -67.08 20.90 1.06
C ILE A 54 -66.58 22.27 1.52
N LEU A 55 -65.55 22.27 2.37
CA LEU A 55 -64.87 23.46 2.86
C LEU A 55 -63.65 23.75 1.99
N LEU A 56 -63.60 24.94 1.40
CA LEU A 56 -62.44 25.45 0.65
C LEU A 56 -61.62 26.39 1.54
N LEU A 57 -60.34 26.09 1.69
CA LEU A 57 -59.36 26.88 2.41
C LEU A 57 -58.40 27.51 1.41
N ARG A 58 -58.09 28.79 1.61
CA ARG A 58 -57.14 29.55 0.82
C ARG A 58 -56.04 30.04 1.75
N LEU A 59 -54.83 29.55 1.53
CA LEU A 59 -53.64 29.92 2.28
C LEU A 59 -52.79 30.87 1.41
N ASP A 60 -52.55 32.06 1.91
CA ASP A 60 -51.52 32.95 1.37
C ASP A 60 -50.15 32.47 1.85
N THR A 61 -49.28 32.05 0.94
CA THR A 61 -47.99 31.46 1.28
C THR A 61 -47.03 32.48 1.89
N LYS A 62 -47.19 33.78 1.61
CA LYS A 62 -46.32 34.84 2.16
C LYS A 62 -46.72 35.28 3.56
N THR A 63 -48.02 35.41 3.80
CA THR A 63 -48.53 35.93 5.08
C THR A 63 -48.91 34.81 6.06
N GLY A 64 -49.09 33.58 5.58
CA GLY A 64 -49.60 32.47 6.38
C GLY A 64 -51.09 32.61 6.74
N LEU A 65 -51.80 33.59 6.19
CA LEU A 65 -53.22 33.79 6.47
C LEU A 65 -54.06 32.73 5.74
N VAL A 66 -54.99 32.10 6.46
CA VAL A 66 -55.92 31.11 5.93
C VAL A 66 -57.33 31.67 5.93
N HIS A 67 -57.97 31.72 4.76
CA HIS A 67 -59.39 32.05 4.59
C HIS A 67 -60.19 30.78 4.30
N SER A 68 -61.27 30.55 5.03
CA SER A 68 -62.16 29.40 4.85
C SER A 68 -63.53 29.80 4.27
N SER A 69 -64.01 29.08 3.26
CA SER A 69 -65.32 29.28 2.64
C SER A 69 -66.01 27.95 2.34
N GLU A 70 -67.29 27.82 2.67
CA GLU A 70 -68.10 26.66 2.29
C GLU A 70 -68.61 26.79 0.84
N LEU A 71 -68.48 25.72 0.05
CA LEU A 71 -68.97 25.67 -1.33
C LEU A 71 -70.50 25.43 -1.36
N LYS A 72 -71.26 26.37 -1.94
CA LYS A 72 -72.73 26.37 -1.89
C LYS A 72 -73.37 25.92 -3.21
N GLN A 73 -74.25 24.91 -3.14
CA GLN A 73 -75.00 24.47 -4.32
C GLN A 73 -75.97 25.58 -4.77
N ASP A 74 -76.09 25.79 -6.08
CA ASP A 74 -77.11 26.69 -6.60
C ASP A 74 -78.50 26.10 -6.37
N SER A 75 -79.23 26.74 -5.46
CA SER A 75 -80.64 26.49 -5.24
C SER A 75 -81.44 27.18 -6.34
N ILE A 76 -82.06 26.40 -7.23
CA ILE A 76 -83.07 26.87 -8.20
C ILE A 76 -84.28 27.50 -7.48
N VAL A 77 -84.39 27.34 -6.15
CA VAL A 77 -85.47 27.88 -5.33
C VAL A 77 -85.05 29.23 -4.72
N PRO A 78 -85.83 30.32 -4.92
CA PRO A 78 -85.60 31.62 -4.28
C PRO A 78 -85.54 31.51 -2.75
N ARG A 79 -84.69 32.33 -2.10
CA ARG A 79 -84.42 32.31 -0.64
C ARG A 79 -85.67 32.27 0.26
N PHE A 80 -86.83 32.75 -0.18
CA PHE A 80 -88.06 32.78 0.63
C PHE A 80 -88.79 31.43 0.73
N LEU A 81 -88.45 30.43 -0.10
CA LEU A 81 -89.03 29.08 -0.07
C LEU A 81 -88.07 28.01 0.46
N SER A 82 -86.84 28.40 0.87
CA SER A 82 -85.80 27.46 1.29
C SER A 82 -86.20 26.63 2.51
N GLY A 83 -86.97 27.20 3.45
CA GLY A 83 -87.42 26.51 4.67
C GLY A 83 -88.46 25.42 4.44
N ILE A 84 -89.23 25.50 3.35
CA ILE A 84 -90.23 24.47 2.99
C ILE A 84 -89.56 23.36 2.16
N ALA A 85 -88.61 23.72 1.29
CA ALA A 85 -87.84 22.76 0.50
C ALA A 85 -86.93 21.86 1.36
N THR A 86 -86.42 22.35 2.50
CA THR A 86 -85.63 21.56 3.46
C THR A 86 -86.45 20.53 4.24
N ALA A 87 -87.76 20.75 4.43
CA ALA A 87 -88.64 19.81 5.13
C ALA A 87 -89.11 18.65 4.24
N PHE A 88 -89.24 18.88 2.92
CA PHE A 88 -89.61 17.84 1.95
C PHE A 88 -88.41 17.03 1.42
N ARG A 89 -87.18 17.55 1.52
CA ARG A 89 -85.95 16.77 1.27
C ARG A 89 -85.56 15.97 2.52
N GLY A 90 -86.39 14.99 2.89
CA GLY A 90 -85.99 13.98 3.84
C GLY A 90 -84.69 13.30 3.39
N ARG A 91 -83.67 13.28 4.26
CA ARG A 91 -82.55 12.31 4.33
C ARG A 91 -81.78 11.93 3.05
N ASN A 92 -81.88 12.64 1.92
CA ASN A 92 -81.05 12.36 0.72
C ASN A 92 -79.70 13.12 0.71
N SER A 93 -79.17 13.50 1.87
CA SER A 93 -77.87 14.18 1.99
C SER A 93 -76.69 13.28 1.62
N GLU A 94 -76.83 11.96 1.80
CA GLU A 94 -75.75 11.00 1.56
C GLU A 94 -75.38 10.84 0.07
N ALA A 95 -76.32 11.09 -0.84
CA ALA A 95 -76.09 10.95 -2.28
C ALA A 95 -75.11 12.00 -2.84
N HIS A 96 -75.11 13.20 -2.24
CA HIS A 96 -74.30 14.33 -2.65
C HIS A 96 -72.93 14.40 -1.95
N VAL A 97 -72.62 13.41 -1.11
CA VAL A 97 -71.31 13.32 -0.45
C VAL A 97 -70.23 13.13 -1.51
N ALA A 98 -69.28 14.06 -1.55
CA ALA A 98 -68.13 13.98 -2.46
C ALA A 98 -67.18 12.88 -2.00
N MET A 99 -67.09 11.80 -2.76
CA MET A 99 -66.22 10.65 -2.46
C MET A 99 -64.78 10.89 -2.85
N SER A 100 -64.54 11.71 -3.89
CA SER A 100 -63.21 12.04 -4.38
C SER A 100 -63.18 13.45 -4.94
N LEU A 101 -62.07 14.16 -4.72
CA LEU A 101 -61.89 15.56 -5.06
C LEU A 101 -60.63 15.75 -5.92
N THR A 102 -60.69 16.64 -6.91
CA THR A 102 -59.50 17.10 -7.65
C THR A 102 -59.63 18.59 -7.97
N ILE A 103 -58.56 19.36 -7.89
CA ILE A 103 -58.55 20.79 -8.24
C ILE A 103 -57.69 21.00 -9.47
N HIS A 104 -58.11 21.84 -10.41
CA HIS A 104 -57.28 22.25 -11.55
C HIS A 104 -57.64 23.66 -12.03
N SER A 105 -56.63 24.40 -12.48
CA SER A 105 -56.80 25.69 -13.15
C SER A 105 -57.05 25.48 -14.63
N CYS A 106 -58.21 25.91 -15.12
CA CYS A 106 -58.53 25.94 -16.54
C CYS A 106 -58.55 27.41 -16.99
N GLU A 107 -57.68 27.75 -17.93
CA GLU A 107 -57.48 29.13 -18.40
C GLU A 107 -57.08 30.10 -17.27
N SER A 108 -58.00 30.99 -16.84
CA SER A 108 -57.78 32.02 -15.81
C SER A 108 -58.46 31.72 -14.46
N ASP A 109 -59.31 30.68 -14.40
CA ASP A 109 -60.07 30.33 -13.20
C ASP A 109 -59.64 28.97 -12.64
N THR A 110 -59.77 28.80 -11.33
CA THR A 110 -59.49 27.53 -10.65
C THR A 110 -60.79 26.83 -10.29
N TYR A 111 -60.86 25.53 -10.62
CA TYR A 111 -62.05 24.72 -10.45
C TYR A 111 -61.76 23.49 -9.59
N LEU A 112 -62.72 23.16 -8.72
CA LEU A 112 -62.76 21.91 -7.96
C LEU A 112 -63.75 20.96 -8.64
N PHE A 113 -63.31 19.74 -8.93
CA PHE A 113 -64.13 18.64 -9.43
C PHE A 113 -64.35 17.66 -8.29
N ALA A 114 -65.61 17.33 -8.02
CA ALA A 114 -66.03 16.42 -6.98
C ALA A 114 -66.86 15.27 -7.57
N LEU A 115 -66.40 14.04 -7.39
CA LEU A 115 -67.17 12.84 -7.73
C LEU A 115 -68.03 12.44 -6.53
N CYS A 116 -69.34 12.52 -6.68
CA CYS A 116 -70.30 12.29 -5.60
C CYS A 116 -70.67 10.81 -5.49
N ARG A 117 -71.21 10.41 -4.33
CA ARG A 117 -71.64 9.02 -4.04
C ARG A 117 -72.70 8.48 -5.01
N GLU A 118 -73.48 9.38 -5.62
CA GLU A 118 -74.47 9.06 -6.66
C GLU A 118 -73.86 8.80 -8.06
N GLY A 119 -72.54 8.94 -8.24
CA GLY A 119 -71.87 8.76 -9.54
C GLY A 119 -71.82 10.03 -10.40
N ASN A 120 -72.24 11.19 -9.90
CA ASN A 120 -72.16 12.47 -10.63
C ASN A 120 -70.83 13.19 -10.37
N ILE A 121 -70.23 13.78 -11.41
CA ILE A 121 -69.19 14.81 -11.25
C ILE A 121 -69.85 16.17 -11.11
N ARG A 122 -69.39 16.93 -10.13
CA ARG A 122 -69.74 18.35 -9.93
C ARG A 122 -68.51 19.21 -10.06
N MET A 123 -68.61 20.26 -10.85
CA MET A 123 -67.57 21.27 -11.05
C MET A 123 -67.93 22.52 -10.25
N TRP A 124 -66.98 23.04 -9.49
CA TRP A 124 -67.13 24.19 -8.62
C TRP A 124 -66.10 25.24 -8.98
N SER A 125 -66.51 26.50 -9.11
CA SER A 125 -65.56 27.60 -9.21
C SER A 125 -65.00 27.88 -7.83
N CYS A 126 -63.69 27.70 -7.64
CA CYS A 126 -63.03 28.02 -6.38
C CYS A 126 -63.14 29.52 -6.09
N ASN A 127 -63.08 30.36 -7.13
CA ASN A 127 -63.18 31.81 -7.04
C ASN A 127 -64.56 32.29 -6.58
N LYS A 128 -65.64 31.74 -7.16
CA LYS A 128 -67.04 32.13 -6.86
C LYS A 128 -67.68 31.31 -5.74
N ALA A 129 -67.06 30.22 -5.29
CA ALA A 129 -67.59 29.26 -4.33
C ALA A 129 -68.97 28.66 -4.71
N GLN A 130 -69.21 28.51 -6.01
CA GLN A 130 -70.49 28.07 -6.60
C GLN A 130 -70.30 26.89 -7.57
N CYS A 131 -71.34 26.08 -7.73
CA CYS A 131 -71.35 24.94 -8.65
C CYS A 131 -71.65 25.42 -10.07
N VAL A 132 -70.80 25.06 -11.03
CA VAL A 132 -70.82 25.55 -12.43
C VAL A 132 -71.38 24.51 -13.40
N ALA A 133 -71.12 23.21 -13.16
CA ALA A 133 -71.61 22.14 -14.02
C ALA A 133 -71.79 20.83 -13.22
N VAL A 134 -72.74 20.01 -13.66
CA VAL A 134 -73.02 18.67 -13.11
C VAL A 134 -73.21 17.70 -14.28
N THR A 135 -72.62 16.51 -14.20
CA THR A 135 -72.78 15.47 -15.23
C THR A 135 -72.75 14.08 -14.61
N ASP A 136 -73.66 13.20 -15.07
CA ASP A 136 -73.66 11.78 -14.71
C ASP A 136 -72.53 11.04 -15.44
N THR A 137 -71.77 10.27 -14.68
CA THR A 137 -70.58 9.57 -15.18
C THR A 137 -70.86 8.12 -15.55
N ALA A 138 -71.98 7.54 -15.11
CA ALA A 138 -72.36 6.16 -15.42
C ALA A 138 -72.88 6.00 -16.86
N ILE A 139 -72.69 4.81 -17.44
CA ILE A 139 -73.39 4.40 -18.67
C ILE A 139 -74.79 3.87 -18.30
N ASP A 140 -75.82 4.31 -19.02
CA ASP A 140 -77.23 3.93 -18.88
C ASP A 140 -77.91 4.33 -17.55
N ASN A 141 -77.45 5.37 -16.86
CA ASN A 141 -77.99 5.85 -15.57
C ASN A 141 -78.09 4.72 -14.51
N ARG A 142 -77.17 3.76 -14.53
CA ARG A 142 -77.15 2.65 -13.56
C ARG A 142 -76.83 3.21 -12.18
N ILE A 143 -77.55 2.73 -11.16
CA ILE A 143 -77.31 3.12 -9.77
C ILE A 143 -76.03 2.42 -9.30
N ALA A 144 -75.02 3.21 -8.95
CA ALA A 144 -73.77 2.70 -8.39
C ALA A 144 -74.02 1.98 -7.05
N SER A 145 -73.28 0.91 -6.77
CA SER A 145 -73.52 0.10 -5.58
C SER A 145 -73.09 0.85 -4.31
N GLN A 146 -73.93 0.81 -3.27
CA GLN A 146 -73.60 1.32 -1.93
C GLN A 146 -72.71 0.29 -1.20
N GLY A 147 -71.47 0.13 -1.68
CA GLY A 147 -70.48 -0.78 -1.10
C GLY A 147 -69.49 -0.08 -0.15
N ALA A 148 -68.62 -0.88 0.47
CA ALA A 148 -67.50 -0.38 1.28
C ALA A 148 -66.44 0.38 0.45
N GLN A 149 -66.42 0.18 -0.88
CA GLN A 149 -65.49 0.81 -1.80
C GLN A 149 -66.10 2.07 -2.42
N GLY A 150 -65.46 3.23 -2.20
CA GLY A 150 -65.90 4.52 -2.74
C GLY A 150 -65.53 4.74 -4.21
N HIS A 151 -66.21 5.69 -4.86
CA HIS A 151 -65.87 6.15 -6.21
C HIS A 151 -64.60 7.00 -6.19
N ILE A 152 -63.75 6.86 -7.20
CA ILE A 152 -62.44 7.53 -7.27
C ILE A 152 -62.37 8.44 -8.50
N LEU A 153 -61.88 9.65 -8.31
CA LEU A 153 -61.65 10.65 -9.36
C LEU A 153 -60.16 10.93 -9.50
N ARG A 154 -59.67 10.88 -10.73
CA ARG A 154 -58.28 11.20 -11.08
C ARG A 154 -58.26 12.17 -12.25
N LYS A 155 -57.16 12.92 -12.39
CA LYS A 155 -56.94 13.83 -13.52
C LYS A 155 -55.63 13.51 -14.24
N ALA A 156 -55.58 13.77 -15.52
CA ALA A 156 -54.39 13.71 -16.35
C ALA A 156 -54.32 14.92 -17.28
N LEU A 157 -53.12 15.32 -17.68
CA LEU A 157 -52.89 16.41 -18.61
C LEU A 157 -52.38 15.87 -19.94
N GLY A 158 -52.95 16.38 -21.03
CA GLY A 158 -52.44 16.13 -22.38
C GLY A 158 -51.21 16.97 -22.72
N PRO A 159 -50.57 16.71 -23.89
CA PRO A 159 -49.38 17.45 -24.32
C PRO A 159 -49.60 18.96 -24.46
N ASN A 160 -50.84 19.39 -24.73
CA ASN A 160 -51.23 20.80 -24.83
C ASN A 160 -51.82 21.34 -23.50
N ASN A 161 -51.50 20.72 -22.36
CA ASN A 161 -52.05 21.06 -21.05
C ASN A 161 -53.59 20.92 -20.94
N GLU A 162 -54.18 20.09 -21.81
CA GLU A 162 -55.61 19.80 -21.78
C GLU A 162 -55.97 18.91 -20.60
N LEU A 163 -57.03 19.27 -19.87
CA LEU A 163 -57.50 18.49 -18.72
C LEU A 163 -58.34 17.27 -19.16
N TYR A 164 -57.99 16.11 -18.66
CA TYR A 164 -58.79 14.89 -18.73
C TYR A 164 -59.13 14.43 -17.32
N LEU A 165 -60.37 13.98 -17.10
CA LEU A 165 -60.86 13.44 -15.84
C LEU A 165 -61.20 11.96 -16.03
N GLY A 166 -60.66 11.11 -15.16
CA GLY A 166 -60.95 9.69 -15.11
C GLY A 166 -61.77 9.38 -13.88
N THR A 167 -62.87 8.66 -14.05
CA THR A 167 -63.75 8.24 -12.95
C THR A 167 -63.77 6.73 -12.84
N PHE A 168 -63.71 6.22 -11.61
CA PHE A 168 -63.97 4.83 -11.30
C PHE A 168 -65.28 4.71 -10.53
N LEU A 169 -66.21 3.92 -11.08
CA LEU A 169 -67.48 3.57 -10.45
C LEU A 169 -67.54 2.06 -10.17
N LYS A 170 -68.00 1.72 -8.98
CA LYS A 170 -68.26 0.34 -8.56
C LYS A 170 -69.75 0.06 -8.67
N PHE A 171 -70.10 -1.03 -9.37
CA PHE A 171 -71.46 -1.58 -9.42
C PHE A 171 -71.48 -2.96 -8.77
N SER A 172 -72.65 -3.57 -8.61
CA SER A 172 -72.81 -4.87 -7.94
C SER A 172 -72.18 -6.05 -8.68
N THR A 173 -71.92 -5.92 -9.99
CA THR A 173 -71.42 -7.02 -10.84
C THR A 173 -70.21 -6.66 -11.70
N ARG A 174 -69.85 -5.37 -11.78
CA ARG A 174 -68.76 -4.88 -12.63
C ARG A 174 -68.21 -3.54 -12.16
N CYS A 175 -67.01 -3.21 -12.62
CA CYS A 175 -66.42 -1.89 -12.44
C CYS A 175 -66.40 -1.11 -13.76
N GLU A 176 -66.55 0.21 -13.69
CA GLU A 176 -66.54 1.11 -14.86
C GLU A 176 -65.50 2.22 -14.68
N PHE A 177 -64.63 2.39 -15.67
CA PHE A 177 -63.73 3.53 -15.81
C PHE A 177 -64.20 4.41 -16.96
N SER A 178 -64.50 5.68 -16.71
CA SER A 178 -64.91 6.64 -17.75
C SER A 178 -63.92 7.80 -17.82
N ILE A 179 -63.43 8.11 -19.03
CA ILE A 179 -62.57 9.26 -19.30
C ILE A 179 -63.40 10.39 -19.94
N LEU A 180 -63.43 11.53 -19.26
CA LEU A 180 -64.21 12.71 -19.59
C LEU A 180 -63.29 13.90 -19.84
N LYS A 181 -63.63 14.75 -20.80
CA LYS A 181 -62.97 16.04 -21.05
C LYS A 181 -63.96 17.17 -20.78
N PRO A 182 -63.67 18.09 -19.84
CA PRO A 182 -64.45 19.32 -19.71
C PRO A 182 -64.16 20.23 -20.92
N ILE A 183 -65.21 20.66 -21.60
CA ILE A 183 -65.15 21.58 -22.74
C ILE A 183 -66.09 22.74 -22.44
N GLN A 184 -65.63 23.96 -22.72
CA GLN A 184 -66.45 25.15 -22.62
C GLN A 184 -67.16 25.38 -23.96
N ASP A 185 -68.49 25.40 -23.94
CA ASP A 185 -69.35 25.62 -25.09
C ASP A 185 -70.31 26.77 -24.78
N ASN A 186 -70.20 27.89 -25.51
CA ASN A 186 -70.98 29.12 -25.30
C ASN A 186 -70.98 29.65 -23.85
N GLY A 187 -69.83 29.58 -23.16
CA GLY A 187 -69.69 30.07 -21.78
C GLY A 187 -70.17 29.10 -20.69
N MET A 188 -70.75 27.96 -21.06
CA MET A 188 -71.16 26.89 -20.14
C MET A 188 -70.18 25.70 -20.25
N PHE A 189 -69.86 25.07 -19.12
CA PHE A 189 -69.06 23.85 -19.13
C PHE A 189 -69.92 22.62 -19.43
N LYS A 190 -69.46 21.78 -20.36
CA LYS A 190 -70.00 20.45 -20.66
C LYS A 190 -68.90 19.41 -20.54
N PHE A 191 -69.24 18.19 -20.14
CA PHE A 191 -68.29 17.08 -20.09
C PHE A 191 -68.53 16.15 -21.28
N VAL A 192 -67.50 15.96 -22.10
CA VAL A 192 -67.53 15.01 -23.23
C VAL A 192 -66.87 13.71 -22.81
N ARG A 193 -67.61 12.60 -22.90
CA ARG A 193 -67.07 11.25 -22.66
C ARG A 193 -66.28 10.79 -23.88
N LEU A 194 -65.00 10.48 -23.69
CA LEU A 194 -64.10 10.05 -24.75
C LEU A 194 -63.96 8.53 -24.82
N CYS A 195 -63.89 7.88 -23.66
CA CYS A 195 -63.62 6.45 -23.56
C CYS A 195 -64.26 5.89 -22.28
N THR A 196 -64.77 4.66 -22.34
CA THR A 196 -65.17 3.88 -21.16
C THR A 196 -64.56 2.49 -21.22
N LYS A 197 -64.07 2.00 -20.10
CA LYS A 197 -63.48 0.67 -19.91
C LYS A 197 -64.17 -0.06 -18.78
N PHE A 198 -64.50 -1.32 -19.02
CA PHE A 198 -65.06 -2.21 -18.00
C PHE A 198 -63.96 -3.12 -17.46
N ALA A 199 -64.01 -3.41 -16.16
CA ALA A 199 -63.12 -4.35 -15.49
C ALA A 199 -63.92 -5.35 -14.65
N GLN A 200 -63.30 -6.49 -14.32
CA GLN A 200 -63.90 -7.52 -13.47
C GLN A 200 -64.21 -7.00 -12.06
N ASP A 201 -65.01 -7.75 -11.31
CA ASP A 201 -65.45 -7.40 -9.97
C ASP A 201 -64.37 -7.63 -8.91
N GLN A 202 -63.28 -6.86 -8.99
CA GLN A 202 -62.17 -6.89 -8.02
C GLN A 202 -62.15 -5.62 -7.15
N HIS A 203 -61.42 -5.64 -6.04
CA HIS A 203 -61.27 -4.49 -5.16
C HIS A 203 -60.13 -3.59 -5.64
N LEU A 204 -60.46 -2.51 -6.35
CA LEU A 204 -59.49 -1.46 -6.73
C LEU A 204 -58.81 -0.81 -5.51
N VAL A 205 -57.48 -0.86 -5.47
CA VAL A 205 -56.63 -0.14 -4.52
C VAL A 205 -56.46 1.30 -4.99
N ASP A 206 -56.01 1.48 -6.23
CA ASP A 206 -55.77 2.77 -6.85
C ASP A 206 -55.73 2.66 -8.38
N PHE A 207 -55.98 3.76 -9.08
CA PHE A 207 -55.81 3.85 -10.53
C PHE A 207 -55.24 5.20 -10.94
N PHE A 208 -54.52 5.22 -12.05
CA PHE A 208 -54.05 6.42 -12.71
C PHE A 208 -54.11 6.23 -14.23
N PHE A 209 -54.13 7.32 -14.99
CA PHE A 209 -54.14 7.24 -16.44
C PHE A 209 -53.32 8.36 -17.07
N THR A 210 -52.87 8.11 -18.29
CA THR A 210 -52.27 9.07 -19.20
C THR A 210 -53.20 9.26 -20.40
N THR A 211 -52.80 10.06 -21.37
CA THR A 211 -53.53 10.15 -22.64
C THR A 211 -53.52 8.87 -23.47
N THR A 212 -52.63 7.92 -23.14
CA THR A 212 -52.41 6.70 -23.93
C THR A 212 -52.75 5.42 -23.19
N ARG A 213 -52.69 5.39 -21.86
CA ARG A 213 -52.89 4.17 -21.05
C ARG A 213 -53.59 4.46 -19.73
N LEU A 214 -54.40 3.51 -19.29
CA LEU A 214 -55.02 3.41 -17.97
C LEU A 214 -54.28 2.33 -17.18
N TRP A 215 -53.89 2.63 -15.94
CA TRP A 215 -53.25 1.72 -14.99
C TRP A 215 -54.12 1.55 -13.76
N ALA A 216 -54.26 0.32 -13.28
CA ALA A 216 -55.06 0.01 -12.10
C ALA A 216 -54.37 -1.06 -11.25
N VAL A 217 -54.48 -0.92 -9.92
CA VAL A 217 -53.99 -1.91 -8.94
C VAL A 217 -55.19 -2.49 -8.22
N TRP A 218 -55.25 -3.81 -8.18
CA TRP A 218 -56.36 -4.57 -7.66
C TRP A 218 -55.89 -5.46 -6.51
N ARG A 219 -56.78 -5.63 -5.53
CA ARG A 219 -56.77 -6.79 -4.64
C ARG A 219 -57.74 -7.80 -5.22
N THR A 220 -57.21 -8.96 -5.52
CA THR A 220 -57.96 -10.11 -6.03
C THR A 220 -58.78 -10.74 -4.89
N THR A 221 -59.66 -11.67 -5.24
CA THR A 221 -60.48 -12.42 -4.28
C THR A 221 -59.68 -13.46 -3.50
N ASP A 222 -58.54 -13.88 -4.05
CA ASP A 222 -57.59 -14.76 -3.37
C ASP A 222 -56.80 -13.94 -2.35
N MET A 223 -57.06 -14.21 -1.08
CA MET A 223 -56.57 -13.45 0.07
C MET A 223 -55.08 -13.05 -0.07
N ASP A 224 -54.81 -11.75 0.08
CA ASP A 224 -53.48 -11.12 0.03
C ASP A 224 -52.75 -11.07 -1.34
N THR A 225 -53.36 -11.52 -2.44
CA THR A 225 -52.75 -11.34 -3.79
C THR A 225 -53.12 -10.02 -4.45
N VAL A 226 -52.19 -9.49 -5.27
CA VAL A 226 -52.25 -8.15 -5.87
C VAL A 226 -52.05 -8.29 -7.36
N GLU A 227 -52.88 -7.61 -8.13
CA GLU A 227 -52.76 -7.58 -9.58
C GLU A 227 -52.59 -6.13 -10.04
N VAL A 228 -51.61 -5.86 -10.91
CA VAL A 228 -51.48 -4.57 -11.58
C VAL A 228 -51.82 -4.77 -13.04
N THR A 229 -52.82 -4.06 -13.54
CA THR A 229 -53.27 -4.17 -14.93
C THR A 229 -53.23 -2.82 -15.63
N HIS A 230 -53.06 -2.87 -16.95
CA HIS A 230 -53.14 -1.69 -17.79
C HIS A 230 -53.95 -1.94 -19.06
N ALA A 231 -54.60 -0.89 -19.57
CA ALA A 231 -55.33 -0.92 -20.82
C ALA A 231 -54.95 0.30 -21.68
N GLN A 232 -54.81 0.09 -22.99
CA GLN A 232 -54.58 1.20 -23.92
C GLN A 232 -55.85 2.05 -24.05
N LEU A 233 -55.68 3.37 -24.04
CA LEU A 233 -56.74 4.35 -24.23
C LEU A 233 -56.68 4.92 -25.64
N SER A 234 -57.83 5.03 -26.29
CA SER A 234 -57.98 5.72 -27.57
C SER A 234 -58.80 6.98 -27.35
N LEU A 235 -58.11 8.10 -27.12
CA LEU A 235 -58.76 9.41 -26.92
C LEU A 235 -59.07 10.12 -28.26
N SER A 236 -58.48 9.66 -29.37
CA SER A 236 -58.64 10.24 -30.71
C SER A 236 -59.68 9.52 -31.59
N GLY A 237 -60.50 8.63 -31.02
CA GLY A 237 -61.61 7.95 -31.72
C GLY A 237 -61.21 6.75 -32.60
N GLY A 238 -59.93 6.34 -32.63
CA GLY A 238 -59.50 5.13 -33.33
C GLY A 238 -60.00 3.85 -32.64
N ARG A 239 -60.42 2.83 -33.40
CA ARG A 239 -60.70 1.50 -32.84
C ARG A 239 -59.38 0.81 -32.47
N VAL A 240 -59.06 0.82 -31.18
CA VAL A 240 -57.93 0.06 -30.63
C VAL A 240 -58.50 -1.11 -29.84
N ASN A 241 -58.15 -2.34 -30.20
CA ASN A 241 -58.40 -3.51 -29.34
C ASN A 241 -57.66 -3.26 -28.02
N SER A 242 -58.40 -2.99 -26.96
CA SER A 242 -57.80 -2.61 -25.67
C SER A 242 -58.41 -3.45 -24.58
N GLU A 243 -57.98 -4.70 -24.58
CA GLU A 243 -58.07 -5.66 -23.48
C GLU A 243 -57.18 -5.19 -22.32
N TRP A 244 -57.47 -5.68 -21.12
CA TRP A 244 -56.62 -5.45 -19.96
C TRP A 244 -55.44 -6.42 -20.01
N GLU A 245 -54.22 -5.88 -19.97
CA GLU A 245 -52.99 -6.65 -19.84
C GLU A 245 -52.49 -6.56 -18.39
N ALA A 246 -52.06 -7.69 -17.82
CA ALA A 246 -51.49 -7.73 -16.48
C ALA A 246 -49.98 -7.49 -16.54
N ALA A 247 -49.46 -6.68 -15.62
CA ALA A 247 -48.04 -6.58 -15.35
C ALA A 247 -47.62 -7.73 -14.43
N ILE A 248 -46.56 -8.44 -14.81
CA ILE A 248 -46.00 -9.51 -14.01
C ILE A 248 -45.29 -8.87 -12.81
N LEU A 249 -45.63 -9.35 -11.62
CA LEU A 249 -45.04 -8.88 -10.37
C LEU A 249 -44.05 -9.93 -9.86
N GLU A 250 -42.98 -9.47 -9.20
CA GLU A 250 -42.07 -10.35 -8.48
C GLU A 250 -42.83 -11.09 -7.37
N GLN A 251 -42.73 -12.42 -7.36
CA GLN A 251 -43.39 -13.25 -6.37
C GLN A 251 -42.67 -13.13 -5.02
N THR A 252 -43.43 -13.20 -3.93
CA THR A 252 -42.84 -13.27 -2.59
C THR A 252 -42.14 -14.61 -2.41
N PRO A 253 -40.92 -14.64 -1.87
CA PRO A 253 -40.20 -15.89 -1.67
C PRO A 253 -40.97 -16.83 -0.72
N ASP A 254 -40.97 -18.12 -1.06
CA ASP A 254 -41.65 -19.15 -0.29
C ASP A 254 -40.98 -19.39 1.07
N ARG A 255 -41.77 -19.95 2.00
CA ARG A 255 -41.32 -20.27 3.37
C ARG A 255 -40.23 -21.35 3.40
N ASP A 256 -40.25 -22.26 2.43
CA ASP A 256 -39.35 -23.42 2.37
C ASP A 256 -38.30 -23.28 1.25
N TYR A 257 -38.06 -22.05 0.78
CA TYR A 257 -37.17 -21.78 -0.36
C TYR A 257 -35.69 -22.15 -0.12
N ILE A 258 -35.24 -22.09 1.14
CA ILE A 258 -33.83 -22.34 1.47
C ILE A 258 -33.63 -23.84 1.67
N LEU A 259 -33.19 -24.51 0.61
CA LEU A 259 -32.74 -25.89 0.66
C LEU A 259 -31.32 -25.89 1.27
N SER A 260 -31.19 -26.42 2.48
CA SER A 260 -29.87 -26.67 3.07
C SER A 260 -29.28 -27.92 2.42
N ASP A 261 -28.23 -27.76 1.63
CA ASP A 261 -27.44 -28.90 1.16
C ASP A 261 -26.91 -29.68 2.37
N ALA A 262 -26.79 -31.00 2.25
CA ALA A 262 -26.23 -31.84 3.32
C ALA A 262 -24.82 -31.40 3.75
N ASP A 263 -24.07 -30.78 2.83
CA ASP A 263 -22.69 -30.33 3.05
C ASP A 263 -22.56 -28.86 3.53
N THR A 264 -23.67 -28.11 3.62
CA THR A 264 -23.64 -26.67 3.97
C THR A 264 -24.25 -26.43 5.34
N ASP A 265 -23.52 -25.72 6.20
CA ASP A 265 -24.03 -25.26 7.50
C ASP A 265 -25.32 -24.43 7.31
N PRO A 266 -26.46 -24.84 7.90
CA PRO A 266 -27.73 -24.11 7.80
C PRO A 266 -27.56 -22.64 8.16
N ARG A 267 -26.76 -22.33 9.18
CA ARG A 267 -26.49 -20.94 9.56
C ARG A 267 -25.96 -20.11 8.40
N GLN A 268 -25.01 -20.62 7.64
CA GLN A 268 -24.42 -19.90 6.51
C GLN A 268 -25.44 -19.70 5.39
N ALA A 269 -26.20 -20.74 5.05
CA ALA A 269 -27.23 -20.69 4.01
C ALA A 269 -28.29 -19.60 4.32
N TYR A 270 -28.86 -19.62 5.52
CA TYR A 270 -29.90 -18.65 5.91
C TYR A 270 -29.35 -17.24 6.07
N ILE A 271 -28.15 -17.05 6.64
CA ILE A 271 -27.56 -15.71 6.78
C ILE A 271 -27.25 -15.10 5.42
N ASN A 272 -26.65 -15.89 4.53
CA ASN A 272 -26.29 -15.41 3.20
C ASN A 272 -27.54 -14.98 2.42
N TYR A 273 -28.64 -15.73 2.56
CA TYR A 273 -29.90 -15.39 1.92
C TYR A 273 -30.62 -14.19 2.57
N ILE A 274 -30.86 -14.22 3.88
CA ILE A 274 -31.63 -13.18 4.61
C ILE A 274 -30.95 -11.81 4.50
N PHE A 275 -29.61 -11.79 4.58
CA PHE A 275 -28.83 -10.56 4.52
C PHE A 275 -28.23 -10.31 3.14
N HIS A 276 -28.72 -11.01 2.11
CA HIS A 276 -28.37 -10.68 0.73
C HIS A 276 -28.80 -9.24 0.43
N PRO A 277 -27.92 -8.40 -0.17
CA PRO A 277 -28.22 -7.01 -0.47
C PRO A 277 -29.53 -6.82 -1.24
N GLY A 278 -30.49 -6.11 -0.64
CA GLY A 278 -31.77 -5.79 -1.27
C GLY A 278 -32.86 -6.86 -1.13
N GLN A 279 -32.57 -8.01 -0.50
CA GLN A 279 -33.56 -9.08 -0.28
C GLN A 279 -34.62 -8.67 0.76
N PHE A 280 -34.18 -8.34 1.97
CA PHE A 280 -35.06 -7.88 3.06
C PHE A 280 -34.57 -6.55 3.64
N SER A 281 -35.51 -5.72 4.11
CA SER A 281 -35.13 -4.48 4.77
C SER A 281 -34.58 -4.75 6.16
N LEU A 282 -33.53 -4.02 6.58
CA LEU A 282 -32.97 -4.14 7.93
C LEU A 282 -34.02 -3.85 9.02
N ALA A 283 -35.00 -3.01 8.71
CA ALA A 283 -36.13 -2.72 9.60
C ALA A 283 -37.05 -3.93 9.80
N ASP A 284 -37.31 -4.71 8.74
CA ASP A 284 -38.12 -5.93 8.84
C ASP A 284 -37.37 -7.03 9.60
N ILE A 285 -36.06 -7.19 9.34
CA ILE A 285 -35.21 -8.13 10.09
C ILE A 285 -35.14 -7.75 11.58
N THR A 286 -35.02 -6.46 11.90
CA THR A 286 -34.99 -5.98 13.30
C THR A 286 -36.31 -6.25 14.02
N LYS A 287 -37.45 -6.04 13.35
CA LYS A 287 -38.78 -6.39 13.91
C LYS A 287 -38.92 -7.89 14.13
N ALA A 288 -38.48 -8.71 13.18
CA ALA A 288 -38.47 -10.17 13.32
C ALA A 288 -37.60 -10.61 14.50
N LEU A 289 -36.40 -10.05 14.66
CA LEU A 289 -35.48 -10.33 15.76
C LEU A 289 -36.07 -9.98 17.13
N ASN A 290 -36.70 -8.80 17.26
CA ASN A 290 -37.29 -8.36 18.54
C ASN A 290 -38.41 -9.30 19.01
N ILE A 291 -39.18 -9.85 18.08
CA ILE A 291 -40.24 -10.82 18.38
C ILE A 291 -39.68 -12.20 18.64
N TYR A 292 -38.68 -12.61 17.87
CA TYR A 292 -37.97 -13.88 18.10
C TYR A 292 -37.38 -13.94 19.51
N LYS A 293 -36.78 -12.84 19.99
CA LYS A 293 -36.26 -12.69 21.37
C LYS A 293 -37.33 -12.45 22.44
N ARG A 294 -38.61 -12.29 22.06
CA ARG A 294 -39.71 -11.88 22.95
C ARG A 294 -39.43 -10.57 23.72
N SER A 295 -38.66 -9.66 23.12
CA SER A 295 -38.30 -8.38 23.73
C SER A 295 -39.33 -7.30 23.38
N ASN A 296 -39.91 -6.65 24.40
CA ASN A 296 -40.88 -5.55 24.23
C ASN A 296 -40.22 -4.17 23.98
N PHE A 297 -38.88 -4.10 23.93
CA PHE A 297 -38.15 -2.85 23.68
C PHE A 297 -37.90 -2.67 22.18
N LEU A 298 -38.55 -1.68 21.57
CA LEU A 298 -38.18 -1.13 20.27
C LEU A 298 -37.03 -0.12 20.50
N GLU A 299 -35.78 -0.58 20.46
CA GLU A 299 -34.67 0.37 20.28
C GLU A 299 -34.74 0.94 18.86
N ASP A 300 -35.05 2.23 18.70
CA ASP A 300 -34.98 2.98 17.42
C ASP A 300 -33.52 3.20 16.94
N LYS A 301 -32.57 2.41 17.45
CA LYS A 301 -31.17 2.49 17.02
C LYS A 301 -31.04 1.77 15.68
N ILE A 302 -30.65 2.50 14.64
CA ILE A 302 -30.34 1.94 13.33
C ILE A 302 -29.07 1.09 13.47
N LEU A 303 -29.24 -0.24 13.49
CA LEU A 303 -28.14 -1.20 13.55
C LEU A 303 -27.53 -1.39 12.16
N SER A 304 -26.22 -1.57 12.10
CA SER A 304 -25.55 -1.99 10.88
C SER A 304 -25.91 -3.43 10.51
N ALA A 305 -25.78 -3.81 9.24
CA ALA A 305 -26.04 -5.17 8.79
C ALA A 305 -25.13 -6.20 9.50
N ALA A 306 -23.88 -5.84 9.81
CA ALA A 306 -22.94 -6.72 10.51
C ALA A 306 -23.36 -6.96 11.97
N GLU A 307 -23.70 -5.90 12.71
CA GLU A 307 -24.21 -6.03 14.08
C GLU A 307 -25.53 -6.81 14.12
N LEU A 308 -26.41 -6.60 13.14
CA LEU A 308 -27.68 -7.31 13.05
C LEU A 308 -27.47 -8.79 12.73
N LYS A 309 -26.54 -9.14 11.82
CA LYS A 309 -26.11 -10.52 11.56
C LYS A 309 -25.66 -11.20 12.86
N GLU A 310 -24.75 -10.58 13.60
CA GLU A 310 -24.24 -11.11 14.87
C GLU A 310 -25.36 -11.31 15.88
N ARG A 311 -26.24 -10.31 16.06
CA ARG A 311 -27.36 -10.40 17.01
C ARG A 311 -28.39 -11.46 16.64
N VAL A 312 -28.60 -11.73 15.34
CA VAL A 312 -29.46 -12.81 14.85
C VAL A 312 -28.80 -14.16 15.10
N CYS A 313 -27.52 -14.32 14.78
CA CYS A 313 -26.76 -15.55 15.08
C CYS A 313 -26.88 -15.91 16.57
N ILE A 314 -26.61 -14.96 17.46
CA ILE A 314 -26.68 -15.18 18.91
C ILE A 314 -28.10 -15.57 19.34
N ALA A 315 -29.13 -14.98 18.72
CA ALA A 315 -30.52 -15.27 19.06
C ALA A 315 -30.93 -16.69 18.66
N VAL A 316 -30.60 -17.09 17.43
CA VAL A 316 -30.93 -18.41 16.90
C VAL A 316 -30.10 -19.49 17.62
N GLU A 317 -28.82 -19.23 17.87
CA GLU A 317 -27.94 -20.12 18.63
C GLU A 317 -28.47 -20.37 20.06
N ALA A 318 -28.96 -19.32 20.73
CA ALA A 318 -29.57 -19.47 22.06
C ALA A 318 -30.85 -20.32 22.04
N GLU A 319 -31.65 -20.25 20.96
CA GLU A 319 -32.83 -21.10 20.79
C GLU A 319 -32.41 -22.56 20.49
N ILE A 320 -31.39 -22.77 19.65
CA ILE A 320 -30.82 -24.10 19.38
C ILE A 320 -30.34 -24.74 20.69
N GLN A 321 -29.57 -24.01 21.50
CA GLN A 321 -29.09 -24.46 22.80
C GLN A 321 -30.23 -24.76 23.79
N ALA A 322 -31.37 -24.07 23.69
CA ALA A 322 -32.53 -24.32 24.52
C ALA A 322 -33.34 -25.56 24.08
N GLU A 323 -33.28 -25.94 22.80
CA GLU A 323 -33.93 -27.13 22.25
C GLU A 323 -33.09 -28.41 22.42
N ILE A 324 -31.77 -28.28 22.60
CA ILE A 324 -30.86 -29.39 22.90
C ILE A 324 -31.07 -29.87 24.35
N MET A 325 -31.39 -31.15 24.53
CA MET A 325 -31.40 -31.82 25.84
C MET A 325 -30.12 -32.68 26.01
N ASP A 326 -29.50 -32.63 27.19
CA ASP A 326 -28.37 -33.45 27.67
C ASP A 326 -28.52 -34.97 27.32
N TYR A 327 -27.55 -35.77 26.83
CA TYR A 327 -26.13 -35.70 26.42
C TYR A 327 -25.95 -36.70 25.24
N GLU A 328 -25.09 -36.38 24.26
CA GLU A 328 -24.83 -37.08 22.98
C GLU A 328 -25.88 -36.85 21.87
N LEU A 329 -25.73 -35.72 21.16
CA LEU A 329 -26.42 -35.46 19.89
C LEU A 329 -25.55 -35.95 18.73
N MET A 330 -26.17 -36.61 17.75
CA MET A 330 -25.53 -36.85 16.47
C MET A 330 -25.48 -35.54 15.65
N ASP A 331 -24.49 -35.42 14.77
CA ASP A 331 -24.36 -34.22 13.92
C ASP A 331 -25.62 -34.00 13.06
N GLU A 332 -26.29 -35.06 12.61
CA GLU A 332 -27.55 -34.98 11.86
C GLU A 332 -28.69 -34.36 12.67
N ASP A 333 -28.85 -34.79 13.94
CA ASP A 333 -29.89 -34.27 14.83
C ASP A 333 -29.65 -32.78 15.14
N TYR A 334 -28.38 -32.39 15.32
CA TYR A 334 -28.01 -30.99 15.50
C TYR A 334 -28.35 -30.14 14.26
N LEU A 335 -28.01 -30.63 13.07
CA LEU A 335 -28.29 -29.93 11.81
C LEU A 335 -29.79 -29.79 11.55
N GLU A 336 -30.60 -30.80 11.89
CA GLU A 336 -32.06 -30.73 11.78
C GLU A 336 -32.64 -29.65 12.72
N ILE A 337 -32.21 -29.64 13.99
CA ILE A 337 -32.62 -28.62 14.97
C ILE A 337 -32.18 -27.24 14.49
N ALA A 338 -30.94 -27.08 14.05
CA ALA A 338 -30.42 -25.82 13.55
C ALA A 338 -31.24 -25.31 12.35
N ASN A 339 -31.51 -26.17 11.36
CA ASN A 339 -32.32 -25.83 10.19
C ASN A 339 -33.75 -25.42 10.62
N ARG A 340 -34.36 -26.14 11.57
CA ARG A 340 -35.67 -25.78 12.12
C ARG A 340 -35.67 -24.40 12.80
N CYS A 341 -34.68 -24.10 13.64
CA CYS A 341 -34.57 -22.81 14.33
C CYS A 341 -34.36 -21.65 13.34
N TRP A 342 -33.52 -21.85 12.31
CA TRP A 342 -33.28 -20.88 11.25
C TRP A 342 -34.51 -20.67 10.34
N SER A 343 -35.17 -21.75 9.92
CA SER A 343 -36.44 -21.72 9.18
C SER A 343 -37.52 -20.96 9.95
N LYS A 344 -37.64 -21.22 11.26
CA LYS A 344 -38.54 -20.48 12.16
C LYS A 344 -38.24 -19.00 12.12
N PHE A 345 -36.97 -18.57 12.29
CA PHE A 345 -36.59 -17.16 12.20
C PHE A 345 -36.92 -16.55 10.83
N TYR A 346 -36.56 -17.24 9.75
CA TYR A 346 -36.83 -16.82 8.37
C TYR A 346 -38.33 -16.60 8.11
N SER A 347 -39.20 -17.47 8.63
CA SER A 347 -40.65 -17.33 8.49
C SER A 347 -41.19 -16.01 9.08
N TRP A 348 -40.61 -15.51 10.17
CA TRP A 348 -40.96 -14.20 10.74
C TRP A 348 -40.51 -13.06 9.83
N VAL A 349 -39.31 -13.15 9.24
CA VAL A 349 -38.79 -12.16 8.29
C VAL A 349 -39.72 -12.04 7.08
N ILE A 350 -40.16 -13.18 6.50
CA ILE A 350 -41.11 -13.19 5.39
C ILE A 350 -42.45 -12.55 5.78
N GLN A 351 -42.99 -12.85 6.96
CA GLN A 351 -44.27 -12.27 7.40
C GLN A 351 -44.20 -10.74 7.52
N TYR A 352 -43.10 -10.22 8.09
CA TYR A 352 -42.88 -8.77 8.16
C TYR A 352 -42.70 -8.15 6.78
N HIS A 353 -41.91 -8.79 5.92
CA HIS A 353 -41.71 -8.37 4.55
C HIS A 353 -43.03 -8.34 3.74
N ALA A 354 -43.86 -9.39 3.84
CA ALA A 354 -45.16 -9.46 3.17
C ALA A 354 -46.09 -8.32 3.61
N ASN A 355 -46.10 -7.96 4.89
CA ASN A 355 -46.88 -6.81 5.36
C ASN A 355 -46.29 -5.46 4.93
N SER A 356 -44.96 -5.33 4.91
CA SER A 356 -44.23 -4.10 4.56
C SER A 356 -44.32 -3.79 3.04
N THR A 357 -44.43 -4.84 2.22
CA THR A 357 -44.57 -4.78 0.76
C THR A 357 -46.01 -4.71 0.24
N ARG A 358 -47.03 -4.65 1.12
CA ARG A 358 -48.43 -4.49 0.69
C ARG A 358 -48.61 -3.20 -0.11
N PRO A 359 -49.26 -3.24 -1.29
CA PRO A 359 -49.46 -2.07 -2.14
C PRO A 359 -50.47 -1.11 -1.50
N VAL A 360 -50.20 0.18 -1.68
CA VAL A 360 -51.00 1.30 -1.17
C VAL A 360 -51.51 2.18 -2.32
N GLY A 361 -50.82 2.23 -3.45
CA GLY A 361 -51.27 2.97 -4.63
C GLY A 361 -50.28 2.96 -5.79
N LEU A 362 -50.53 3.84 -6.77
CA LEU A 362 -49.66 4.03 -7.94
C LEU A 362 -49.11 5.45 -7.99
N LEU A 363 -47.93 5.60 -8.59
CA LEU A 363 -47.36 6.89 -8.96
C LEU A 363 -46.90 6.83 -10.41
N LEU A 364 -47.49 7.67 -11.26
CA LEU A 364 -47.01 7.89 -12.63
C LEU A 364 -45.97 9.00 -12.64
N LEU A 365 -44.95 8.84 -13.48
CA LEU A 365 -43.90 9.83 -13.73
C LEU A 365 -43.99 10.29 -15.19
N PRO A 366 -44.83 11.29 -15.51
CA PRO A 366 -45.17 11.65 -16.89
C PRO A 366 -43.99 12.17 -17.71
N SER A 367 -43.03 12.85 -17.06
CA SER A 367 -41.83 13.42 -17.71
C SER A 367 -40.92 12.37 -18.33
N VAL A 368 -40.94 11.15 -17.79
CA VAL A 368 -40.08 10.04 -18.20
C VAL A 368 -40.89 8.82 -18.65
N TYR A 369 -42.22 8.86 -18.62
CA TYR A 369 -43.10 7.71 -18.89
C TYR A 369 -42.86 6.51 -17.96
N GLY A 370 -42.52 6.77 -16.70
CA GLY A 370 -42.28 5.75 -15.67
C GLY A 370 -43.54 5.43 -14.85
N VAL A 371 -43.62 4.21 -14.32
CA VAL A 371 -44.72 3.76 -13.43
C VAL A 371 -44.14 3.12 -12.18
N VAL A 372 -44.61 3.58 -11.02
CA VAL A 372 -44.16 3.12 -9.71
C VAL A 372 -45.34 2.57 -8.92
N LEU A 373 -45.18 1.36 -8.38
CA LEU A 373 -46.09 0.76 -7.43
C LEU A 373 -45.65 1.15 -6.01
N LEU A 374 -46.50 1.90 -5.30
CA LEU A 374 -46.24 2.33 -3.93
C LEU A 374 -46.67 1.23 -2.96
N LYS A 375 -45.78 0.87 -2.04
CA LYS A 375 -46.02 -0.11 -0.97
C LYS A 375 -45.91 0.59 0.40
N LYS A 376 -46.27 -0.07 1.50
CA LYS A 376 -46.32 0.57 2.84
C LYS A 376 -44.99 1.16 3.29
N SER A 377 -43.87 0.47 3.02
CA SER A 377 -42.52 0.91 3.44
C SER A 377 -41.48 0.89 2.32
N CYS A 378 -41.88 0.58 1.09
CA CYS A 378 -41.00 0.54 -0.08
C CYS A 378 -41.80 0.88 -1.34
N PHE A 379 -41.16 0.79 -2.51
CA PHE A 379 -41.81 0.93 -3.80
C PHE A 379 -41.21 -0.07 -4.79
N SER A 380 -41.94 -0.38 -5.85
CA SER A 380 -41.48 -1.20 -6.96
C SER A 380 -41.61 -0.44 -8.26
N LEU A 381 -40.61 -0.56 -9.12
CA LEU A 381 -40.61 0.07 -10.44
C LEU A 381 -41.16 -0.92 -11.45
N LEU A 382 -42.15 -0.49 -12.24
CA LEU A 382 -42.62 -1.30 -13.37
C LEU A 382 -41.75 -0.97 -14.57
N ARG A 383 -41.00 -1.98 -15.03
CA ARG A 383 -40.17 -1.90 -16.24
C ARG A 383 -40.85 -2.62 -17.40
N PRO A 384 -40.59 -2.21 -18.65
CA PRO A 384 -40.97 -3.04 -19.80
C PRO A 384 -40.24 -4.39 -19.76
N MET A 385 -40.89 -5.41 -20.31
CA MET A 385 -40.30 -6.74 -20.47
C MET A 385 -39.44 -6.79 -21.73
N GLU A 386 -38.31 -7.48 -21.64
CA GLU A 386 -37.55 -7.89 -22.82
C GLU A 386 -38.32 -8.94 -23.66
N ALA A 387 -38.00 -9.08 -24.94
CA ALA A 387 -38.64 -10.03 -25.84
C ALA A 387 -38.60 -11.50 -25.34
N LEU A 388 -37.45 -11.96 -24.82
CA LEU A 388 -37.33 -13.32 -24.27
C LEU A 388 -38.11 -13.49 -22.95
N GLU A 389 -38.18 -12.45 -22.12
CA GLU A 389 -39.04 -12.44 -20.93
C GLU A 389 -40.52 -12.55 -21.29
N TYR A 390 -40.94 -11.80 -22.30
CA TYR A 390 -42.30 -11.89 -22.81
C TYR A 390 -42.61 -13.30 -23.35
N LEU A 391 -41.68 -13.91 -24.09
CA LEU A 391 -41.84 -15.27 -24.62
C LEU A 391 -41.90 -16.35 -23.53
N MET A 392 -41.24 -16.14 -22.38
CA MET A 392 -41.28 -17.08 -21.26
C MET A 392 -42.56 -16.96 -20.43
N PHE A 393 -42.98 -15.74 -20.10
CA PHE A 393 -44.14 -15.56 -19.21
C PHE A 393 -45.49 -15.42 -19.93
N CYS A 394 -45.48 -14.98 -21.19
CA CYS A 394 -46.69 -14.65 -21.96
C CYS A 394 -46.76 -15.41 -23.30
N ASN A 395 -46.16 -16.60 -23.38
CA ASN A 395 -46.03 -17.38 -24.61
C ASN A 395 -47.36 -17.56 -25.36
N GLU A 396 -48.43 -17.96 -24.66
CA GLU A 396 -49.75 -18.23 -25.26
C GLU A 396 -50.38 -17.01 -25.95
N ARG A 397 -49.99 -15.80 -25.52
CA ARG A 397 -50.48 -14.52 -26.07
C ARG A 397 -49.47 -13.87 -27.02
N SER A 398 -48.45 -14.61 -27.44
CA SER A 398 -47.37 -14.12 -28.30
C SER A 398 -47.73 -14.27 -29.78
N TYR A 399 -47.37 -13.26 -30.57
CA TYR A 399 -47.56 -13.24 -32.02
C TYR A 399 -46.40 -12.47 -32.68
N THR A 400 -46.03 -12.85 -33.90
CA THR A 400 -44.85 -12.31 -34.62
C THR A 400 -44.86 -10.79 -34.72
N SER A 401 -46.02 -10.18 -34.94
CA SER A 401 -46.13 -8.72 -35.11
C SER A 401 -45.71 -7.90 -33.88
N ARG A 402 -45.65 -8.50 -32.68
CA ARG A 402 -45.15 -7.83 -31.46
C ARG A 402 -43.63 -7.62 -31.48
N PHE A 403 -42.89 -8.47 -32.21
CA PHE A 403 -41.42 -8.45 -32.21
C PHE A 403 -40.80 -7.69 -33.40
N LYS A 404 -41.59 -6.95 -34.17
CA LYS A 404 -41.14 -6.19 -35.36
C LYS A 404 -40.02 -5.18 -35.07
N THR A 405 -39.93 -4.68 -33.84
CA THR A 405 -38.91 -3.73 -33.40
C THR A 405 -37.73 -4.40 -32.67
N THR A 406 -37.76 -5.72 -32.51
CA THR A 406 -36.71 -6.46 -31.80
C THR A 406 -35.66 -6.95 -32.80
N PRO A 407 -34.38 -6.59 -32.63
CA PRO A 407 -33.32 -7.08 -33.51
C PRO A 407 -33.26 -8.62 -33.48
N VAL A 408 -32.83 -9.24 -34.58
CA VAL A 408 -32.82 -10.71 -34.82
C VAL A 408 -34.22 -11.30 -35.02
N LEU A 409 -35.18 -11.08 -34.11
CA LEU A 409 -36.55 -11.61 -34.23
C LEU A 409 -37.35 -11.01 -35.39
N SER A 410 -37.01 -9.80 -35.82
CA SER A 410 -37.66 -9.13 -36.95
C SER A 410 -37.13 -9.56 -38.33
N GLN A 411 -36.08 -10.40 -38.39
CA GLN A 411 -35.42 -10.74 -39.66
C GLN A 411 -36.26 -11.69 -40.52
N ASP A 412 -36.94 -12.67 -39.91
CA ASP A 412 -37.76 -13.67 -40.59
C ASP A 412 -39.01 -13.99 -39.76
N GLU A 413 -40.20 -13.64 -40.28
CA GLU A 413 -41.47 -13.84 -39.58
C GLU A 413 -41.86 -15.33 -39.46
N ASP A 414 -41.48 -16.19 -40.43
CA ASP A 414 -41.80 -17.61 -40.39
C ASP A 414 -40.93 -18.33 -39.34
N ILE A 415 -39.63 -18.05 -39.30
CA ILE A 415 -38.72 -18.59 -38.28
C ILE A 415 -39.08 -18.05 -36.89
N CYS A 416 -39.52 -16.79 -36.79
CA CYS A 416 -40.01 -16.22 -35.53
C CYS A 416 -41.26 -16.97 -35.02
N GLN A 417 -42.17 -17.38 -35.90
CA GLN A 417 -43.34 -18.17 -35.52
C GLN A 417 -42.94 -19.59 -35.05
N ASP A 418 -41.98 -20.21 -35.72
CA ASP A 418 -41.38 -21.48 -35.29
C ASP A 418 -40.71 -21.34 -33.92
N LEU A 419 -40.02 -20.22 -33.66
CA LEU A 419 -39.43 -19.91 -32.36
C LEU A 419 -40.49 -19.72 -31.25
N ILE A 420 -41.59 -19.03 -31.50
CA ILE A 420 -42.70 -18.90 -30.52
C ILE A 420 -43.19 -20.29 -30.10
N THR A 421 -43.33 -21.20 -31.08
CA THR A 421 -43.75 -22.58 -30.85
C THR A 421 -42.70 -23.38 -30.08
N LEU A 422 -41.41 -23.23 -30.41
CA LEU A 422 -40.29 -23.81 -29.65
C LEU A 422 -40.28 -23.33 -28.19
N MET A 423 -40.43 -22.02 -27.96
CA MET A 423 -40.51 -21.43 -26.62
C MET A 423 -41.67 -22.01 -25.81
N SER A 424 -42.80 -22.35 -26.44
CA SER A 424 -43.92 -23.00 -25.74
C SER A 424 -43.56 -24.36 -25.13
N ALA A 425 -42.59 -25.08 -25.72
CA ALA A 425 -42.06 -26.32 -25.17
C ALA A 425 -41.09 -26.05 -24.01
N LEU A 426 -40.27 -24.99 -24.10
CA LEU A 426 -39.36 -24.57 -23.03
C LEU A 426 -40.08 -24.06 -21.79
N VAL A 427 -41.20 -23.34 -21.97
CA VAL A 427 -42.06 -22.89 -20.87
C VAL A 427 -42.67 -24.07 -20.15
N LEU A 428 -43.21 -25.05 -20.89
CA LEU A 428 -43.76 -26.25 -20.28
C LEU A 428 -42.69 -27.05 -19.54
N LEU A 429 -41.46 -27.07 -20.03
CA LEU A 429 -40.33 -27.69 -19.34
C LEU A 429 -39.98 -26.95 -18.03
N GLU A 430 -39.99 -25.61 -18.03
CA GLU A 430 -39.77 -24.81 -16.81
C GLU A 430 -40.78 -25.13 -15.70
N GLU A 431 -42.05 -25.28 -16.08
CA GLU A 431 -43.16 -25.56 -15.16
C GLU A 431 -43.08 -26.97 -14.54
N GLN A 432 -42.47 -27.93 -15.22
CA GLN A 432 -42.33 -29.32 -14.72
C GLN A 432 -41.07 -29.52 -13.87
N LEU A 433 -40.05 -28.66 -13.99
CA LEU A 433 -38.80 -28.79 -13.23
C LEU A 433 -39.00 -28.40 -11.76
N SER A 434 -38.62 -29.29 -10.84
CA SER A 434 -38.61 -29.02 -9.39
C SER A 434 -37.48 -28.05 -9.01
N GLU A 435 -37.65 -27.25 -7.95
CA GLU A 435 -36.61 -26.29 -7.54
C GLU A 435 -35.32 -27.00 -7.07
N GLU A 436 -35.42 -28.21 -6.50
CA GLU A 436 -34.27 -29.05 -6.13
C GLU A 436 -33.39 -29.34 -7.36
N THR A 437 -34.00 -29.72 -8.50
CA THR A 437 -33.23 -30.00 -9.73
C THR A 437 -32.55 -28.73 -10.26
N LYS A 438 -33.23 -27.58 -10.20
CA LYS A 438 -32.67 -26.29 -10.63
C LYS A 438 -31.46 -25.88 -9.78
N THR A 439 -31.53 -26.07 -8.47
CA THR A 439 -30.41 -25.80 -7.55
C THR A 439 -29.26 -26.78 -7.74
N ALA A 440 -29.55 -28.08 -7.94
CA ALA A 440 -28.53 -29.09 -8.21
C ALA A 440 -27.71 -28.76 -9.47
N VAL A 441 -28.36 -28.34 -10.56
CA VAL A 441 -27.67 -27.90 -11.78
C VAL A 441 -26.72 -26.72 -11.48
N LYS A 442 -27.17 -25.71 -10.74
CA LYS A 442 -26.31 -24.57 -10.35
C LYS A 442 -25.13 -25.00 -9.48
N ARG A 443 -25.32 -25.98 -8.58
CA ARG A 443 -24.27 -26.54 -7.71
C ARG A 443 -23.20 -27.27 -8.52
N GLU A 444 -23.61 -28.14 -9.44
CA GLU A 444 -22.66 -28.87 -10.28
C GLU A 444 -21.87 -27.94 -11.22
N LEU A 445 -22.49 -26.87 -11.71
CA LEU A 445 -21.80 -25.80 -12.45
C LEU A 445 -20.77 -25.06 -11.58
N TYR A 446 -21.08 -24.81 -10.31
CA TYR A 446 -20.13 -24.22 -9.35
C TYR A 446 -18.87 -25.09 -9.20
N HIS A 447 -19.06 -26.42 -9.20
CA HIS A 447 -17.99 -27.42 -9.16
C HIS A 447 -17.32 -27.68 -10.52
N LEU A 448 -17.58 -26.83 -11.53
CA LEU A 448 -16.95 -26.84 -12.85
C LEU A 448 -17.23 -28.08 -13.68
N LYS A 449 -18.32 -28.83 -13.40
CA LYS A 449 -18.81 -29.85 -14.33
C LYS A 449 -19.41 -29.20 -15.57
N SER A 450 -19.23 -29.83 -16.73
CA SER A 450 -19.74 -29.28 -17.99
C SER A 450 -21.27 -29.44 -18.08
N PRO A 451 -22.00 -28.43 -18.57
CA PRO A 451 -23.46 -28.46 -18.64
C PRO A 451 -24.05 -29.68 -19.35
N ASP A 452 -23.43 -30.14 -20.44
CA ASP A 452 -23.84 -31.33 -21.17
C ASP A 452 -23.80 -32.59 -20.31
N THR A 453 -22.71 -32.80 -19.57
CA THR A 453 -22.59 -33.95 -18.64
C THR A 453 -23.58 -33.85 -17.48
N ILE A 454 -23.80 -32.64 -16.94
CA ILE A 454 -24.79 -32.41 -15.88
C ILE A 454 -26.19 -32.78 -16.35
N ILE A 455 -26.57 -32.34 -17.56
CA ILE A 455 -27.88 -32.63 -18.13
C ILE A 455 -28.02 -34.11 -18.49
N ASP A 456 -26.98 -34.76 -19.01
CA ASP A 456 -27.01 -36.19 -19.30
C ASP A 456 -27.17 -37.03 -18.01
N ASP A 457 -26.44 -36.69 -16.94
CA ASP A 457 -26.60 -37.31 -15.62
C ASP A 457 -28.01 -37.09 -15.06
N LEU A 458 -28.53 -35.87 -15.17
CA LEU A 458 -29.88 -35.52 -14.72
C LEU A 458 -30.94 -36.31 -15.50
N LEU A 459 -30.85 -36.36 -16.83
CA LEU A 459 -31.78 -37.13 -17.65
C LEU A 459 -31.69 -38.63 -17.33
N SER A 460 -30.49 -39.17 -17.10
CA SER A 460 -30.32 -40.58 -16.73
C SER A 460 -31.02 -40.93 -15.41
N LYS A 461 -30.96 -40.04 -14.40
CA LYS A 461 -31.66 -40.20 -13.12
C LYS A 461 -33.17 -40.12 -13.29
N LEU A 462 -33.65 -39.13 -14.03
CA LEU A 462 -35.08 -38.94 -14.32
C LEU A 462 -35.70 -40.08 -15.14
N MET A 463 -34.91 -40.77 -15.96
CA MET A 463 -35.35 -41.98 -16.68
C MET A 463 -35.45 -43.22 -15.77
N LEU A 464 -34.70 -43.25 -14.66
CA LEU A 464 -34.73 -44.34 -13.68
C LEU A 464 -35.83 -44.13 -12.62
N GLU A 465 -36.14 -42.88 -12.29
CA GLU A 465 -37.15 -42.49 -11.29
C GLU A 465 -38.51 -42.24 -11.97
N SER A 466 -39.38 -43.26 -12.01
CA SER A 466 -40.66 -43.23 -12.74
C SER A 466 -41.78 -42.39 -12.08
N GLU A 467 -41.54 -41.85 -10.88
CA GLU A 467 -42.55 -41.12 -10.09
C GLU A 467 -42.54 -39.60 -10.34
N GLU A 468 -41.49 -39.04 -10.97
CA GLU A 468 -41.40 -37.59 -11.20
C GLU A 468 -42.18 -37.12 -12.44
N PRO A 469 -42.86 -35.95 -12.38
CA PRO A 469 -43.65 -35.41 -13.50
C PRO A 469 -42.83 -35.14 -14.76
N ILE A 470 -41.53 -34.85 -14.63
CA ILE A 470 -40.59 -34.67 -15.76
C ILE A 470 -40.36 -35.99 -16.50
N SER A 471 -40.39 -37.14 -15.80
CA SER A 471 -40.26 -38.47 -16.42
C SER A 471 -41.39 -38.69 -17.44
N ASN A 472 -42.60 -38.20 -17.15
CA ASN A 472 -43.71 -38.18 -18.10
C ASN A 472 -43.46 -37.23 -19.27
N PHE A 473 -42.86 -36.06 -19.07
CA PHE A 473 -42.49 -35.15 -20.17
C PHE A 473 -41.44 -35.76 -21.11
N VAL A 474 -40.50 -36.55 -20.56
CA VAL A 474 -39.45 -37.27 -21.29
C VAL A 474 -40.00 -38.50 -22.04
N THR A 475 -41.01 -39.17 -21.48
CA THR A 475 -41.56 -40.42 -22.03
C THR A 475 -42.83 -40.25 -22.88
N HIS A 476 -43.68 -39.23 -22.63
CA HIS A 476 -44.95 -39.00 -23.32
C HIS A 476 -44.87 -38.05 -24.54
N HIS A 477 -45.74 -38.30 -25.51
CA HIS A 477 -45.81 -37.68 -26.84
C HIS A 477 -46.25 -36.19 -26.88
N LEU A 478 -46.72 -35.59 -25.78
CA LEU A 478 -47.38 -34.27 -25.82
C LEU A 478 -46.41 -33.12 -26.15
N SER A 479 -45.18 -33.18 -25.63
CA SER A 479 -44.09 -32.23 -25.91
C SER A 479 -43.57 -32.39 -27.33
N CYS A 480 -43.36 -33.64 -27.77
CA CYS A 480 -43.01 -33.99 -29.15
C CYS A 480 -44.07 -33.53 -30.16
N HIS A 481 -45.35 -33.51 -29.80
CA HIS A 481 -46.43 -33.01 -30.67
C HIS A 481 -46.40 -31.48 -30.85
N LYS A 482 -45.98 -30.71 -29.84
CA LYS A 482 -45.75 -29.26 -30.03
C LYS A 482 -44.52 -29.02 -30.92
N LEU A 483 -43.47 -29.82 -30.74
CA LEU A 483 -42.25 -29.74 -31.56
C LEU A 483 -42.49 -30.19 -33.01
N SER A 484 -43.40 -31.14 -33.28
CA SER A 484 -43.74 -31.53 -34.65
C SER A 484 -44.45 -30.43 -35.45
N ASN A 485 -44.96 -29.40 -34.78
CA ASN A 485 -45.57 -28.24 -35.43
C ASN A 485 -44.52 -27.18 -35.86
N VAL A 486 -43.26 -27.34 -35.45
CA VAL A 486 -42.15 -26.47 -35.85
C VAL A 486 -41.64 -26.93 -37.21
N ARG A 487 -41.60 -26.03 -38.21
CA ARG A 487 -41.17 -26.39 -39.57
C ARG A 487 -39.66 -26.56 -39.64
N ASP A 488 -38.90 -25.58 -39.14
CA ASP A 488 -37.44 -25.62 -39.08
C ASP A 488 -36.94 -25.38 -37.65
N ILE A 489 -36.85 -26.49 -36.90
CA ILE A 489 -36.39 -26.47 -35.52
C ILE A 489 -34.94 -25.98 -35.40
N SER A 490 -34.11 -26.26 -36.40
CA SER A 490 -32.68 -25.91 -36.38
C SER A 490 -32.47 -24.41 -36.53
N SER A 491 -33.21 -23.76 -37.44
CA SER A 491 -33.18 -22.31 -37.64
C SER A 491 -33.85 -21.56 -36.49
N ALA A 492 -34.95 -22.09 -35.93
CA ALA A 492 -35.56 -21.51 -34.74
C ALA A 492 -34.63 -21.53 -33.52
N MET A 493 -33.92 -22.65 -33.29
CA MET A 493 -32.89 -22.73 -32.26
C MET A 493 -31.70 -21.80 -32.53
N ALA A 494 -31.27 -21.66 -33.79
CA ALA A 494 -30.20 -20.74 -34.15
C ALA A 494 -30.58 -19.28 -33.87
N MET A 495 -31.81 -18.87 -34.23
CA MET A 495 -32.35 -17.55 -33.92
C MET A 495 -32.41 -17.30 -32.41
N LEU A 496 -32.85 -18.29 -31.63
CA LEU A 496 -32.85 -18.21 -30.17
C LEU A 496 -31.43 -18.00 -29.61
N LEU A 497 -30.46 -18.80 -30.04
CA LEU A 497 -29.07 -18.67 -29.59
C LEU A 497 -28.45 -17.33 -29.97
N GLU A 498 -28.79 -16.78 -31.13
CA GLU A 498 -28.37 -15.43 -31.54
C GLU A 498 -28.98 -14.36 -30.61
N THR A 499 -30.29 -14.45 -30.29
CA THR A 499 -30.92 -13.53 -29.32
C THR A 499 -30.38 -13.65 -27.89
N LEU A 500 -29.92 -14.84 -27.51
CA LEU A 500 -29.29 -15.11 -26.21
C LEU A 500 -27.82 -14.66 -26.16
N THR A 501 -27.22 -14.20 -27.26
CA THR A 501 -25.80 -13.80 -27.24
C THR A 501 -25.65 -12.30 -26.99
N TYR A 502 -24.96 -11.93 -25.92
CA TYR A 502 -24.55 -10.54 -25.67
C TYR A 502 -23.19 -10.27 -26.32
N ASP A 503 -23.15 -10.13 -27.65
CA ASP A 503 -21.92 -9.75 -28.34
C ASP A 503 -21.79 -8.21 -28.38
N LEU A 504 -20.73 -7.68 -27.78
CA LEU A 504 -20.27 -6.34 -28.10
C LEU A 504 -19.43 -6.50 -29.36
N GLY A 505 -19.93 -6.02 -30.51
CA GLY A 505 -19.07 -5.88 -31.68
C GLY A 505 -17.76 -5.14 -31.36
N GLN A 506 -16.81 -5.13 -32.29
CA GLN A 506 -15.41 -4.71 -32.12
C GLN A 506 -15.12 -3.64 -31.02
N PRO A 507 -14.08 -3.84 -30.20
CA PRO A 507 -13.75 -3.06 -28.98
C PRO A 507 -13.54 -1.55 -29.20
N ASN A 508 -13.24 -1.14 -30.44
CA ASN A 508 -12.96 0.26 -30.83
C ASN A 508 -14.14 1.24 -30.69
N LYS A 509 -15.34 0.78 -30.29
CA LYS A 509 -16.54 1.63 -30.10
C LYS A 509 -16.74 2.16 -28.68
N VAL A 510 -15.84 1.88 -27.74
CA VAL A 510 -15.95 2.34 -26.34
C VAL A 510 -15.31 3.73 -26.13
N HIS A 511 -14.44 4.17 -27.05
CA HIS A 511 -13.79 5.47 -27.00
C HIS A 511 -14.56 6.54 -27.80
N LEU A 512 -15.08 7.54 -27.10
CA LEU A 512 -15.59 8.78 -27.71
C LEU A 512 -14.42 9.74 -27.96
N ASN A 513 -14.32 10.29 -29.18
CA ASN A 513 -13.49 11.46 -29.43
C ASN A 513 -14.07 12.68 -28.69
N ASP A 514 -13.22 13.47 -28.05
CA ASP A 514 -13.56 14.69 -27.30
C ASP A 514 -14.07 15.83 -28.21
N ASP A 515 -15.26 15.68 -28.79
CA ASP A 515 -15.96 16.76 -29.50
C ASP A 515 -16.93 17.54 -28.57
N HIS A 516 -17.07 18.85 -28.81
CA HIS A 516 -17.80 19.76 -27.93
C HIS A 516 -19.31 19.47 -27.85
N ASP A 517 -19.94 18.99 -28.94
CA ASP A 517 -21.35 18.60 -28.97
C ASP A 517 -21.62 17.27 -28.24
N ALA A 518 -20.61 16.37 -28.17
CA ALA A 518 -20.70 15.15 -27.38
C ALA A 518 -20.79 15.46 -25.87
N SER A 519 -20.28 16.60 -25.41
CA SER A 519 -20.22 16.97 -23.99
C SER A 519 -21.61 17.25 -23.37
N ILE A 520 -22.53 17.90 -24.10
CA ILE A 520 -23.90 18.19 -23.60
C ILE A 520 -24.76 16.92 -23.62
N LEU A 521 -24.62 16.11 -24.66
CA LEU A 521 -25.28 14.80 -24.80
C LEU A 521 -24.84 13.84 -23.69
N LEU A 522 -23.53 13.78 -23.41
CA LEU A 522 -22.96 13.03 -22.29
C LEU A 522 -23.48 13.53 -20.94
N LEU A 523 -23.66 14.83 -20.71
CA LEU A 523 -24.20 15.33 -19.45
C LEU A 523 -25.61 14.78 -19.15
N ASN A 524 -26.52 14.78 -20.14
CA ASN A 524 -27.87 14.25 -19.95
C ASN A 524 -27.89 12.73 -19.77
N ILE A 525 -27.08 12.00 -20.54
CA ILE A 525 -27.00 10.53 -20.47
C ILE A 525 -26.31 10.08 -19.17
N ASN A 526 -25.26 10.77 -18.73
CA ASN A 526 -24.53 10.46 -17.50
C ASN A 526 -25.40 10.54 -16.23
N HIS A 527 -26.48 11.32 -16.26
CA HIS A 527 -27.43 11.38 -15.15
C HIS A 527 -28.49 10.27 -15.18
N PHE A 528 -28.68 9.57 -16.30
CA PHE A 528 -29.73 8.56 -16.47
C PHE A 528 -29.50 7.34 -15.54
N PHE A 529 -30.43 7.12 -14.61
CA PHE A 529 -30.37 6.10 -13.53
C PHE A 529 -29.08 6.12 -12.67
N SER A 530 -28.36 7.24 -12.62
CA SER A 530 -27.11 7.40 -11.83
C SER A 530 -27.30 7.49 -10.31
N SER A 531 -28.53 7.72 -9.82
CA SER A 531 -28.83 7.72 -8.38
C SER A 531 -28.71 6.30 -7.79
N HIS A 532 -28.45 6.16 -6.48
CA HIS A 532 -28.38 4.84 -5.82
C HIS A 532 -29.62 3.97 -6.07
N LEU A 533 -30.83 4.55 -6.06
CA LEU A 533 -32.07 3.84 -6.37
C LEU A 533 -32.11 3.38 -7.84
N GLY A 534 -31.61 4.22 -8.75
CA GLY A 534 -31.53 3.89 -10.16
C GLY A 534 -30.53 2.76 -10.44
N ILE A 535 -29.33 2.85 -9.87
CA ILE A 535 -28.30 1.81 -9.95
C ILE A 535 -28.86 0.48 -9.42
N SER A 536 -29.51 0.49 -8.25
CA SER A 536 -30.14 -0.71 -7.68
C SER A 536 -31.22 -1.30 -8.59
N ALA A 537 -32.05 -0.44 -9.19
CA ALA A 537 -33.09 -0.87 -10.14
C ALA A 537 -32.49 -1.51 -11.41
N ILE A 538 -31.44 -0.92 -11.97
CA ILE A 538 -30.74 -1.47 -13.14
C ILE A 538 -30.07 -2.80 -12.77
N SER A 539 -29.34 -2.85 -11.65
CA SER A 539 -28.67 -4.07 -11.17
C SER A 539 -29.65 -5.22 -10.99
N LYS A 540 -30.77 -5.01 -10.29
CA LYS A 540 -31.81 -6.03 -10.09
C LYS A 540 -32.49 -6.43 -11.39
N SER A 541 -32.66 -5.51 -12.33
CA SER A 541 -33.25 -5.83 -13.64
C SER A 541 -32.31 -6.69 -14.50
N VAL A 542 -31.00 -6.40 -14.49
CA VAL A 542 -29.98 -7.26 -15.11
C VAL A 542 -29.99 -8.65 -14.48
N ALA A 543 -30.06 -8.74 -13.15
CA ALA A 543 -30.12 -10.02 -12.44
C ALA A 543 -31.34 -10.85 -12.87
N GLN A 544 -32.53 -10.24 -12.93
CA GLN A 544 -33.77 -10.91 -13.38
C GLN A 544 -33.66 -11.44 -14.81
N ILE A 545 -33.21 -10.60 -15.75
CA ILE A 545 -33.08 -10.98 -17.15
C ILE A 545 -32.04 -12.09 -17.33
N THR A 546 -30.90 -11.99 -16.64
CA THR A 546 -29.85 -13.01 -16.67
C THR A 546 -30.34 -14.33 -16.11
N GLN A 547 -31.05 -14.34 -14.98
CA GLN A 547 -31.62 -15.56 -14.39
C GLN A 547 -32.61 -16.23 -15.33
N LEU A 548 -33.46 -15.46 -16.01
CA LEU A 548 -34.38 -16.01 -16.99
C LEU A 548 -33.63 -16.57 -18.20
N ARG A 549 -32.68 -15.83 -18.77
CA ARG A 549 -31.89 -16.29 -19.92
C ARG A 549 -31.07 -17.54 -19.59
N PHE A 550 -30.56 -17.65 -18.36
CA PHE A 550 -29.96 -18.88 -17.84
C PHE A 550 -30.95 -20.05 -17.85
N ALA A 551 -32.18 -19.85 -17.37
CA ALA A 551 -33.23 -20.86 -17.40
C ALA A 551 -33.58 -21.30 -18.83
N ILE A 552 -33.68 -20.35 -19.77
CA ILE A 552 -33.87 -20.65 -21.20
C ILE A 552 -32.73 -21.53 -21.73
N CYS A 553 -31.46 -21.19 -21.45
CA CYS A 553 -30.31 -22.01 -21.88
C CYS A 553 -30.36 -23.43 -21.28
N ARG A 554 -30.66 -23.56 -19.98
CA ARG A 554 -30.80 -24.85 -19.31
C ARG A 554 -31.90 -25.68 -19.98
N ASN A 555 -33.08 -25.11 -20.14
CA ASN A 555 -34.24 -25.80 -20.70
C ASN A 555 -34.01 -26.17 -22.16
N LEU A 556 -33.36 -25.30 -22.93
CA LEU A 556 -32.97 -25.57 -24.31
C LEU A 556 -31.97 -26.73 -24.39
N LEU A 557 -31.00 -26.80 -23.48
CA LEU A 557 -30.03 -27.90 -23.46
C LEU A 557 -30.69 -29.23 -23.11
N ILE A 558 -31.58 -29.25 -22.11
CA ILE A 558 -32.40 -30.43 -21.77
C ILE A 558 -33.21 -30.87 -22.99
N LEU A 559 -33.90 -29.94 -23.65
CA LEU A 559 -34.68 -30.22 -24.85
C LEU A 559 -33.82 -30.75 -26.01
N GLN A 560 -32.65 -30.16 -26.23
CA GLN A 560 -31.70 -30.61 -27.27
C GLN A 560 -31.23 -32.04 -27.00
N GLN A 561 -30.91 -32.40 -25.75
CA GLN A 561 -30.50 -33.77 -25.41
C GLN A 561 -31.67 -34.76 -25.54
N MET A 562 -32.88 -34.36 -25.13
CA MET A 562 -34.08 -35.18 -25.35
C MET A 562 -34.35 -35.47 -26.83
N ILE A 563 -34.17 -34.48 -27.71
CA ILE A 563 -34.28 -34.64 -29.16
C ILE A 563 -33.22 -35.63 -29.68
N LEU A 564 -31.98 -35.53 -29.19
CA LEU A 564 -30.88 -36.42 -29.58
C LEU A 564 -31.07 -37.87 -29.08
N LEU A 565 -31.74 -38.06 -27.94
CA LEU A 565 -32.14 -39.39 -27.43
C LEU A 565 -33.28 -40.04 -28.25
N ARG A 566 -33.99 -39.26 -29.08
CA ARG A 566 -35.13 -39.73 -29.89
C ARG A 566 -34.94 -39.39 -31.38
N PRO A 567 -33.90 -39.93 -32.04
CA PRO A 567 -33.58 -39.60 -33.43
C PRO A 567 -34.68 -40.03 -34.43
N GLU A 568 -35.58 -40.93 -34.04
CA GLU A 568 -36.67 -41.44 -34.87
C GLU A 568 -37.73 -40.39 -35.24
N LEU A 569 -37.84 -39.31 -34.46
CA LEU A 569 -38.92 -38.31 -34.57
C LEU A 569 -38.53 -37.06 -35.37
N PHE A 570 -37.25 -36.90 -35.73
CA PHE A 570 -36.70 -35.68 -36.31
C PHE A 570 -35.86 -35.95 -37.55
N ASP A 571 -35.69 -34.94 -38.40
CA ASP A 571 -34.90 -35.05 -39.62
C ASP A 571 -33.39 -35.10 -39.34
N SER A 572 -32.66 -35.89 -40.14
CA SER A 572 -31.23 -36.13 -39.95
C SER A 572 -30.38 -34.86 -40.03
N ARG A 573 -30.81 -33.85 -40.82
CA ARG A 573 -30.13 -32.57 -40.96
C ARG A 573 -30.24 -31.73 -39.69
N SER A 574 -31.43 -31.60 -39.12
CA SER A 574 -31.61 -30.92 -37.82
C SER A 574 -30.86 -31.62 -36.70
N LEU A 575 -30.91 -32.95 -36.63
CA LEU A 575 -30.17 -33.73 -35.62
C LEU A 575 -28.65 -33.49 -35.71
N HIS A 576 -28.09 -33.48 -36.93
CA HIS A 576 -26.68 -33.16 -37.13
C HIS A 576 -26.36 -31.71 -36.71
N SER A 577 -27.20 -30.75 -37.09
CA SER A 577 -27.02 -29.33 -36.71
C SER A 577 -27.04 -29.13 -35.19
N ILE A 578 -27.99 -29.78 -34.51
CA ILE A 578 -28.13 -29.75 -33.06
C ILE A 578 -26.89 -30.31 -32.39
N LYS A 579 -26.45 -31.51 -32.79
CA LYS A 579 -25.30 -32.18 -32.19
C LYS A 579 -23.97 -31.46 -32.45
N SER A 580 -23.76 -30.94 -33.65
CA SER A 580 -22.45 -30.40 -34.07
C SER A 580 -22.25 -28.91 -33.77
N SER A 581 -23.33 -28.12 -33.70
CA SER A 581 -23.23 -26.65 -33.64
C SER A 581 -24.11 -26.02 -32.56
N LEU A 582 -25.39 -26.39 -32.47
CA LEU A 582 -26.33 -25.69 -31.58
C LEU A 582 -26.14 -26.07 -30.11
N ALA A 583 -26.06 -27.37 -29.78
CA ALA A 583 -25.88 -27.81 -28.39
C ALA A 583 -24.55 -27.33 -27.77
N PRO A 584 -23.39 -27.42 -28.45
CA PRO A 584 -22.14 -26.84 -27.94
C PRO A 584 -22.24 -25.33 -27.67
N LYS A 585 -22.97 -24.57 -28.51
CA LYS A 585 -23.23 -23.14 -28.26
C LYS A 585 -24.12 -22.94 -27.03
N THR A 586 -25.16 -23.75 -26.84
CA THR A 586 -26.02 -23.70 -25.64
C THR A 586 -25.22 -23.97 -24.37
N VAL A 587 -24.32 -24.97 -24.37
CA VAL A 587 -23.43 -25.30 -23.24
C VAL A 587 -22.63 -24.07 -22.82
N VAL A 588 -21.98 -23.40 -23.79
CA VAL A 588 -21.16 -22.23 -23.51
C VAL A 588 -21.99 -21.03 -23.05
N LEU A 589 -23.16 -20.80 -23.64
CA LEU A 589 -24.07 -19.74 -23.17
C LEU A 589 -24.58 -20.01 -21.75
N MET A 590 -24.92 -21.25 -21.43
CA MET A 590 -25.34 -21.63 -20.07
C MET A 590 -24.25 -21.33 -19.04
N GLN A 591 -22.98 -21.62 -19.35
CA GLN A 591 -21.85 -21.26 -18.49
C GLN A 591 -21.64 -19.74 -18.40
N ALA A 592 -21.76 -19.01 -19.50
CA ALA A 592 -21.64 -17.55 -19.51
C ALA A 592 -22.74 -16.88 -18.65
N TYR A 593 -24.00 -17.30 -18.82
CA TYR A 593 -25.11 -16.82 -18.01
C TYR A 593 -24.99 -17.22 -16.54
N TYR A 594 -24.44 -18.40 -16.25
CA TYR A 594 -24.13 -18.80 -14.87
C TYR A 594 -23.12 -17.84 -14.22
N VAL A 595 -22.05 -17.47 -14.93
CA VAL A 595 -21.06 -16.50 -14.41
C VAL A 595 -21.69 -15.12 -14.22
N VAL A 596 -22.51 -14.63 -15.14
CA VAL A 596 -23.21 -13.35 -14.94
C VAL A 596 -24.20 -13.43 -13.78
N THR A 597 -24.86 -14.58 -13.59
CA THR A 597 -25.72 -14.83 -12.42
C THR A 597 -24.90 -14.77 -11.13
N TRP A 598 -23.73 -15.39 -11.09
CA TRP A 598 -22.78 -15.29 -9.98
C TRP A 598 -22.35 -13.84 -9.73
N ILE A 599 -22.08 -13.02 -10.75
CA ILE A 599 -21.77 -11.59 -10.59
C ILE A 599 -22.94 -10.83 -9.95
N CYS A 600 -24.18 -11.15 -10.33
CA CYS A 600 -25.38 -10.51 -9.79
C CYS A 600 -25.66 -10.93 -8.33
N GLU A 601 -25.43 -12.20 -8.00
CA GLU A 601 -25.72 -12.80 -6.70
C GLU A 601 -24.58 -12.61 -5.69
N SER A 602 -23.35 -12.39 -6.15
CA SER A 602 -22.19 -12.17 -5.27
C SER A 602 -22.30 -10.85 -4.49
N THR A 603 -22.01 -10.92 -3.20
CA THR A 603 -21.93 -9.74 -2.33
C THR A 603 -20.52 -9.15 -2.39
N ALA A 604 -20.40 -7.84 -2.59
CA ALA A 604 -19.10 -7.18 -2.53
C ALA A 604 -18.49 -7.32 -1.13
N LEU A 605 -17.20 -7.65 -1.04
CA LEU A 605 -16.51 -7.78 0.24
C LEU A 605 -16.31 -6.38 0.86
N PRO A 606 -16.50 -6.23 2.18
CA PRO A 606 -16.24 -4.98 2.87
C PRO A 606 -14.79 -4.56 2.65
N MET A 607 -14.58 -3.29 2.27
CA MET A 607 -13.24 -2.80 1.97
C MET A 607 -12.32 -2.91 3.20
N PRO A 608 -11.06 -3.37 3.04
CA PRO A 608 -10.08 -3.37 4.12
C PRO A 608 -9.82 -1.96 4.65
N VAL A 609 -9.18 -1.89 5.83
CA VAL A 609 -8.78 -0.62 6.47
C VAL A 609 -8.09 0.29 5.45
N GLN A 610 -8.47 1.58 5.40
CA GLN A 610 -8.04 2.54 4.38
C GLN A 610 -6.53 2.50 4.09
N SER A 611 -5.68 2.28 5.11
CA SER A 611 -4.22 2.17 4.95
C SER A 611 -3.77 1.00 4.08
N LEU A 612 -4.44 -0.15 4.16
CA LEU A 612 -4.13 -1.32 3.32
C LEU A 612 -4.61 -1.09 1.88
N LEU A 613 -5.78 -0.47 1.73
CA LEU A 613 -6.32 -0.11 0.43
C LEU A 613 -5.41 0.88 -0.29
N ASP A 614 -4.97 1.95 0.39
CA ASP A 614 -4.08 2.95 -0.18
C ASP A 614 -2.75 2.34 -0.63
N SER A 615 -2.21 1.36 0.13
CA SER A 615 -1.00 0.63 -0.24
C SER A 615 -1.21 -0.25 -1.48
N SER A 616 -2.30 -1.03 -1.55
CA SER A 616 -2.62 -1.85 -2.73
C SER A 616 -2.90 -0.99 -3.96
N VAL A 617 -3.62 0.13 -3.81
CA VAL A 617 -3.88 1.07 -4.90
C VAL A 617 -2.58 1.72 -5.41
N GLN A 618 -1.66 2.11 -4.51
CA GLN A 618 -0.34 2.61 -4.91
C GLN A 618 0.46 1.58 -5.69
N ARG A 619 0.45 0.31 -5.25
CA ARG A 619 1.12 -0.79 -5.98
C ARG A 619 0.47 -1.06 -7.34
N LEU A 620 -0.86 -1.08 -7.43
CA LEU A 620 -1.59 -1.27 -8.68
C LEU A 620 -1.41 -0.09 -9.66
N ALA A 621 -1.21 1.13 -9.15
CA ALA A 621 -0.92 2.30 -9.98
C ALA A 621 0.39 2.14 -10.79
N LEU A 622 1.35 1.32 -10.33
CA LEU A 622 2.56 0.99 -11.09
C LEU A 622 2.25 0.33 -12.43
N LEU A 623 1.10 -0.35 -12.55
CA LEU A 623 0.66 -1.02 -13.77
C LEU A 623 -0.07 -0.09 -14.75
N LYS A 624 -0.23 1.20 -14.43
CA LYS A 624 -1.08 2.15 -15.18
C LYS A 624 -2.55 1.69 -15.33
N LEU A 625 -2.98 0.66 -14.60
CA LEU A 625 -4.37 0.15 -14.56
C LEU A 625 -5.34 1.06 -13.81
N VAL A 626 -4.83 2.11 -13.17
CA VAL A 626 -5.61 2.99 -12.30
C VAL A 626 -5.69 4.36 -12.94
N ASP A 627 -6.87 4.68 -13.47
CA ASP A 627 -7.26 6.06 -13.73
C ASP A 627 -7.37 6.76 -12.36
N SER A 628 -6.33 7.49 -11.98
CA SER A 628 -6.01 7.95 -10.62
C SER A 628 -7.01 8.99 -10.05
N ARG A 629 -8.20 9.09 -10.64
CA ARG A 629 -9.24 10.09 -10.35
C ARG A 629 -10.64 9.51 -10.20
N ALA A 630 -10.86 8.20 -10.35
CA ALA A 630 -12.15 7.59 -10.03
C ALA A 630 -12.31 7.42 -8.50
N ASN A 631 -12.55 8.54 -7.81
CA ASN A 631 -13.04 8.68 -6.43
C ASN A 631 -13.12 7.40 -5.57
N ILE A 632 -11.99 6.90 -5.06
CA ILE A 632 -11.93 5.79 -4.09
C ILE A 632 -12.32 6.27 -2.67
N GLY A 633 -12.97 7.43 -2.55
CA GLY A 633 -13.50 7.96 -1.29
C GLY A 633 -14.84 7.33 -0.93
N PHE A 634 -14.89 6.00 -0.75
CA PHE A 634 -16.14 5.29 -0.49
C PHE A 634 -16.42 5.16 1.01
N LYS A 635 -17.40 5.91 1.50
CA LYS A 635 -18.13 5.49 2.71
C LYS A 635 -19.25 4.53 2.28
N GLN A 636 -18.94 3.23 2.21
CA GLN A 636 -19.96 2.21 2.07
C GLN A 636 -20.85 2.21 3.33
N HIS A 637 -21.95 2.95 3.29
CA HIS A 637 -22.95 2.96 4.34
C HIS A 637 -23.91 1.75 4.26
N ARG A 638 -23.92 1.02 3.13
CA ARG A 638 -24.76 -0.16 2.89
C ARG A 638 -23.99 -1.29 2.21
N SER A 639 -24.41 -2.52 2.46
CA SER A 639 -24.00 -3.69 1.67
C SER A 639 -24.67 -3.62 0.29
N SER A 640 -23.87 -3.80 -0.77
CA SER A 640 -24.32 -3.80 -2.17
C SER A 640 -23.91 -5.11 -2.85
N SER A 641 -24.61 -5.49 -3.92
CA SER A 641 -24.14 -6.60 -4.79
C SER A 641 -22.88 -6.19 -5.54
N LEU A 642 -22.12 -7.18 -6.03
CA LEU A 642 -20.93 -6.92 -6.84
C LEU A 642 -21.27 -6.12 -8.10
N LEU A 643 -22.38 -6.48 -8.77
CA LEU A 643 -22.87 -5.74 -9.93
C LEU A 643 -23.26 -4.30 -9.60
N GLU A 644 -23.94 -4.07 -8.47
CA GLU A 644 -24.33 -2.72 -8.05
C GLU A 644 -23.10 -1.84 -7.78
N LEU A 645 -22.06 -2.41 -7.15
CA LEU A 645 -20.79 -1.71 -6.94
C LEU A 645 -20.04 -1.42 -8.25
N PHE A 646 -20.12 -2.32 -9.24
CA PHE A 646 -19.57 -2.07 -10.58
C PHE A 646 -20.25 -0.90 -11.27
N ILE A 647 -21.60 -0.89 -11.29
CA ILE A 647 -22.39 0.15 -11.94
C ILE A 647 -22.15 1.50 -11.28
N GLU A 648 -22.08 1.55 -9.94
CA GLU A 648 -21.83 2.78 -9.16
C GLU A 648 -20.49 3.44 -9.51
N ASN A 649 -19.49 2.65 -9.89
CA ASN A 649 -18.13 3.11 -10.11
C ASN A 649 -17.82 3.40 -11.58
N SER A 650 -17.63 2.34 -12.38
CA SER A 650 -17.17 2.44 -13.76
C SER A 650 -18.24 1.98 -14.75
N GLY A 651 -19.09 1.02 -14.38
CA GLY A 651 -20.05 0.38 -15.28
C GLY A 651 -21.05 1.36 -15.88
N ALA A 652 -21.64 2.25 -15.08
CA ALA A 652 -22.60 3.24 -15.58
C ALA A 652 -21.96 4.16 -16.63
N LYS A 653 -20.75 4.68 -16.36
CA LYS A 653 -20.01 5.56 -17.28
C LYS A 653 -19.76 4.89 -18.62
N HIS A 654 -19.29 3.64 -18.63
CA HIS A 654 -19.05 2.89 -19.87
C HIS A 654 -20.36 2.60 -20.62
N ALA A 655 -21.43 2.24 -19.92
CA ALA A 655 -22.73 2.03 -20.53
C ALA A 655 -23.32 3.34 -21.12
N HIS A 656 -23.14 4.47 -20.43
CA HIS A 656 -23.55 5.79 -20.92
C HIS A 656 -22.78 6.20 -22.18
N ASN A 657 -21.48 5.90 -22.27
CA ASN A 657 -20.69 6.11 -23.48
C ASN A 657 -21.21 5.27 -24.66
N LEU A 658 -21.52 3.98 -24.42
CA LEU A 658 -22.14 3.11 -25.44
C LEU A 658 -23.53 3.60 -25.87
N MET A 659 -24.32 4.12 -24.92
CA MET A 659 -25.62 4.75 -25.22
C MET A 659 -25.48 6.01 -26.07
N ALA A 660 -24.45 6.82 -25.84
CA ALA A 660 -24.19 8.03 -26.62
C ALA A 660 -23.85 7.70 -28.09
N HIS A 661 -23.13 6.61 -28.34
CA HIS A 661 -22.81 6.15 -29.70
C HIS A 661 -24.02 5.59 -30.47
N THR A 662 -25.05 5.12 -29.77
CA THR A 662 -26.23 4.48 -30.40
C THR A 662 -27.41 5.44 -30.56
N ASN A 663 -27.54 6.45 -29.71
CA ASN A 663 -28.64 7.43 -29.74
C ASN A 663 -28.14 8.83 -30.15
N LEU A 664 -27.97 9.06 -31.45
CA LEU A 664 -27.47 10.33 -32.03
C LEU A 664 -28.44 11.53 -31.87
N ASP A 665 -29.73 11.29 -31.59
CA ASP A 665 -30.79 12.33 -31.51
C ASP A 665 -31.09 12.85 -30.08
N ALA A 666 -30.11 12.84 -29.16
CA ALA A 666 -30.35 13.09 -27.72
C ALA A 666 -30.53 14.58 -27.31
N THR A 667 -31.17 15.40 -28.15
CA THR A 667 -31.70 16.72 -27.72
C THR A 667 -33.00 16.60 -26.92
N SER A 668 -33.60 15.40 -26.87
CA SER A 668 -34.86 15.10 -26.16
C SER A 668 -34.63 14.19 -24.94
N LEU A 669 -35.52 14.30 -23.93
CA LEU A 669 -35.55 13.41 -22.77
C LEU A 669 -35.73 11.95 -23.21
N ILE A 670 -34.80 11.08 -22.81
CA ILE A 670 -34.88 9.64 -23.10
C ILE A 670 -36.08 9.03 -22.35
N PRO A 671 -37.07 8.43 -23.04
CA PRO A 671 -38.18 7.77 -22.37
C PRO A 671 -37.69 6.59 -21.52
N TRP A 672 -38.21 6.46 -20.30
CA TRP A 672 -37.87 5.41 -19.33
C TRP A 672 -37.89 4.03 -19.96
N HIS A 673 -38.97 3.69 -20.67
CA HIS A 673 -39.17 2.33 -21.19
C HIS A 673 -38.09 1.91 -22.19
N TYR A 674 -37.67 2.81 -23.09
CA TYR A 674 -36.63 2.50 -24.07
C TYR A 674 -35.24 2.58 -23.44
N GLY A 675 -34.92 3.71 -22.80
CA GLY A 675 -33.60 3.94 -22.24
C GLY A 675 -33.21 2.93 -21.16
N MET A 676 -34.15 2.47 -20.32
CA MET A 676 -33.87 1.51 -19.26
C MET A 676 -33.43 0.16 -19.82
N LEU A 677 -34.14 -0.40 -20.82
CA LEU A 677 -33.75 -1.68 -21.43
C LEU A 677 -32.41 -1.59 -22.14
N THR A 678 -32.18 -0.51 -22.90
CA THR A 678 -30.89 -0.27 -23.55
C THR A 678 -29.75 -0.20 -22.53
N HIS A 679 -29.95 0.51 -21.42
CA HIS A 679 -28.95 0.60 -20.36
C HIS A 679 -28.69 -0.76 -19.70
N ILE A 680 -29.74 -1.54 -19.41
CA ILE A 680 -29.63 -2.91 -18.89
C ILE A 680 -28.82 -3.80 -19.84
N THR A 681 -29.11 -3.76 -21.15
CA THR A 681 -28.40 -4.54 -22.16
C THR A 681 -26.92 -4.17 -22.21
N PHE A 682 -26.57 -2.87 -22.16
CA PHE A 682 -25.16 -2.46 -22.15
C PHE A 682 -24.43 -2.87 -20.88
N ILE A 683 -25.08 -2.79 -19.70
CA ILE A 683 -24.48 -3.30 -18.46
C ILE A 683 -24.27 -4.81 -18.55
N ALA A 684 -25.25 -5.58 -19.05
CA ALA A 684 -25.13 -7.03 -19.23
C ALA A 684 -23.99 -7.39 -20.21
N GLN A 685 -23.81 -6.60 -21.27
CA GLN A 685 -22.72 -6.72 -22.22
C GLN A 685 -21.35 -6.45 -21.57
N LEU A 686 -21.21 -5.41 -20.74
CA LEU A 686 -19.95 -5.07 -20.06
C LEU A 686 -19.47 -6.15 -19.07
N VAL A 687 -20.40 -6.92 -18.48
CA VAL A 687 -20.07 -8.04 -17.59
C VAL A 687 -20.05 -9.39 -18.31
N TRP A 688 -20.29 -9.40 -19.63
CA TRP A 688 -20.36 -10.62 -20.41
C TRP A 688 -18.97 -11.28 -20.54
N PRO A 689 -18.77 -12.54 -20.13
CA PRO A 689 -17.45 -13.15 -20.09
C PRO A 689 -16.79 -13.39 -21.45
N ARG A 690 -17.59 -13.47 -22.53
CA ARG A 690 -17.12 -13.67 -23.91
C ARG A 690 -17.08 -12.36 -24.69
N SER A 691 -16.71 -11.27 -24.02
CA SER A 691 -16.53 -9.97 -24.66
C SER A 691 -15.04 -9.74 -24.99
N GLY A 692 -14.78 -8.97 -26.05
CA GLY A 692 -13.43 -8.54 -26.39
C GLY A 692 -12.86 -7.53 -25.38
N ASN A 693 -13.71 -6.71 -24.76
CA ASN A 693 -13.27 -5.77 -23.73
C ASN A 693 -12.96 -6.48 -22.41
N PHE A 694 -12.11 -5.85 -21.59
CA PHE A 694 -11.68 -6.39 -20.31
C PHE A 694 -12.08 -5.51 -19.12
N ILE A 695 -13.14 -4.70 -19.29
CA ILE A 695 -13.53 -3.62 -18.38
C ILE A 695 -13.98 -4.14 -17.00
N PHE A 696 -14.88 -5.14 -16.96
CA PHE A 696 -15.36 -5.67 -15.69
C PHE A 696 -14.24 -6.39 -14.90
N PRO A 697 -13.43 -7.29 -15.50
CA PRO A 697 -12.32 -7.94 -14.79
C PRO A 697 -11.24 -6.96 -14.32
N GLU A 698 -10.91 -5.94 -15.13
CA GLU A 698 -10.00 -4.86 -14.74
C GLU A 698 -10.55 -4.05 -13.55
N TRP A 699 -11.83 -3.71 -13.59
CA TRP A 699 -12.50 -3.06 -12.47
C TRP A 699 -12.51 -3.92 -11.20
N LEU A 700 -12.74 -5.23 -11.34
CA LEU A 700 -12.75 -6.16 -10.21
C LEU A 700 -11.40 -6.22 -9.49
N LEU A 701 -10.30 -6.14 -10.26
CA LEU A 701 -8.95 -6.07 -9.72
C LEU A 701 -8.67 -4.70 -9.08
N SER A 702 -8.98 -3.60 -9.77
CA SER A 702 -8.69 -2.24 -9.29
C SER A 702 -9.53 -1.84 -8.05
N SER A 703 -10.70 -2.45 -7.89
CA SER A 703 -11.53 -2.34 -6.66
C SER A 703 -11.01 -3.19 -5.49
N CYS A 704 -9.85 -3.84 -5.64
CA CYS A 704 -9.20 -4.68 -4.62
C CYS A 704 -10.07 -5.85 -4.12
N GLN A 705 -10.96 -6.37 -4.96
CA GLN A 705 -11.82 -7.52 -4.63
C GLN A 705 -11.09 -8.84 -4.96
N PHE A 706 -9.90 -9.05 -4.41
CA PHE A 706 -8.97 -10.11 -4.84
C PHE A 706 -9.55 -11.54 -4.76
N LEU A 707 -10.33 -11.86 -3.72
CA LEU A 707 -11.00 -13.16 -3.61
C LEU A 707 -12.03 -13.38 -4.72
N LEU A 708 -12.77 -12.33 -5.08
CA LEU A 708 -13.74 -12.39 -6.18
C LEU A 708 -13.03 -12.49 -7.54
N VAL A 709 -11.84 -11.91 -7.69
CA VAL A 709 -10.98 -12.14 -8.88
C VAL A 709 -10.61 -13.61 -9.00
N GLN A 710 -10.19 -14.25 -7.90
CA GLN A 710 -9.85 -15.68 -7.91
C GLN A 710 -11.05 -16.55 -8.32
N GLU A 711 -12.22 -16.32 -7.71
CA GLU A 711 -13.44 -17.04 -8.06
C GLU A 711 -13.88 -16.79 -9.50
N TYR A 712 -13.87 -15.54 -9.97
CA TYR A 712 -14.22 -15.20 -11.35
C TYR A 712 -13.33 -15.93 -12.36
N VAL A 713 -12.01 -15.93 -12.14
CA VAL A 713 -11.08 -16.61 -13.04
C VAL A 713 -11.25 -18.13 -12.98
N ARG A 714 -11.50 -18.70 -11.78
CA ARG A 714 -11.79 -20.13 -11.58
C ARG A 714 -13.01 -20.57 -12.38
N LEU A 715 -14.12 -19.84 -12.29
CA LEU A 715 -15.37 -20.14 -13.00
C LEU A 715 -15.23 -20.11 -14.53
N LEU A 716 -14.26 -19.36 -15.05
CA LEU A 716 -14.00 -19.23 -16.49
C LEU A 716 -12.90 -20.15 -17.03
N ASN A 717 -12.18 -20.87 -16.17
CA ASN A 717 -10.91 -21.51 -16.54
C ASN A 717 -11.08 -22.69 -17.52
N THR A 718 -12.20 -23.40 -17.49
CA THR A 718 -12.38 -24.66 -18.24
C THR A 718 -12.98 -24.49 -19.63
N TRP A 719 -13.61 -23.36 -19.93
CA TRP A 719 -14.45 -23.20 -21.13
C TRP A 719 -14.31 -21.86 -21.86
N CYS A 720 -13.88 -20.79 -21.17
CA CYS A 720 -13.75 -19.48 -21.80
C CYS A 720 -12.36 -19.36 -22.45
N GLU A 721 -12.31 -19.06 -23.75
CA GLU A 721 -11.06 -18.86 -24.50
C GLU A 721 -10.65 -17.38 -24.56
N TRP A 722 -11.57 -16.46 -24.32
CA TRP A 722 -11.35 -15.02 -24.38
C TRP A 722 -10.47 -14.53 -23.24
N ASN A 723 -9.61 -13.54 -23.57
CA ASN A 723 -8.75 -12.82 -22.62
C ASN A 723 -8.00 -13.77 -21.66
N SER A 724 -7.51 -14.89 -22.18
CA SER A 724 -6.96 -15.99 -21.36
C SER A 724 -5.68 -15.58 -20.64
N ALA A 725 -4.84 -14.76 -21.27
CA ALA A 725 -3.61 -14.26 -20.67
C ALA A 725 -3.92 -13.14 -19.68
N SER A 726 -4.84 -12.23 -20.03
CA SER A 726 -5.32 -11.16 -19.15
C SER A 726 -5.93 -11.70 -17.86
N ARG A 727 -6.72 -12.78 -17.95
CA ARG A 727 -7.27 -13.47 -16.76
C ARG A 727 -6.20 -14.07 -15.86
N LYS A 728 -5.18 -14.72 -16.45
CA LYS A 728 -4.04 -15.25 -15.69
C LYS A 728 -3.23 -14.12 -15.04
N PHE A 729 -3.09 -12.99 -15.72
CA PHE A 729 -2.41 -11.81 -15.21
C PHE A 729 -3.13 -11.21 -13.99
N ILE A 730 -4.43 -10.92 -14.08
CA ILE A 730 -5.18 -10.37 -12.94
C ILE A 730 -5.27 -11.37 -11.76
N LEU A 731 -5.32 -12.68 -12.05
CA LEU A 731 -5.23 -13.72 -11.03
C LEU A 731 -3.87 -13.68 -10.33
N ALA A 732 -2.78 -13.53 -11.09
CA ALA A 732 -1.45 -13.43 -10.53
C ALA A 732 -1.28 -12.19 -9.64
N VAL A 733 -1.80 -11.03 -10.07
CA VAL A 733 -1.79 -9.81 -9.25
C VAL A 733 -2.60 -10.01 -7.97
N ALA A 734 -3.80 -10.59 -8.07
CA ALA A 734 -4.64 -10.87 -6.90
C ALA A 734 -3.96 -11.83 -5.91
N LEU A 735 -3.31 -12.89 -6.40
CA LEU A 735 -2.55 -13.83 -5.56
C LEU A 735 -1.34 -13.16 -4.90
N LEU A 736 -0.64 -12.27 -5.62
CA LEU A 736 0.50 -11.53 -5.09
C LEU A 736 0.07 -10.59 -3.95
N GLU A 737 -1.03 -9.85 -4.13
CA GLU A 737 -1.58 -8.97 -3.07
C GLU A 737 -2.10 -9.76 -1.86
N MET A 738 -2.51 -11.01 -2.04
CA MET A 738 -2.90 -11.92 -0.96
C MET A 738 -1.70 -12.64 -0.29
N GLY A 739 -0.47 -12.38 -0.75
CA GLY A 739 0.76 -12.96 -0.19
C GLY A 739 1.18 -14.31 -0.76
N GLU A 740 0.53 -14.81 -1.81
CA GLU A 740 0.81 -16.10 -2.46
C GLU A 740 1.80 -15.95 -3.63
N ALA A 741 3.00 -15.44 -3.35
CA ALA A 741 3.98 -15.04 -4.37
C ALA A 741 4.38 -16.17 -5.37
N HIS A 742 4.55 -17.41 -4.91
CA HIS A 742 4.94 -18.51 -5.80
C HIS A 742 3.86 -18.87 -6.82
N LYS A 743 2.58 -18.89 -6.41
CA LYS A 743 1.47 -19.15 -7.34
C LYS A 743 1.30 -17.97 -8.31
N ALA A 744 1.46 -16.74 -7.81
CA ALA A 744 1.47 -15.56 -8.65
C ALA A 744 2.56 -15.64 -9.73
N CYS A 745 3.78 -16.07 -9.37
CA CYS A 745 4.89 -16.22 -10.31
C CYS A 745 4.54 -17.16 -11.49
N ASP A 746 4.03 -18.35 -11.20
CA ASP A 746 3.61 -19.32 -12.22
C ASP A 746 2.51 -18.73 -13.13
N HIS A 747 1.53 -18.03 -12.57
CA HIS A 747 0.48 -17.39 -13.37
C HIS A 747 1.00 -16.23 -14.24
N PHE A 748 1.95 -15.41 -13.75
CA PHE A 748 2.60 -14.37 -14.56
C PHE A 748 3.44 -14.96 -15.69
N LEU A 749 4.17 -16.06 -15.45
CA LEU A 749 4.91 -16.77 -16.49
C LEU A 749 3.96 -17.31 -17.58
N ARG A 750 2.80 -17.85 -17.20
CA ARG A 750 1.80 -18.34 -18.15
C ARG A 750 1.09 -17.22 -18.91
N ALA A 751 0.91 -16.04 -18.30
CA ALA A 751 0.31 -14.88 -18.93
C ALA A 751 1.21 -14.24 -19.99
N SER A 752 2.54 -14.37 -19.86
CA SER A 752 3.51 -13.80 -20.82
C SER A 752 3.24 -14.19 -22.28
N ARG A 753 2.69 -15.39 -22.53
CA ARG A 753 2.43 -15.91 -23.87
C ARG A 753 1.35 -15.16 -24.66
N GLY A 754 0.53 -14.33 -24.01
CA GLY A 754 -0.58 -13.63 -24.65
C GLY A 754 -0.49 -12.11 -24.60
N ILE A 755 0.69 -11.54 -24.35
CA ILE A 755 0.89 -10.08 -24.30
C ILE A 755 0.54 -9.41 -25.65
N LEU A 756 0.83 -10.08 -26.76
CA LEU A 756 0.58 -9.56 -28.12
C LEU A 756 -0.82 -9.93 -28.65
N THR A 757 -1.51 -10.86 -27.99
CA THR A 757 -2.83 -11.35 -28.41
C THR A 757 -3.96 -10.62 -27.69
N ASP A 758 -3.77 -10.31 -26.41
CA ASP A 758 -4.78 -9.69 -25.57
C ASP A 758 -4.59 -8.17 -25.56
N GLU A 759 -5.57 -7.43 -26.09
CA GLU A 759 -5.56 -5.96 -26.23
C GLU A 759 -5.33 -5.24 -24.89
N PHE A 760 -5.95 -5.72 -23.81
CA PHE A 760 -5.77 -5.17 -22.46
C PHE A 760 -4.31 -5.22 -21.98
N LEU A 761 -3.62 -6.35 -22.19
CA LEU A 761 -2.22 -6.47 -21.77
C LEU A 761 -1.30 -5.60 -22.63
N ALA A 762 -1.58 -5.52 -23.93
CA ALA A 762 -0.85 -4.64 -24.83
C ALA A 762 -0.98 -3.17 -24.39
N ASP A 763 -2.20 -2.69 -24.15
CA ASP A 763 -2.46 -1.29 -23.80
C ASP A 763 -1.94 -0.91 -22.40
N ALA A 764 -2.08 -1.79 -21.41
CA ALA A 764 -1.62 -1.51 -20.05
C ALA A 764 -0.10 -1.64 -19.89
N LEU A 765 0.52 -2.62 -20.58
CA LEU A 765 1.89 -3.04 -20.29
C LEU A 765 2.91 -2.66 -21.37
N LEU A 766 2.50 -2.34 -22.60
CA LEU A 766 3.43 -1.89 -23.65
C LEU A 766 3.35 -0.36 -23.83
N GLU A 767 4.49 0.26 -24.12
CA GLU A 767 4.51 1.66 -24.59
C GLU A 767 4.39 1.65 -26.12
N SER A 768 3.74 2.66 -26.69
CA SER A 768 3.32 2.72 -28.10
C SER A 768 4.46 2.74 -29.15
N SER A 769 5.70 2.44 -28.76
CA SER A 769 6.82 2.25 -29.69
C SER A 769 6.79 0.85 -30.31
N VAL A 770 7.18 0.75 -31.58
CA VAL A 770 7.27 -0.52 -32.30
C VAL A 770 8.39 -1.36 -31.67
N LEU A 771 8.02 -2.32 -30.82
CA LEU A 771 8.92 -3.24 -30.14
C LEU A 771 8.89 -4.60 -30.84
N SER A 772 10.02 -5.32 -30.87
CA SER A 772 10.04 -6.73 -31.27
C SER A 772 9.25 -7.59 -30.27
N GLU A 773 8.84 -8.80 -30.66
CA GLU A 773 8.12 -9.73 -29.76
C GLU A 773 8.92 -9.99 -28.46
N ASN A 774 10.23 -10.22 -28.59
CA ASN A 774 11.14 -10.42 -27.46
C ASN A 774 11.28 -9.17 -26.59
N SER A 775 11.36 -7.98 -27.20
CA SER A 775 11.48 -6.72 -26.44
C SER A 775 10.20 -6.43 -25.64
N SER A 776 9.04 -6.74 -26.20
CA SER A 776 7.73 -6.63 -25.52
C SER A 776 7.64 -7.57 -24.30
N LEU A 777 8.11 -8.82 -24.45
CA LEU A 777 8.21 -9.79 -23.37
C LEU A 777 9.14 -9.33 -22.24
N ILE A 778 10.30 -8.75 -22.57
CA ILE A 778 11.25 -8.24 -21.58
C ILE A 778 10.65 -7.06 -20.81
N GLN A 779 9.97 -6.13 -21.49
CA GLN A 779 9.27 -5.03 -20.82
C GLN A 779 8.19 -5.52 -19.87
N TYR A 780 7.45 -6.56 -20.26
CA TYR A 780 6.49 -7.22 -19.38
C TYR A 780 7.18 -7.78 -18.13
N TYR A 781 8.24 -8.57 -18.27
CA TYR A 781 8.94 -9.14 -17.12
C TYR A 781 9.52 -8.07 -16.20
N LEU A 782 10.07 -6.97 -16.74
CA LEU A 782 10.54 -5.85 -15.93
C LEU A 782 9.41 -5.20 -15.11
N LYS A 783 8.22 -5.02 -15.69
CA LYS A 783 7.05 -4.52 -14.97
C LYS A 783 6.60 -5.49 -13.88
N VAL A 784 6.55 -6.79 -14.17
CA VAL A 784 6.18 -7.81 -13.17
C VAL A 784 7.23 -7.89 -12.06
N ILE A 785 8.52 -7.88 -12.38
CA ILE A 785 9.61 -7.86 -11.40
C ILE A 785 9.45 -6.70 -10.44
N LYS A 786 9.16 -5.49 -10.96
CA LYS A 786 8.93 -4.31 -10.12
C LYS A 786 7.77 -4.50 -9.14
N LEU A 787 6.71 -5.23 -9.51
CA LEU A 787 5.64 -5.58 -8.57
C LEU A 787 6.14 -6.51 -7.46
N PHE A 788 6.92 -7.53 -7.79
CA PHE A 788 7.46 -8.45 -6.79
C PHE A 788 8.49 -7.79 -5.87
N GLU A 789 9.21 -6.76 -6.35
CA GLU A 789 10.13 -5.96 -5.52
C GLU A 789 9.37 -5.25 -4.39
N GLU A 790 8.20 -4.67 -4.66
CA GLU A 790 7.34 -4.04 -3.63
C GLU A 790 6.82 -5.06 -2.59
N HIS A 791 6.72 -6.34 -2.97
CA HIS A 791 6.31 -7.45 -2.10
C HIS A 791 7.48 -8.22 -1.46
N ASN A 792 8.72 -7.79 -1.69
CA ASN A 792 9.95 -8.41 -1.16
C ASN A 792 10.11 -9.92 -1.48
N ALA A 793 9.56 -10.38 -2.61
CA ALA A 793 9.56 -11.80 -3.00
C ALA A 793 10.78 -12.17 -3.88
N SER A 794 11.97 -12.22 -3.26
CA SER A 794 13.26 -12.37 -3.96
C SER A 794 13.39 -13.61 -4.85
N ASP A 795 12.89 -14.78 -4.41
CA ASP A 795 13.02 -16.04 -5.17
C ASP A 795 12.24 -15.99 -6.50
N CYS A 796 11.02 -15.44 -6.48
CA CYS A 796 10.20 -15.29 -7.68
C CYS A 796 10.79 -14.25 -8.64
N ILE A 797 11.41 -13.18 -8.13
CA ILE A 797 12.09 -12.19 -8.97
C ILE A 797 13.25 -12.84 -9.73
N ILE A 798 14.01 -13.72 -9.09
CA ILE A 798 15.12 -14.45 -9.74
C ILE A 798 14.58 -15.31 -10.88
N GLU A 799 13.52 -16.09 -10.64
CA GLU A 799 12.90 -16.94 -11.67
C GLU A 799 12.38 -16.11 -12.87
N LEU A 800 11.69 -15.00 -12.60
CA LEU A 800 11.19 -14.09 -13.65
C LEU A 800 12.34 -13.42 -14.42
N ALA A 801 13.41 -13.03 -13.75
CA ALA A 801 14.54 -12.38 -14.40
C ALA A 801 15.41 -13.37 -15.20
N GLU A 802 15.63 -14.59 -14.69
CA GLU A 802 16.33 -15.66 -15.42
C GLU A 802 15.56 -16.08 -16.68
N THR A 803 14.23 -16.23 -16.58
CA THR A 803 13.39 -16.51 -17.75
C THR A 803 13.43 -15.38 -18.78
N ALA A 804 13.41 -14.11 -18.34
CA ALA A 804 13.58 -12.95 -19.22
C ALA A 804 14.96 -12.93 -19.91
N ILE A 805 16.04 -13.27 -19.18
CA ILE A 805 17.41 -13.35 -19.73
C ILE A 805 17.51 -14.43 -20.82
N LEU A 806 16.87 -15.59 -20.63
CA LEU A 806 16.85 -16.67 -21.62
C LEU A 806 16.12 -16.28 -22.92
N MET A 807 15.18 -15.33 -22.84
CA MET A 807 14.40 -14.85 -24.00
C MET A 807 15.02 -13.62 -24.67
N ALA A 808 15.98 -12.95 -24.03
CA ALA A 808 16.56 -11.71 -24.51
C ALA A 808 17.62 -11.92 -25.62
N ASP A 809 17.60 -11.03 -26.60
CA ASP A 809 18.65 -10.97 -27.62
C ASP A 809 19.96 -10.43 -27.01
N LYS A 810 21.10 -10.82 -27.59
CA LYS A 810 22.44 -10.45 -27.05
C LYS A 810 22.68 -8.94 -26.98
N ASP A 811 22.02 -8.18 -27.85
CA ASP A 811 22.17 -6.72 -27.97
C ASP A 811 21.00 -5.95 -27.30
N ASP A 812 20.15 -6.62 -26.51
CA ASP A 812 19.02 -5.94 -25.85
C ASP A 812 19.51 -4.94 -24.77
N PRO A 813 19.04 -3.68 -24.79
CA PRO A 813 19.47 -2.64 -23.84
C PRO A 813 19.10 -2.95 -22.38
N ASN A 814 18.11 -3.81 -22.12
CA ASN A 814 17.64 -4.17 -20.79
C ASN A 814 18.35 -5.39 -20.19
N LEU A 815 19.11 -6.15 -20.99
CA LEU A 815 19.85 -7.32 -20.52
C LEU A 815 20.81 -7.02 -19.34
N PRO A 816 21.60 -5.92 -19.34
CA PRO A 816 22.40 -5.53 -18.18
C PRO A 816 21.57 -5.23 -16.93
N THR A 817 20.32 -4.76 -17.10
CA THR A 817 19.39 -4.47 -15.99
C THR A 817 18.92 -5.75 -15.33
N LEU A 818 18.52 -6.74 -16.12
CA LEU A 818 18.09 -8.04 -15.62
C LEU A 818 19.20 -8.75 -14.83
N HIS A 819 20.43 -8.76 -15.33
CA HIS A 819 21.57 -9.31 -14.58
C HIS A 819 21.84 -8.58 -13.25
N SER A 820 21.66 -7.27 -13.22
CA SER A 820 21.83 -6.47 -11.99
C SER A 820 20.73 -6.76 -10.97
N ILE A 821 19.49 -7.00 -11.44
CA ILE A 821 18.36 -7.42 -10.60
C ILE A 821 18.65 -8.80 -9.99
N VAL A 822 18.99 -9.81 -10.80
CA VAL A 822 19.31 -11.17 -10.30
C VAL A 822 20.44 -11.12 -9.27
N PHE A 823 21.49 -10.34 -9.54
CA PHE A 823 22.58 -10.10 -8.60
C PHE A 823 22.07 -9.55 -7.26
N MET A 824 21.23 -8.50 -7.30
CA MET A 824 20.71 -7.86 -6.09
C MET A 824 19.86 -8.82 -5.27
N GLN A 825 19.00 -9.61 -5.92
CA GLN A 825 18.12 -10.55 -5.21
C GLN A 825 18.89 -11.72 -4.59
N HIS A 826 19.88 -12.29 -5.30
CA HIS A 826 20.77 -13.29 -4.70
C HIS A 826 21.58 -12.72 -3.53
N LEU A 827 21.97 -11.45 -3.59
CA LEU A 827 22.64 -10.77 -2.49
C LEU A 827 21.73 -10.61 -1.28
N ASN A 828 20.47 -10.22 -1.49
CA ASN A 828 19.45 -10.11 -0.45
C ASN A 828 19.25 -11.47 0.26
N LEU A 829 19.07 -12.55 -0.50
CA LEU A 829 18.93 -13.92 0.01
C LEU A 829 20.19 -14.50 0.68
N GLY A 830 21.36 -13.88 0.50
CA GLY A 830 22.63 -14.38 1.05
C GLY A 830 23.29 -15.49 0.22
N HIS A 831 22.87 -15.70 -1.02
CA HIS A 831 23.49 -16.64 -1.96
C HIS A 831 24.75 -16.03 -2.60
N HIS A 832 25.81 -15.83 -1.81
CA HIS A 832 27.00 -15.07 -2.21
C HIS A 832 27.71 -15.62 -3.46
N ILE A 833 27.83 -16.95 -3.60
CA ILE A 833 28.47 -17.58 -4.76
C ILE A 833 27.65 -17.34 -6.04
N LYS A 834 26.33 -17.49 -5.97
CA LYS A 834 25.44 -17.25 -7.11
C LYS A 834 25.45 -15.79 -7.52
N ALA A 835 25.39 -14.86 -6.55
CA ALA A 835 25.51 -13.43 -6.81
C ALA A 835 26.83 -13.09 -7.55
N TYR A 836 27.96 -13.63 -7.09
CA TYR A 836 29.25 -13.43 -7.74
C TYR A 836 29.27 -13.97 -9.18
N ASN A 837 28.65 -15.13 -9.44
CA ASN A 837 28.56 -15.69 -10.79
C ASN A 837 27.70 -14.80 -11.71
N CYS A 838 26.55 -14.31 -11.25
CA CYS A 838 25.68 -13.40 -12.01
C CYS A 838 26.37 -12.07 -12.35
N LEU A 839 27.22 -11.58 -11.45
CA LEU A 839 28.04 -10.39 -11.67
C LEU A 839 29.02 -10.60 -12.84
N ASN A 840 29.66 -11.76 -12.95
CA ASN A 840 30.55 -12.05 -14.09
C ASN A 840 29.80 -12.18 -15.43
N SER A 841 28.53 -12.60 -15.38
CA SER A 841 27.70 -12.76 -16.58
C SER A 841 27.15 -11.44 -17.13
N ASN A 842 27.25 -10.32 -16.41
CA ASN A 842 26.71 -9.03 -16.85
C ASN A 842 27.55 -8.45 -18.01
N PRO A 843 26.95 -8.14 -19.18
CA PRO A 843 27.67 -7.63 -20.34
C PRO A 843 28.20 -6.19 -20.16
N ASP A 844 27.63 -5.39 -19.25
CA ASP A 844 28.04 -3.99 -19.04
C ASP A 844 29.14 -3.87 -17.95
N VAL A 845 30.29 -3.32 -18.34
CA VAL A 845 31.44 -3.09 -17.44
C VAL A 845 31.12 -2.13 -16.30
N ALA A 846 30.37 -1.06 -16.56
CA ALA A 846 30.08 -0.06 -15.53
C ALA A 846 29.21 -0.66 -14.41
N ARG A 847 28.15 -1.39 -14.80
CA ARG A 847 27.26 -2.07 -13.84
C ARG A 847 27.95 -3.20 -13.08
N ARG A 848 28.92 -3.90 -13.69
CA ARG A 848 29.74 -4.89 -12.96
C ARG A 848 30.48 -4.26 -11.77
N VAL A 849 31.06 -3.07 -11.96
CA VAL A 849 31.77 -2.35 -10.89
C VAL A 849 30.83 -1.87 -9.78
N ASP A 850 29.63 -1.40 -10.14
CA ASP A 850 28.64 -0.98 -9.14
C ASP A 850 28.07 -2.18 -8.35
N CYS A 851 27.75 -3.29 -9.01
CA CYS A 851 27.38 -4.54 -8.35
C CYS A 851 28.51 -5.04 -7.43
N LEU A 852 29.77 -4.97 -7.87
CA LEU A 852 30.92 -5.34 -7.05
C LEU A 852 31.03 -4.46 -5.79
N ARG A 853 30.81 -3.15 -5.93
CA ARG A 853 30.77 -2.22 -4.79
C ARG A 853 29.71 -2.62 -3.78
N GLN A 854 28.53 -3.00 -4.24
CA GLN A 854 27.42 -3.43 -3.38
C GLN A 854 27.70 -4.78 -2.70
N LEU A 855 28.29 -5.74 -3.43
CA LEU A 855 28.73 -7.04 -2.87
C LEU A 855 29.73 -6.85 -1.74
N VAL A 856 30.73 -5.97 -1.94
CA VAL A 856 31.73 -5.65 -0.91
C VAL A 856 31.05 -5.06 0.33
N VAL A 857 30.25 -4.02 0.17
CA VAL A 857 29.59 -3.34 1.30
C VAL A 857 28.75 -4.32 2.13
N THR A 858 27.90 -5.10 1.47
CA THR A 858 27.01 -6.06 2.14
C THR A 858 27.74 -7.21 2.82
N LEU A 859 28.83 -7.74 2.23
CA LEU A 859 29.63 -8.79 2.87
C LEU A 859 30.40 -8.27 4.10
N PHE A 860 30.82 -7.00 4.08
CA PHE A 860 31.41 -6.34 5.26
C PHE A 860 30.36 -6.15 6.37
N GLU A 861 29.15 -5.66 6.05
CA GLU A 861 28.05 -5.51 7.00
C GLU A 861 27.64 -6.85 7.63
N ARG A 862 27.56 -7.91 6.81
CA ARG A 862 27.24 -9.28 7.26
C ARG A 862 28.41 -10.03 7.90
N LYS A 863 29.60 -9.42 7.99
CA LYS A 863 30.85 -10.01 8.52
C LYS A 863 31.30 -11.32 7.82
N LYS A 864 30.96 -11.49 6.54
CA LYS A 864 31.31 -12.66 5.71
C LYS A 864 32.58 -12.42 4.88
N LEU A 865 33.68 -12.12 5.57
CA LEU A 865 34.95 -11.73 4.93
C LEU A 865 35.68 -12.90 4.26
N ILE A 866 35.51 -14.12 4.78
CA ILE A 866 36.16 -15.33 4.23
C ILE A 866 35.66 -15.60 2.81
N ASP A 867 34.35 -15.51 2.61
CA ASP A 867 33.72 -15.69 1.30
C ASP A 867 34.26 -14.65 0.30
N LEU A 868 34.41 -13.39 0.73
CA LEU A 868 34.98 -12.31 -0.08
C LEU A 868 36.44 -12.57 -0.50
N ILE A 869 37.29 -13.19 0.34
CA ILE A 869 38.67 -13.53 -0.05
C ILE A 869 38.71 -14.71 -1.05
N SER A 870 37.77 -15.66 -0.88
CA SER A 870 37.74 -16.90 -1.64
C SER A 870 37.36 -16.74 -3.12
N PHE A 871 36.69 -15.65 -3.51
CA PHE A 871 36.26 -15.44 -4.88
C PHE A 871 37.43 -15.21 -5.86
N PRO A 872 37.34 -15.68 -7.11
CA PRO A 872 38.44 -15.62 -8.08
C PRO A 872 38.69 -14.25 -8.74
N TYR A 873 37.76 -13.29 -8.63
CA TYR A 873 37.79 -11.92 -9.23
C TYR A 873 38.41 -11.82 -10.63
N VAL A 874 37.83 -12.54 -11.60
CA VAL A 874 38.29 -12.53 -13.00
C VAL A 874 38.11 -11.12 -13.59
N ASP A 875 39.20 -10.50 -14.06
CA ASP A 875 39.27 -9.15 -14.66
C ASP A 875 38.72 -7.99 -13.82
N MET A 876 38.50 -8.18 -12.51
CA MET A 876 37.97 -7.15 -11.60
C MET A 876 38.83 -6.95 -10.35
N TYR A 877 40.04 -7.51 -10.35
CA TYR A 877 40.96 -7.42 -9.21
C TYR A 877 41.30 -5.97 -8.85
N GLU A 878 41.63 -5.16 -9.87
CA GLU A 878 41.94 -3.74 -9.68
C GLU A 878 40.73 -2.94 -9.21
N ASP A 879 39.52 -3.31 -9.66
CA ASP A 879 38.28 -2.68 -9.22
C ASP A 879 37.96 -3.00 -7.77
N LEU A 880 38.14 -4.24 -7.33
CA LEU A 880 37.99 -4.65 -5.92
C LEU A 880 38.97 -3.87 -5.04
N GLU A 881 40.24 -3.83 -5.42
CA GLU A 881 41.29 -3.11 -4.69
C GLU A 881 40.91 -1.62 -4.57
N ARG A 882 40.53 -0.98 -5.68
CA ARG A 882 40.10 0.43 -5.71
C ARG A 882 38.86 0.71 -4.85
N ILE A 883 37.85 -0.17 -4.88
CA ILE A 883 36.62 -0.02 -4.10
C ILE A 883 36.92 -0.14 -2.59
N VAL A 884 37.66 -1.18 -2.19
CA VAL A 884 37.97 -1.45 -0.79
C VAL A 884 38.92 -0.37 -0.25
N GLU A 885 39.91 0.07 -1.02
CA GLU A 885 40.76 1.21 -0.66
C GLU A 885 39.96 2.51 -0.51
N GLY A 886 39.06 2.82 -1.45
CA GLY A 886 38.21 4.00 -1.40
C GLY A 886 37.30 4.00 -0.16
N ARG A 887 36.73 2.84 0.19
CA ARG A 887 35.97 2.65 1.44
C ARG A 887 36.85 2.73 2.68
N ALA A 888 38.02 2.09 2.68
CA ALA A 888 38.97 2.17 3.79
C ALA A 888 39.35 3.62 4.08
N ARG A 889 39.58 4.44 3.05
CA ARG A 889 39.91 5.88 3.12
C ARG A 889 38.78 6.78 3.60
N SER A 890 37.52 6.38 3.44
CA SER A 890 36.34 7.18 3.78
C SER A 890 35.68 6.84 5.11
N VAL A 891 35.89 5.63 5.63
CA VAL A 891 35.33 5.18 6.93
C VAL A 891 36.25 5.56 8.10
N ASP A 892 35.64 5.88 9.25
CA ASP A 892 36.32 6.22 10.50
C ASP A 892 37.31 5.12 10.93
N LEU A 893 38.52 5.52 11.35
CA LEU A 893 39.64 4.59 11.57
C LEU A 893 39.44 3.63 12.75
N ILE A 894 38.60 3.99 13.72
CA ILE A 894 38.38 3.19 14.94
C ILE A 894 37.61 1.90 14.62
N GLU A 895 36.60 1.94 13.74
CA GLU A 895 35.79 0.78 13.33
C GLU A 895 36.32 0.07 12.06
N ASN A 896 37.49 0.47 11.56
CA ASN A 896 37.92 0.13 10.20
C ASN A 896 38.46 -1.31 10.08
N ASN A 897 37.58 -2.24 9.70
CA ASN A 897 37.94 -3.62 9.34
C ASN A 897 38.47 -3.75 7.90
N TYR A 898 38.39 -2.69 7.07
CA TYR A 898 38.79 -2.73 5.67
C TYR A 898 40.31 -2.82 5.49
N TYR A 899 41.10 -2.09 6.26
CA TYR A 899 42.57 -2.21 6.22
C TYR A 899 43.05 -3.60 6.65
N ASN A 900 42.43 -4.17 7.69
CA ASN A 900 42.74 -5.54 8.15
C ASN A 900 42.39 -6.56 7.06
N PHE A 901 41.26 -6.39 6.39
CA PHE A 901 40.87 -7.21 5.24
C PHE A 901 41.87 -7.07 4.09
N LEU A 902 42.21 -5.86 3.65
CA LEU A 902 43.18 -5.59 2.58
C LEU A 902 44.55 -6.24 2.88
N TYR A 903 45.02 -6.13 4.12
CA TYR A 903 46.24 -6.80 4.56
C TYR A 903 46.12 -8.32 4.39
N SER A 904 45.08 -8.94 4.96
CA SER A 904 44.86 -10.39 4.86
C SER A 904 44.71 -10.86 3.41
N PHE A 905 44.03 -10.08 2.57
CA PHE A 905 43.81 -10.37 1.15
C PHE A 905 45.12 -10.34 0.35
N HIS A 906 45.98 -9.34 0.57
CA HIS A 906 47.28 -9.29 -0.09
C HIS A 906 48.26 -10.36 0.41
N ILE A 907 48.18 -10.75 1.69
CA ILE A 907 48.95 -11.88 2.23
C ILE A 907 48.54 -13.20 1.56
N ASP A 908 47.23 -13.49 1.46
CA ASP A 908 46.71 -14.70 0.79
C ASP A 908 47.15 -14.79 -0.68
N LYS A 909 47.11 -13.67 -1.41
CA LYS A 909 47.55 -13.60 -2.81
C LYS A 909 49.07 -13.56 -2.99
N GLY A 910 49.86 -13.53 -1.91
CA GLY A 910 51.32 -13.47 -1.95
C GLY A 910 51.91 -12.09 -2.28
N ASN A 911 51.08 -11.04 -2.35
CA ASN A 911 51.50 -9.66 -2.66
C ASN A 911 51.98 -8.93 -1.39
N MET A 912 53.07 -9.43 -0.79
CA MET A 912 53.60 -8.97 0.51
C MET A 912 53.93 -7.47 0.54
N ARG A 913 54.34 -6.90 -0.60
CA ARG A 913 54.68 -5.49 -0.72
C ARG A 913 53.46 -4.57 -0.66
N LYS A 914 52.34 -4.98 -1.27
CA LYS A 914 51.06 -4.25 -1.17
C LYS A 914 50.47 -4.40 0.23
N ALA A 915 50.61 -5.58 0.85
CA ALA A 915 50.22 -5.78 2.25
C ALA A 915 50.95 -4.80 3.18
N ALA A 916 52.25 -4.60 2.95
CA ALA A 916 53.05 -3.62 3.69
C ALA A 916 52.58 -2.18 3.47
N SER A 917 52.27 -1.78 2.23
CA SER A 917 51.81 -0.40 1.94
C SER A 917 50.45 -0.09 2.56
N VAL A 918 49.52 -1.05 2.57
CA VAL A 918 48.19 -0.90 3.19
C VAL A 918 48.30 -0.67 4.70
N MET A 919 49.12 -1.46 5.40
CA MET A 919 49.34 -1.27 6.85
C MET A 919 50.08 0.03 7.16
N TYR A 920 51.01 0.44 6.28
CA TYR A 920 51.67 1.73 6.41
C TYR A 920 50.69 2.91 6.21
N GLU A 921 49.80 2.84 5.21
CA GLU A 921 48.77 3.86 4.99
C GLU A 921 47.84 3.99 6.21
N GLN A 922 47.43 2.87 6.82
CA GLN A 922 46.64 2.88 8.05
C GLN A 922 47.41 3.53 9.20
N ALA A 923 48.69 3.19 9.39
CA ALA A 923 49.52 3.80 10.42
C ALA A 923 49.69 5.32 10.23
N MET A 924 49.84 5.76 8.97
CA MET A 924 49.93 7.18 8.61
C MET A 924 48.63 7.92 8.92
N ARG A 925 47.46 7.36 8.60
CA ARG A 925 46.18 8.00 8.94
C ARG A 925 45.93 8.05 10.44
N LEU A 926 46.26 6.98 11.18
CA LEU A 926 46.20 6.96 12.64
C LEU A 926 47.11 8.03 13.28
N SER A 927 48.20 8.42 12.60
CA SER A 927 49.10 9.48 13.08
C SER A 927 48.47 10.89 13.02
N GLN A 928 47.45 11.09 12.18
CA GLN A 928 46.78 12.39 11.97
C GLN A 928 45.58 12.59 12.90
N GLU A 929 45.06 11.52 13.52
CA GLU A 929 43.93 11.59 14.45
C GLU A 929 44.35 12.03 15.86
N SER A 930 43.37 12.41 16.69
CA SER A 930 43.58 12.74 18.10
C SER A 930 44.17 11.53 18.84
N GLN A 931 45.44 11.63 19.24
CA GLN A 931 46.18 10.51 19.80
C GLN A 931 45.58 10.06 21.15
N SER A 932 45.01 8.86 21.15
CA SER A 932 44.65 8.11 22.36
C SER A 932 45.57 6.91 22.52
N VAL A 933 45.67 6.35 23.73
CA VAL A 933 46.49 5.15 24.00
C VAL A 933 46.12 4.00 23.04
N ALA A 934 44.82 3.84 22.74
CA ALA A 934 44.33 2.83 21.80
C ALA A 934 44.79 3.09 20.35
N ILE A 935 44.77 4.35 19.90
CA ILE A 935 45.20 4.74 18.55
C ILE A 935 46.71 4.56 18.38
N VAL A 936 47.52 5.01 19.34
CA VAL A 936 48.99 4.84 19.33
C VAL A 936 49.34 3.35 19.37
N SER A 937 48.61 2.54 20.14
CA SER A 937 48.77 1.09 20.17
C SER A 937 48.48 0.44 18.83
N ARG A 938 47.40 0.85 18.16
CA ARG A 938 47.04 0.33 16.84
C ARG A 938 48.05 0.79 15.79
N GLN A 939 48.54 2.03 15.86
CA GLN A 939 49.58 2.55 14.99
C GLN A 939 50.87 1.73 15.09
N ALA A 940 51.32 1.41 16.32
CA ALA A 940 52.49 0.57 16.56
C ALA A 940 52.31 -0.84 15.95
N GLN A 941 51.12 -1.43 16.12
CA GLN A 941 50.79 -2.75 15.54
C GLN A 941 50.78 -2.72 14.01
N CYS A 942 50.22 -1.68 13.39
CA CYS A 942 50.22 -1.51 11.93
C CYS A 942 51.64 -1.37 11.37
N LEU A 943 52.50 -0.57 12.02
CA LEU A 943 53.91 -0.45 11.62
C LEU A 943 54.67 -1.76 11.79
N LEU A 944 54.43 -2.50 12.87
CA LEU A 944 55.02 -3.82 13.07
C LEU A 944 54.57 -4.83 12.00
N ALA A 945 53.28 -4.84 11.65
CA ALA A 945 52.75 -5.66 10.56
C ALA A 945 53.37 -5.28 9.21
N CYS A 946 53.57 -3.99 8.95
CA CYS A 946 54.28 -3.48 7.77
C CYS A 946 55.74 -4.00 7.72
N ILE A 947 56.48 -3.89 8.83
CA ILE A 947 57.86 -4.38 8.93
C ILE A 947 57.93 -5.89 8.70
N ASN A 948 57.00 -6.65 9.29
CA ASN A 948 56.94 -8.10 9.10
C ASN A 948 56.66 -8.47 7.64
N ALA A 949 55.70 -7.81 7.00
CA ALA A 949 55.39 -8.03 5.58
C ALA A 949 56.57 -7.67 4.66
N LEU A 950 57.32 -6.60 4.95
CA LEU A 950 58.53 -6.24 4.19
C LEU A 950 59.68 -7.22 4.40
N HIS A 951 59.82 -7.87 5.57
CA HIS A 951 60.84 -8.91 5.75
C HIS A 951 60.58 -10.14 4.88
N LEU A 952 59.31 -10.45 4.59
CA LEU A 952 58.91 -11.51 3.67
C LEU A 952 59.19 -11.18 2.20
N VAL A 953 59.43 -9.90 1.87
CA VAL A 953 59.85 -9.46 0.54
C VAL A 953 61.37 -9.62 0.40
N SER A 954 61.83 -10.00 -0.80
CA SER A 954 63.26 -10.07 -1.11
C SER A 954 63.94 -8.71 -0.94
N GLU A 955 65.21 -8.72 -0.52
CA GLU A 955 65.96 -7.51 -0.11
C GLU A 955 65.92 -6.38 -1.15
N LYS A 956 65.93 -6.73 -2.44
CA LYS A 956 65.88 -5.78 -3.56
C LYS A 956 64.59 -4.94 -3.63
N TYR A 957 63.49 -5.43 -3.06
CA TYR A 957 62.17 -4.80 -3.17
C TYR A 957 61.56 -4.37 -1.82
N ARG A 958 62.38 -4.27 -0.76
CA ARG A 958 61.96 -3.83 0.59
C ARG A 958 61.81 -2.32 0.71
N TRP A 959 60.91 -1.75 -0.10
CA TRP A 959 60.60 -0.33 -0.08
C TRP A 959 59.12 -0.09 -0.36
N ILE A 960 58.57 0.96 0.26
CA ILE A 960 57.21 1.45 0.04
C ILE A 960 57.25 2.88 -0.48
N VAL A 961 56.12 3.34 -1.00
CA VAL A 961 56.00 4.65 -1.64
C VAL A 961 55.05 5.50 -0.83
N ARG A 962 55.49 6.70 -0.44
CA ARG A 962 54.70 7.68 0.30
C ARG A 962 54.49 8.93 -0.54
N PRO A 963 53.24 9.43 -0.69
CA PRO A 963 53.01 10.76 -1.23
C PRO A 963 53.43 11.83 -0.20
N VAL A 964 54.28 12.77 -0.61
CA VAL A 964 54.69 13.90 0.24
C VAL A 964 53.57 14.94 0.23
N ILE A 965 53.02 15.26 1.40
CA ILE A 965 52.12 16.41 1.61
C ILE A 965 53.02 17.54 2.11
N ASP A 966 53.24 18.56 1.27
CA ASP A 966 54.09 19.70 1.60
C ASP A 966 53.37 20.59 2.63
N GLN A 967 53.68 20.38 3.92
CA GLN A 967 53.10 21.17 5.02
C GLN A 967 53.67 22.60 5.09
N ASN A 968 54.70 22.93 4.29
CA ASN A 968 55.42 24.20 4.36
C ASN A 968 54.79 25.36 3.56
N TYR A 969 53.65 25.16 2.89
CA TYR A 969 53.00 26.22 2.09
C TYR A 969 51.97 27.07 2.85
N LEU A 970 51.68 26.79 4.13
CA LEU A 970 50.64 27.49 4.89
C LEU A 970 51.12 28.74 5.66
N GLU A 971 52.43 29.02 5.72
CA GLU A 971 52.98 30.12 6.53
C GLU A 971 53.22 31.45 5.76
N GLU A 972 53.07 31.51 4.43
CA GLU A 972 53.41 32.72 3.64
C GLU A 972 52.22 33.54 3.11
N MET A 973 50.97 33.32 3.55
CA MET A 973 49.78 33.97 2.96
C MET A 973 48.96 34.83 3.94
N ASP A 974 49.60 35.56 4.83
CA ASP A 974 48.99 36.69 5.54
C ASP A 974 49.76 37.96 5.23
N TYR A 975 49.50 38.61 4.08
CA TYR A 975 49.46 40.08 3.90
C TYR A 975 48.93 40.41 2.48
N GLU A 976 47.96 41.34 2.42
CA GLU A 976 47.45 42.08 1.26
C GLU A 976 46.21 41.58 0.48
N VAL A 977 45.05 41.80 1.11
CA VAL A 977 43.88 42.57 0.64
C VAL A 977 43.74 42.89 -0.87
N GLN A 978 42.77 42.18 -1.49
CA GLN A 978 41.66 42.64 -2.36
C GLN A 978 41.84 43.84 -3.33
N THR A 979 41.59 43.60 -4.62
CA THR A 979 40.55 44.37 -5.36
C THR A 979 40.02 43.69 -6.64
N ARG A 980 38.77 43.21 -6.54
CA ARG A 980 37.63 43.43 -7.47
C ARG A 980 37.74 43.06 -8.96
N ARG A 981 36.85 42.13 -9.36
CA ARG A 981 35.63 42.30 -10.20
C ARG A 981 35.52 41.34 -11.40
N SER A 982 34.32 40.75 -11.45
CA SER A 982 33.51 40.39 -12.62
C SER A 982 33.92 39.22 -13.53
N ILE A 983 33.11 38.16 -13.42
CA ILE A 983 32.30 37.55 -14.49
C ILE A 983 32.96 36.47 -15.38
N SER A 984 32.19 35.36 -15.40
CA SER A 984 32.02 34.28 -16.39
C SER A 984 33.19 33.33 -16.69
N SER A 985 32.89 32.06 -16.36
CA SER A 985 32.98 30.86 -17.19
C SER A 985 34.27 30.57 -17.96
N GLU A 986 34.76 29.35 -17.72
CA GLU A 986 35.79 28.64 -18.50
C GLU A 986 37.20 29.21 -18.35
N ASP A 987 37.88 28.78 -17.28
CA ASP A 987 39.22 28.20 -17.38
C ASP A 987 39.64 27.72 -15.99
N ILE A 988 39.52 26.42 -15.75
CA ILE A 988 40.11 25.75 -14.59
C ILE A 988 41.63 25.80 -14.81
N LEU A 989 42.26 26.81 -14.22
CA LEU A 989 43.72 26.90 -14.08
C LEU A 989 44.21 25.61 -13.43
N HIS A 990 44.83 24.75 -14.24
CA HIS A 990 45.48 23.54 -13.79
C HIS A 990 46.69 23.91 -12.92
N TYR A 991 46.48 24.01 -11.61
CA TYR A 991 47.59 23.99 -10.66
C TYR A 991 48.22 22.59 -10.71
N LYS A 992 49.34 22.47 -11.44
CA LYS A 992 50.22 21.30 -11.40
C LYS A 992 50.86 21.24 -10.01
N ILE A 993 50.16 20.63 -9.05
CA ILE A 993 50.79 20.11 -7.83
C ILE A 993 51.82 19.08 -8.30
N LYS A 994 53.11 19.41 -8.19
CA LYS A 994 54.18 18.42 -8.34
C LYS A 994 54.02 17.43 -7.19
N LYS A 995 53.37 16.28 -7.47
CA LYS A 995 53.34 15.13 -6.56
C LYS A 995 54.78 14.66 -6.35
N GLN A 996 55.45 15.14 -5.31
CA GLN A 996 56.71 14.57 -4.87
C GLN A 996 56.42 13.25 -4.16
N VAL A 997 57.13 12.21 -4.58
CA VAL A 997 56.94 10.85 -4.12
C VAL A 997 58.21 10.44 -3.39
N GLU A 998 58.09 10.06 -2.12
CA GLU A 998 59.20 9.62 -1.28
C GLU A 998 59.22 8.09 -1.24
N VAL A 999 60.41 7.51 -1.38
CA VAL A 999 60.63 6.07 -1.27
C VAL A 999 61.18 5.80 0.12
N LEU A 1000 60.43 5.03 0.91
CA LEU A 1000 60.81 4.65 2.27
C LEU A 1000 61.36 3.23 2.28
N GLU A 1001 62.55 3.07 2.84
CA GLU A 1001 63.18 1.77 3.07
C GLU A 1001 62.79 1.19 4.44
N LEU A 1002 63.12 -0.08 4.66
CA LEU A 1002 62.84 -0.78 5.92
C LEU A 1002 63.35 -0.02 7.15
N ASN A 1003 64.53 0.60 7.05
CA ASN A 1003 65.13 1.34 8.17
C ASN A 1003 64.36 2.61 8.52
N ASP A 1004 63.75 3.27 7.53
CA ASP A 1004 62.95 4.48 7.77
C ASP A 1004 61.67 4.14 8.54
N ILE A 1005 61.00 3.05 8.15
CA ILE A 1005 59.79 2.55 8.84
C ILE A 1005 60.13 2.07 10.26
N LYS A 1006 61.31 1.46 10.47
CA LYS A 1006 61.78 1.08 11.82
C LYS A 1006 61.99 2.29 12.72
N ARG A 1007 62.58 3.37 12.20
CA ARG A 1007 62.75 4.63 12.95
C ARG A 1007 61.40 5.22 13.35
N GLU A 1008 60.42 5.24 12.43
CA GLU A 1008 59.05 5.67 12.74
C GLU A 1008 58.41 4.79 13.83
N TYR A 1009 58.59 3.47 13.74
CA TYR A 1009 58.10 2.54 14.75
C TYR A 1009 58.70 2.83 16.13
N TYR A 1010 60.00 3.07 16.24
CA TYR A 1010 60.64 3.37 17.54
C TYR A 1010 60.12 4.66 18.17
N ILE A 1011 59.79 5.68 17.37
CA ILE A 1011 59.14 6.91 17.86
C ILE A 1011 57.75 6.57 18.43
N VAL A 1012 56.94 5.79 17.70
CA VAL A 1012 55.58 5.43 18.12
C VAL A 1012 55.60 4.53 19.35
N ASP A 1013 56.53 3.56 19.44
CA ASP A 1013 56.73 2.72 20.63
C ASP A 1013 57.10 3.56 21.86
N ALA A 1014 57.96 4.56 21.69
CA ALA A 1014 58.27 5.51 22.76
C ALA A 1014 57.04 6.31 23.21
N ARG A 1015 56.24 6.85 22.27
CA ARG A 1015 54.98 7.56 22.58
C ARG A 1015 53.97 6.63 23.27
N LEU A 1016 53.88 5.37 22.87
CA LEU A 1016 53.05 4.36 23.51
C LEU A 1016 53.45 4.14 24.97
N LYS A 1017 54.75 3.97 25.23
CA LYS A 1017 55.27 3.75 26.58
C LYS A 1017 55.01 4.96 27.48
N VAL A 1018 55.17 6.18 26.96
CA VAL A 1018 54.80 7.42 27.70
C VAL A 1018 53.31 7.47 28.02
N SER A 1019 52.46 7.27 27.00
CA SER A 1019 51.00 7.38 27.16
C SER A 1019 50.38 6.33 28.08
N LYS A 1020 51.01 5.15 28.24
CA LYS A 1020 50.59 4.13 29.21
C LYS A 1020 50.89 4.48 30.67
N ILE A 1021 51.96 5.24 30.92
CA ILE A 1021 52.40 5.59 32.28
C ILE A 1021 51.69 6.87 32.76
N ASN A 1022 51.45 7.82 31.86
CA ASN A 1022 50.77 9.06 32.18
C ASN A 1022 49.74 9.41 31.10
N SER A 1023 48.49 9.11 31.38
CA SER A 1023 47.34 9.29 30.49
C SER A 1023 46.92 10.75 30.27
N GLU A 1024 47.39 11.71 31.09
CA GLU A 1024 47.01 13.14 30.99
C GLU A 1024 47.94 13.97 30.07
N LEU A 1025 49.04 13.39 29.58
CA LEU A 1025 50.01 14.06 28.72
C LEU A 1025 49.57 14.11 27.24
N HIS A 1026 48.49 14.86 26.95
CA HIS A 1026 48.01 15.07 25.56
C HIS A 1026 49.06 15.76 24.65
N ILE A 1027 50.05 16.42 25.23
CA ILE A 1027 51.11 17.19 24.54
C ILE A 1027 52.17 16.27 23.90
N VAL A 1028 52.31 15.02 24.38
CA VAL A 1028 53.34 14.08 23.89
C VAL A 1028 52.94 13.39 22.58
N SER A 1029 51.68 13.55 22.17
CA SER A 1029 51.07 12.99 20.96
C SER A 1029 51.85 13.31 19.68
N HIS A 1030 52.35 14.54 19.55
CA HIS A 1030 53.12 15.01 18.40
C HIS A 1030 54.62 15.11 18.68
N ALA A 1031 55.08 14.67 19.85
CA ALA A 1031 56.44 14.92 20.28
C ALA A 1031 57.46 14.31 19.31
N GLY A 1032 58.36 15.15 18.80
CA GLY A 1032 59.45 14.74 17.93
C GLY A 1032 60.49 13.88 18.68
N PRO A 1033 61.44 13.24 17.98
CA PRO A 1033 62.49 12.44 18.62
C PRO A 1033 63.27 13.23 19.67
N SER A 1034 63.59 14.51 19.40
CA SER A 1034 64.31 15.38 20.34
C SER A 1034 63.50 15.71 21.60
N GLU A 1035 62.18 15.87 21.48
CA GLU A 1035 61.29 16.15 22.60
C GLU A 1035 61.05 14.89 23.43
N LEU A 1036 60.86 13.74 22.79
CA LEU A 1036 60.72 12.44 23.48
C LEU A 1036 61.96 12.08 24.28
N ILE A 1037 63.15 12.38 23.77
CA ILE A 1037 64.42 12.17 24.50
C ILE A 1037 64.49 13.02 25.78
N ILE A 1038 63.78 14.15 25.85
CA ILE A 1038 63.70 15.00 27.06
C ILE A 1038 62.57 14.51 27.99
N ILE A 1039 61.43 14.09 27.44
CA ILE A 1039 60.25 13.69 28.20
C ILE A 1039 60.45 12.31 28.87
N LEU A 1040 60.96 11.31 28.15
CA LEU A 1040 61.13 9.94 28.65
C LEU A 1040 61.93 9.87 29.97
N PRO A 1041 63.07 10.57 30.13
CA PRO A 1041 63.80 10.62 31.40
C PRO A 1041 63.00 11.22 32.56
N THR A 1042 62.12 12.19 32.32
CA THR A 1042 61.29 12.80 33.39
C THR A 1042 60.25 11.84 33.95
N ILE A 1043 59.82 10.87 33.15
CA ILE A 1043 58.86 9.82 33.51
C ILE A 1043 59.60 8.59 34.09
N GLY A 1044 60.93 8.58 34.01
CA GLY A 1044 61.77 7.51 34.52
C GLY A 1044 62.07 6.40 33.50
N LEU A 1045 61.86 6.62 32.20
CA LEU A 1045 62.15 5.67 31.11
C LEU A 1045 63.50 5.98 30.42
N TYR A 1046 64.61 5.61 31.06
CA TYR A 1046 65.96 5.97 30.63
C TYR A 1046 66.52 5.06 29.51
N THR A 1047 66.27 3.75 29.56
CA THR A 1047 66.78 2.79 28.55
C THR A 1047 66.20 3.06 27.16
N THR A 1048 64.91 3.37 27.09
CA THR A 1048 64.23 3.74 25.85
C THR A 1048 64.69 5.10 25.32
N ALA A 1049 64.93 6.08 26.20
CA ALA A 1049 65.51 7.36 25.79
C ALA A 1049 66.93 7.19 25.20
N LEU A 1050 67.76 6.33 25.80
CA LEU A 1050 69.11 6.02 25.29
C LEU A 1050 69.06 5.28 23.94
N HIS A 1051 68.11 4.34 23.77
CA HIS A 1051 67.89 3.67 22.51
C HIS A 1051 67.47 4.65 21.39
N LEU A 1052 66.59 5.62 21.68
CA LEU A 1052 66.27 6.68 20.73
C LEU A 1052 67.49 7.56 20.42
N CYS A 1053 68.35 7.85 21.40
CA CYS A 1053 69.59 8.59 21.15
C CYS A 1053 70.51 7.82 20.20
N ASP A 1054 70.58 6.49 20.31
CA ASP A 1054 71.37 5.63 19.42
C ASP A 1054 70.81 5.61 17.99
N GLU A 1055 69.49 5.47 17.82
CA GLU A 1055 68.84 5.42 16.50
C GLU A 1055 68.82 6.77 15.76
N PHE A 1056 68.63 7.88 16.48
CA PHE A 1056 68.57 9.24 15.93
C PHE A 1056 69.89 10.02 16.04
N ASN A 1057 70.95 9.38 16.54
CA ASN A 1057 72.29 9.96 16.70
C ASN A 1057 72.28 11.29 17.51
N VAL A 1058 71.55 11.32 18.63
CA VAL A 1058 71.42 12.47 19.54
C VAL A 1058 72.32 12.29 20.77
N ASN A 1059 72.75 13.40 21.38
CA ASN A 1059 73.64 13.36 22.56
C ASN A 1059 72.94 12.75 23.80
N LYS A 1060 73.57 11.74 24.39
CA LYS A 1060 73.06 10.96 25.55
C LYS A 1060 73.23 11.64 26.91
N SER A 1061 73.99 12.73 26.98
CA SER A 1061 74.41 13.37 28.24
C SER A 1061 73.23 13.81 29.10
N SER A 1062 72.20 14.42 28.49
CA SER A 1062 71.02 14.95 29.19
C SER A 1062 70.21 13.84 29.90
N VAL A 1063 70.10 12.66 29.28
CA VAL A 1063 69.37 11.50 29.84
C VAL A 1063 70.05 11.01 31.12
N LEU A 1064 71.38 10.88 31.11
CA LEU A 1064 72.15 10.40 32.25
C LEU A 1064 72.28 11.46 33.37
N GLU A 1065 72.31 12.75 33.03
CA GLU A 1065 72.20 13.83 34.01
C GLU A 1065 70.85 13.79 34.75
N SER A 1066 69.75 13.51 34.03
CA SER A 1066 68.43 13.32 34.64
C SER A 1066 68.41 12.11 35.58
N LEU A 1067 68.96 10.97 35.16
CA LEU A 1067 69.07 9.78 36.02
C LEU A 1067 69.90 10.05 37.28
N ALA A 1068 71.04 10.73 37.13
CA ALA A 1068 71.88 11.13 38.26
C ALA A 1068 71.12 12.02 39.26
N SER A 1069 70.31 12.96 38.77
CA SER A 1069 69.44 13.80 39.58
C SER A 1069 68.40 12.98 40.36
N GLN A 1070 67.81 11.96 39.71
CA GLN A 1070 66.85 11.06 40.35
C GLN A 1070 67.49 10.18 41.42
N CYS A 1071 68.70 9.64 41.19
CA CYS A 1071 69.47 8.90 42.20
C CYS A 1071 69.74 9.76 43.46
N ILE A 1072 70.06 11.04 43.28
CA ILE A 1072 70.24 11.98 44.41
C ILE A 1072 68.93 12.21 45.16
N ARG A 1073 67.83 12.46 44.43
CA ARG A 1073 66.50 12.67 45.04
C ARG A 1073 66.09 11.48 45.90
N LEU A 1074 66.23 10.25 45.39
CA LEU A 1074 65.98 9.02 46.15
C LEU A 1074 66.85 8.88 47.40
N SER A 1075 68.07 9.41 47.36
CA SER A 1075 68.99 9.38 48.51
C SER A 1075 68.62 10.40 49.59
N ARG A 1076 67.78 11.40 49.26
CA ARG A 1076 67.33 12.48 50.18
C ARG A 1076 65.93 12.25 50.74
N GLY A 1077 65.12 11.38 50.14
CA GLY A 1077 63.79 11.01 50.61
C GLY A 1077 63.25 9.76 49.90
N GLU A 1078 62.39 9.00 50.58
CA GLU A 1078 61.75 7.80 50.01
C GLU A 1078 60.71 8.22 48.97
N ASP A 1079 60.98 7.95 47.69
CA ASP A 1079 59.96 7.94 46.64
C ASP A 1079 59.28 6.57 46.67
N PRO A 1080 58.01 6.46 47.10
CA PRO A 1080 57.33 5.18 47.26
C PRO A 1080 57.16 4.43 45.93
N ASN A 1081 57.22 5.12 44.79
CA ASN A 1081 57.02 4.53 43.45
C ASN A 1081 58.35 4.26 42.73
N ALA A 1082 59.49 4.30 43.44
CA ALA A 1082 60.80 4.15 42.83
C ALA A 1082 61.04 2.78 42.18
N TRP A 1083 60.44 1.71 42.73
CA TRP A 1083 60.53 0.39 42.13
C TRP A 1083 59.86 0.32 40.75
N ASP A 1084 58.78 1.08 40.52
CA ASP A 1084 58.00 0.99 39.30
C ASP A 1084 58.80 1.45 38.08
N TRP A 1085 59.47 2.61 38.16
CA TRP A 1085 60.31 3.09 37.06
C TRP A 1085 61.62 2.28 36.94
N LEU A 1086 62.18 1.78 38.04
CA LEU A 1086 63.37 0.91 37.97
C LEU A 1086 63.08 -0.39 37.20
N ILE A 1087 61.95 -1.05 37.47
CA ILE A 1087 61.54 -2.27 36.75
C ILE A 1087 61.40 -2.01 35.25
N GLN A 1088 60.87 -0.85 34.86
CA GLN A 1088 60.69 -0.47 33.46
C GLN A 1088 62.00 -0.18 32.68
N ASN A 1089 63.15 -0.16 33.36
CA ASN A 1089 64.48 0.03 32.75
C ASN A 1089 65.30 -1.26 32.69
N ASP A 1090 64.65 -2.42 32.67
CA ASP A 1090 65.27 -3.73 32.47
C ASP A 1090 66.40 -4.05 33.48
N ILE A 1091 66.18 -3.76 34.76
CA ILE A 1091 67.13 -3.98 35.88
C ILE A 1091 67.53 -5.45 36.11
N PHE A 1092 66.88 -6.41 35.45
CA PHE A 1092 67.13 -7.84 35.64
C PHE A 1092 68.52 -8.27 35.18
N ASP A 1093 69.12 -7.57 34.23
CA ASP A 1093 70.50 -7.82 33.75
C ASP A 1093 71.58 -7.35 34.75
N ILE A 1094 71.20 -6.64 35.83
CA ILE A 1094 72.13 -5.94 36.75
C ILE A 1094 72.49 -6.79 37.99
N GLY A 1095 71.93 -8.00 38.13
CA GLY A 1095 72.26 -8.92 39.24
C GLY A 1095 71.78 -8.41 40.60
N LEU A 1096 70.54 -8.72 40.94
CA LEU A 1096 69.88 -8.28 42.17
C LEU A 1096 70.25 -9.21 43.35
N SER A 1097 71.24 -8.84 44.15
CA SER A 1097 71.51 -9.46 45.47
C SER A 1097 71.27 -8.43 46.58
N ASN A 1098 70.29 -8.71 47.46
CA ASN A 1098 69.94 -7.99 48.70
C ASN A 1098 70.27 -6.48 48.76
N THR A 1099 69.80 -5.70 47.78
CA THR A 1099 70.06 -4.25 47.69
C THR A 1099 68.77 -3.46 47.86
N ASN A 1100 68.86 -2.34 48.59
CA ASN A 1100 67.78 -1.38 48.72
C ASN A 1100 67.57 -0.59 47.40
N ILE A 1101 66.41 0.05 47.27
CA ILE A 1101 65.98 0.86 46.11
C ILE A 1101 67.05 1.86 45.67
N THR A 1102 67.67 2.53 46.64
CA THR A 1102 68.71 3.53 46.37
C THR A 1102 69.92 2.89 45.70
N ASN A 1103 70.39 1.74 46.20
CA ASN A 1103 71.56 1.06 45.65
C ASN A 1103 71.29 0.51 44.24
N THR A 1104 70.07 0.04 43.95
CA THR A 1104 69.72 -0.43 42.61
C THR A 1104 69.67 0.73 41.60
N ALA A 1105 69.14 1.89 41.98
CA ALA A 1105 69.18 3.10 41.14
C ALA A 1105 70.61 3.58 40.85
N TRP A 1106 71.48 3.61 41.86
CA TRP A 1106 72.89 3.98 41.67
C TRP A 1106 73.66 2.97 40.81
N ARG A 1107 73.35 1.67 40.92
CA ARG A 1107 73.90 0.63 40.03
C ARG A 1107 73.40 0.75 38.60
N LEU A 1108 72.15 1.14 38.40
CA LEU A 1108 71.61 1.41 37.07
C LEU A 1108 72.37 2.57 36.40
N LEU A 1109 72.64 3.66 37.14
CA LEU A 1109 73.48 4.77 36.65
C LEU A 1109 74.89 4.31 36.29
N GLU A 1110 75.51 3.48 37.14
CA GLU A 1110 76.83 2.87 36.86
C GLU A 1110 76.81 2.03 35.59
N TYR A 1111 75.84 1.13 35.45
CA TYR A 1111 75.70 0.25 34.30
C TYR A 1111 75.49 1.03 33.00
N LEU A 1112 74.55 1.98 32.98
CA LEU A 1112 74.22 2.74 31.77
C LEU A 1112 75.33 3.70 31.36
N THR A 1113 75.98 4.37 32.31
CA THR A 1113 77.13 5.25 32.00
C THR A 1113 78.30 4.48 31.42
N LEU A 1114 78.64 3.32 31.99
CA LEU A 1114 79.75 2.49 31.50
C LEU A 1114 79.43 1.83 30.15
N LYS A 1115 78.19 1.39 29.94
CA LYS A 1115 77.75 0.71 28.70
C LYS A 1115 77.71 1.63 27.49
N HIS A 1116 77.20 2.86 27.64
CA HIS A 1116 77.00 3.77 26.50
C HIS A 1116 78.18 4.72 26.25
N GLU A 1117 79.13 4.85 27.18
CA GLU A 1117 80.34 5.66 26.99
C GLU A 1117 81.35 4.89 26.12
N LYS A 1118 81.74 5.47 24.98
CA LYS A 1118 82.76 4.90 24.10
C LYS A 1118 84.12 4.84 24.82
N ASP A 1119 84.94 3.86 24.46
CA ASP A 1119 86.30 3.75 25.01
C ASP A 1119 87.12 5.02 24.73
N ARG A 1120 87.77 5.54 25.78
CA ARG A 1120 88.56 6.80 25.81
C ARG A 1120 87.77 8.11 25.73
N TYR A 1121 86.45 8.07 25.64
CA TYR A 1121 85.61 9.25 25.84
C TYR A 1121 85.26 9.40 27.33
N SER A 1122 84.93 10.63 27.73
CA SER A 1122 84.56 10.99 29.10
C SER A 1122 83.36 11.93 29.16
N GLU A 1123 82.58 11.99 28.07
CA GLU A 1123 81.48 12.95 27.92
C GLU A 1123 80.34 12.67 28.90
N LEU A 1124 79.96 11.40 29.09
CA LEU A 1124 78.89 11.02 30.00
C LEU A 1124 79.38 11.06 31.46
N HIS A 1125 80.63 10.64 31.71
CA HIS A 1125 81.27 10.80 33.02
C HIS A 1125 81.30 12.27 33.45
N LYS A 1126 81.68 13.18 32.54
CA LYS A 1126 81.68 14.63 32.75
C LYS A 1126 80.29 15.15 33.07
N ALA A 1127 79.29 14.75 32.30
CA ALA A 1127 77.90 15.17 32.44
C ALA A 1127 77.34 14.75 33.81
N VAL A 1128 77.45 13.46 34.14
CA VAL A 1128 76.99 12.91 35.42
C VAL A 1128 77.73 13.53 36.60
N THR A 1129 79.07 13.58 36.58
CA THR A 1129 79.85 14.19 37.68
C THR A 1129 79.53 15.67 37.87
N ARG A 1130 79.40 16.43 36.78
CA ARG A 1130 79.01 17.85 36.86
C ARG A 1130 77.64 17.99 37.51
N LYS A 1131 76.66 17.18 37.13
CA LYS A 1131 75.31 17.25 37.69
C LYS A 1131 75.30 16.87 39.18
N LEU A 1132 76.04 15.84 39.58
CA LEU A 1132 76.20 15.46 40.99
C LEU A 1132 76.78 16.60 41.84
N LEU A 1133 77.82 17.26 41.32
CA LEU A 1133 78.48 18.36 41.99
C LEU A 1133 77.59 19.62 42.09
N GLN A 1134 76.84 19.95 41.03
CA GLN A 1134 75.88 21.07 41.04
C GLN A 1134 74.79 20.92 42.10
N GLU A 1135 74.30 19.69 42.31
CA GLU A 1135 73.29 19.39 43.32
C GLU A 1135 73.88 19.23 44.73
N GLY A 1136 75.20 19.37 44.91
CA GLY A 1136 75.88 19.23 46.19
C GLY A 1136 76.00 17.79 46.70
N ALA A 1137 75.93 16.79 45.82
CA ALA A 1137 76.11 15.38 46.18
C ALA A 1137 77.60 14.97 46.20
N PHE A 1138 77.92 13.90 46.91
CA PHE A 1138 79.23 13.27 46.84
C PHE A 1138 79.37 12.46 45.54
N ILE A 1139 80.57 12.44 44.97
CA ILE A 1139 80.86 11.63 43.78
C ILE A 1139 81.02 10.16 44.22
N PRO A 1140 80.21 9.21 43.69
CA PRO A 1140 80.33 7.80 44.03
C PRO A 1140 81.70 7.24 43.71
N GLN A 1141 82.16 6.27 44.50
CA GLN A 1141 83.49 5.69 44.37
C GLN A 1141 83.73 5.06 42.98
N TRP A 1142 82.73 4.38 42.40
CA TRP A 1142 82.86 3.80 41.06
C TRP A 1142 83.12 4.88 40.00
N LEU A 1143 82.41 6.01 40.09
CA LEU A 1143 82.52 7.11 39.14
C LEU A 1143 83.85 7.83 39.33
N LEU A 1144 84.26 8.05 40.59
CA LEU A 1144 85.56 8.63 40.92
C LEU A 1144 86.70 7.78 40.35
N MET A 1145 86.68 6.47 40.58
CA MET A 1145 87.72 5.54 40.12
C MET A 1145 87.73 5.39 38.59
N SER A 1146 86.56 5.27 37.97
CA SER A 1146 86.44 5.20 36.51
C SER A 1146 86.89 6.51 35.85
N TYR A 1147 86.48 7.65 36.39
CA TYR A 1147 86.78 8.95 35.81
C TYR A 1147 88.23 9.38 36.04
N LYS A 1148 88.84 9.03 37.20
CA LYS A 1148 90.30 9.16 37.42
C LYS A 1148 91.09 8.44 36.32
N LYS A 1149 90.67 7.22 35.94
CA LYS A 1149 91.32 6.44 34.87
C LYS A 1149 91.12 7.02 33.48
N ARG A 1150 90.01 7.70 33.22
CA ARG A 1150 89.67 8.26 31.92
C ARG A 1150 90.25 9.66 31.71
N ASN A 1151 89.98 10.58 32.64
CA ASN A 1151 90.36 11.98 32.52
C ASN A 1151 90.37 12.70 33.89
N ALA A 1152 91.43 12.46 34.66
CA ALA A 1152 91.60 13.06 35.99
C ALA A 1152 91.75 14.60 35.98
N ALA A 1153 92.34 15.16 34.92
CA ALA A 1153 92.50 16.61 34.79
C ALA A 1153 91.16 17.34 34.65
N GLU A 1154 90.22 16.76 33.90
CA GLU A 1154 88.87 17.30 33.75
C GLU A 1154 88.05 17.14 35.05
N LEU A 1155 88.17 16.00 35.73
CA LEU A 1155 87.55 15.77 37.03
C LEU A 1155 88.03 16.79 38.09
N LEU A 1156 89.34 17.04 38.16
CA LEU A 1156 89.94 18.03 39.07
C LEU A 1156 89.40 19.44 38.79
N ARG A 1157 89.26 19.80 37.51
CA ARG A 1157 88.66 21.07 37.10
C ARG A 1157 87.20 21.18 37.56
N LEU A 1158 86.42 20.13 37.39
CA LEU A 1158 85.01 20.11 37.79
C LEU A 1158 84.84 20.26 39.29
N MET A 1159 85.63 19.54 40.10
CA MET A 1159 85.59 19.65 41.56
C MET A 1159 85.97 21.05 42.06
N LEU A 1160 87.01 21.66 41.46
CA LEU A 1160 87.42 23.03 41.76
C LEU A 1160 86.31 24.03 41.43
N ASN A 1161 85.75 23.96 40.22
CA ASN A 1161 84.68 24.86 39.78
C ASN A 1161 83.39 24.72 40.61
N ALA A 1162 83.15 23.56 41.21
CA ALA A 1162 82.01 23.32 42.10
C ALA A 1162 82.27 23.75 43.56
N GLY A 1163 83.43 24.34 43.88
CA GLY A 1163 83.79 24.78 45.23
C GLY A 1163 84.13 23.63 46.19
N ARG A 1164 84.36 22.41 45.71
CA ARG A 1164 84.77 21.24 46.53
C ARG A 1164 86.28 21.24 46.72
N ILE A 1165 86.79 22.31 47.33
CA ILE A 1165 88.22 22.63 47.43
C ILE A 1165 89.00 21.53 48.17
N LEU A 1166 88.45 20.94 49.24
CA LEU A 1166 89.11 19.87 50.01
C LEU A 1166 89.29 18.60 49.16
N GLU A 1167 88.23 18.10 48.53
CA GLU A 1167 88.29 16.91 47.67
C GLU A 1167 89.13 17.14 46.42
N ALA A 1168 89.07 18.34 45.83
CA ALA A 1168 89.95 18.72 44.74
C ALA A 1168 91.42 18.75 45.19
N SER A 1169 91.72 19.17 46.43
CA SER A 1169 93.09 19.16 46.98
C SER A 1169 93.61 17.76 47.20
N GLU A 1170 92.78 16.85 47.70
CA GLU A 1170 93.12 15.44 47.85
C GLU A 1170 93.35 14.77 46.49
N LEU A 1171 92.43 14.98 45.54
CA LEU A 1171 92.59 14.50 44.16
C LEU A 1171 93.84 15.10 43.49
N GLY A 1172 94.12 16.39 43.74
CA GLY A 1172 95.29 17.08 43.22
C GLY A 1172 96.60 16.48 43.75
N VAL A 1173 96.68 16.22 45.06
CA VAL A 1173 97.83 15.53 45.68
C VAL A 1173 97.97 14.11 45.14
N GLU A 1174 96.88 13.34 45.09
CA GLU A 1174 96.90 11.98 44.54
C GLU A 1174 97.33 11.98 43.07
N TYR A 1175 96.87 12.94 42.27
CA TYR A 1175 97.22 13.05 40.86
C TYR A 1175 98.69 13.45 40.69
N ILE A 1176 99.19 14.40 41.48
CA ILE A 1176 100.63 14.76 41.52
C ILE A 1176 101.46 13.53 41.89
N ASN A 1177 101.07 12.77 42.91
CA ASN A 1177 101.75 11.54 43.32
C ASN A 1177 101.71 10.46 42.23
N ALA A 1178 100.57 10.28 41.57
CA ALA A 1178 100.41 9.35 40.44
C ALA A 1178 101.30 9.73 39.26
N VAL A 1179 101.40 11.02 38.93
CA VAL A 1179 102.37 11.53 37.95
C VAL A 1179 103.80 11.28 38.42
N MET A 1180 104.10 11.41 39.71
CA MET A 1180 105.41 11.08 40.28
C MET A 1180 105.71 9.57 40.36
N GLY A 1181 104.73 8.71 40.08
CA GLY A 1181 104.86 7.26 39.96
C GLY A 1181 104.05 6.44 40.95
N ASP A 1182 103.46 7.08 41.96
CA ASP A 1182 102.79 6.41 43.08
C ASP A 1182 101.27 6.31 42.84
N GLY A 1183 100.76 5.09 42.61
CA GLY A 1183 99.34 4.89 42.29
C GLY A 1183 98.94 5.21 40.84
N LYS A 1184 99.88 5.21 39.87
CA LYS A 1184 99.66 5.52 38.44
C LYS A 1184 98.49 4.76 37.76
N GLU A 1185 98.26 3.52 38.18
CA GLU A 1185 97.19 2.66 37.64
C GLU A 1185 95.79 3.18 37.99
N ASN A 1186 95.65 3.90 39.11
CA ASN A 1186 94.39 4.49 39.55
C ASN A 1186 93.97 5.70 38.69
N PHE A 1187 94.92 6.31 37.98
CA PHE A 1187 94.71 7.46 37.10
C PHE A 1187 94.78 7.12 35.61
N GLY A 1188 94.86 5.82 35.26
CA GLY A 1188 94.93 5.37 33.87
C GLY A 1188 96.17 5.86 33.12
N LEU A 1189 97.18 6.32 33.86
CA LEU A 1189 98.42 6.85 33.30
C LEU A 1189 99.29 5.68 32.83
N LYS A 1190 99.60 5.65 31.53
CA LYS A 1190 100.49 4.63 30.94
C LYS A 1190 101.95 4.81 31.38
N THR A 1191 102.33 6.04 31.71
CA THR A 1191 103.71 6.44 32.07
C THR A 1191 103.69 7.37 33.29
N HIS A 1192 104.83 7.51 33.96
CA HIS A 1192 105.05 8.44 35.07
C HIS A 1192 106.22 9.38 34.75
N LEU A 1193 106.44 10.39 35.57
CA LEU A 1193 107.51 11.38 35.44
C LEU A 1193 108.89 10.72 35.60
N THR A 1194 109.43 10.24 34.49
CA THR A 1194 110.79 9.70 34.35
C THR A 1194 111.46 10.27 33.12
N SER A 1195 112.78 10.30 33.12
CA SER A 1195 113.58 10.88 32.05
C SER A 1195 113.55 10.10 30.72
N VAL A 1196 112.98 8.89 30.71
CA VAL A 1196 112.98 7.96 29.57
C VAL A 1196 111.60 7.86 28.87
N THR A 1197 110.53 8.29 29.53
CA THR A 1197 109.15 8.09 29.07
C THR A 1197 108.53 9.37 28.51
N THR A 1198 107.43 9.24 27.78
CA THR A 1198 106.66 10.38 27.25
C THR A 1198 106.19 11.32 28.37
N PRO A 1199 106.14 12.65 28.12
CA PRO A 1199 105.77 13.63 29.14
C PRO A 1199 104.32 13.41 29.59
N VAL A 1200 104.14 13.34 30.91
CA VAL A 1200 102.82 13.26 31.54
C VAL A 1200 102.40 14.69 31.90
N TRP A 1201 101.27 15.12 31.36
CA TRP A 1201 100.78 16.49 31.53
C TRP A 1201 100.00 16.61 32.83
N LEU A 1202 100.44 17.52 33.69
CA LEU A 1202 99.76 17.90 34.92
C LEU A 1202 99.10 19.28 34.69
N PRO A 1203 97.82 19.48 35.06
CA PRO A 1203 97.15 20.76 34.88
C PRO A 1203 97.59 21.78 35.95
N LEU A 1204 98.82 22.29 35.82
CA LEU A 1204 99.45 23.23 36.76
C LEU A 1204 98.57 24.44 37.07
N ASN A 1205 97.99 25.09 36.06
CA ASN A 1205 97.11 26.25 36.28
C ASN A 1205 95.90 25.94 37.18
N ILE A 1206 95.35 24.71 37.12
CA ILE A 1206 94.21 24.32 37.96
C ILE A 1206 94.67 24.12 39.41
N LEU A 1207 95.84 23.53 39.59
CA LEU A 1207 96.46 23.32 40.91
C LEU A 1207 96.89 24.64 41.55
N GLU A 1208 97.37 25.60 40.75
CA GLU A 1208 97.71 26.96 41.21
C GLU A 1208 96.47 27.73 41.65
N VAL A 1209 95.36 27.68 40.88
CA VAL A 1209 94.09 28.29 41.28
C VAL A 1209 93.55 27.61 42.55
N LEU A 1210 93.64 26.28 42.65
CA LEU A 1210 93.24 25.55 43.84
C LEU A 1210 94.08 25.94 45.08
N LEU A 1211 95.39 26.13 44.90
CA LEU A 1211 96.28 26.65 45.94
C LEU A 1211 95.92 28.10 46.31
N TYR A 1212 95.52 28.93 45.36
CA TYR A 1212 95.07 30.30 45.60
C TYR A 1212 93.79 30.32 46.45
N GLU A 1213 92.78 29.57 46.06
CA GLU A 1213 91.51 29.44 46.80
C GLU A 1213 91.74 28.88 48.23
N LEU A 1214 92.58 27.85 48.37
CA LEU A 1214 92.99 27.33 49.68
C LEU A 1214 93.74 28.36 50.55
N LYS A 1215 94.45 29.30 49.92
CA LYS A 1215 95.19 30.36 50.61
C LYS A 1215 94.26 31.44 51.16
N GLU A 1216 93.20 31.79 50.43
CA GLU A 1216 92.18 32.76 50.86
C GLU A 1216 91.40 32.26 52.09
N VAL A 1217 91.14 30.95 52.20
CA VAL A 1217 90.34 30.34 53.29
C VAL A 1217 91.21 29.74 54.42
N LYS A 1218 92.45 30.22 54.58
CA LYS A 1218 93.46 29.66 55.50
C LYS A 1218 93.12 29.69 56.99
N GLU A 1219 92.13 30.46 57.42
CA GLU A 1219 91.76 30.60 58.84
C GLU A 1219 91.20 29.31 59.45
N ASN A 1220 90.68 28.40 58.62
CA ASN A 1220 90.12 27.14 59.05
C ASN A 1220 91.20 26.03 59.02
N PRO A 1221 91.47 25.31 60.14
CA PRO A 1221 92.63 24.41 60.27
C PRO A 1221 92.68 23.29 59.23
N THR A 1222 91.52 22.78 58.79
CA THR A 1222 91.43 21.72 57.77
C THR A 1222 91.91 22.19 56.40
N PHE A 1223 91.57 23.42 55.99
CA PHE A 1223 92.02 23.99 54.72
C PHE A 1223 93.50 24.37 54.76
N SER A 1224 94.03 24.78 55.91
CA SER A 1224 95.46 25.02 56.10
C SER A 1224 96.28 23.73 55.96
N GLU A 1225 95.80 22.61 56.51
CA GLU A 1225 96.46 21.32 56.36
C GLU A 1225 96.47 20.86 54.89
N SER A 1226 95.34 20.95 54.21
CA SER A 1226 95.24 20.63 52.78
C SER A 1226 96.10 21.55 51.91
N TYR A 1227 96.17 22.85 52.23
CA TYR A 1227 97.07 23.80 51.55
C TYR A 1227 98.54 23.38 51.69
N GLN A 1228 98.98 23.04 52.90
CA GLN A 1228 100.35 22.59 53.14
C GLN A 1228 100.66 21.28 52.43
N ARG A 1229 99.72 20.32 52.43
CA ARG A 1229 99.87 19.04 51.73
C ARG A 1229 99.96 19.24 50.21
N LEU A 1230 99.08 20.05 49.62
CA LEU A 1230 99.08 20.32 48.19
C LEU A 1230 100.31 21.14 47.76
N GLN A 1231 100.69 22.16 48.53
CA GLN A 1231 101.88 22.96 48.26
C GLN A 1231 103.15 22.13 48.40
N GLY A 1232 103.22 21.25 49.41
CA GLY A 1232 104.32 20.31 49.59
C GLY A 1232 104.42 19.30 48.45
N ALA A 1233 103.30 18.73 48.03
CA ALA A 1233 103.25 17.83 46.87
C ALA A 1233 103.67 18.54 45.58
N LEU A 1234 103.22 19.78 45.35
CA LEU A 1234 103.59 20.56 44.18
C LEU A 1234 105.07 20.96 44.18
N GLN A 1235 105.63 21.37 45.32
CA GLN A 1235 107.07 21.65 45.46
C GLN A 1235 107.91 20.39 45.24
N SER A 1236 107.46 19.24 45.75
CA SER A 1236 108.11 17.95 45.49
C SER A 1236 108.09 17.61 44.00
N TYR A 1237 106.95 17.84 43.35
CA TYR A 1237 106.82 17.68 41.91
C TYR A 1237 107.72 18.64 41.14
N GLU A 1238 107.76 19.94 41.46
CA GLU A 1238 108.64 20.93 40.83
C GLU A 1238 110.12 20.54 40.96
N GLN A 1239 110.56 20.15 42.16
CA GLN A 1239 111.92 19.67 42.38
C GLN A 1239 112.21 18.41 41.55
N LYS A 1240 111.26 17.48 41.48
CA LYS A 1240 111.38 16.25 40.69
C LYS A 1240 111.36 16.55 39.19
N VAL A 1241 110.56 17.51 38.71
CA VAL A 1241 110.53 17.96 37.31
C VAL A 1241 111.82 18.66 36.96
N ILE A 1242 112.38 19.52 37.81
CA ILE A 1242 113.68 20.17 37.60
C ILE A 1242 114.78 19.10 37.52
N ARG A 1243 114.76 18.12 38.44
CA ARG A 1243 115.70 17.00 38.44
C ARG A 1243 115.55 16.13 37.19
N VAL A 1244 114.35 15.67 36.87
CA VAL A 1244 114.07 14.85 35.68
C VAL A 1244 114.36 15.63 34.39
N SER A 1245 114.15 16.94 34.36
CA SER A 1245 114.49 17.79 33.21
C SER A 1245 116.01 17.94 33.06
N LYS A 1246 116.75 18.10 34.16
CA LYS A 1246 118.23 18.03 34.16
C LYS A 1246 118.71 16.66 33.73
N ASP A 1247 118.13 15.58 34.27
CA ASP A 1247 118.45 14.21 33.90
C ASP A 1247 118.08 13.93 32.43
N MET A 1248 116.99 14.50 31.88
CA MET A 1248 116.65 14.41 30.45
C MET A 1248 117.65 15.19 29.59
N ILE A 1249 118.12 16.36 30.05
CA ILE A 1249 119.15 17.14 29.36
C ILE A 1249 120.49 16.39 29.41
N GLU A 1250 120.86 15.83 30.56
CA GLU A 1250 122.07 15.02 30.75
C GLU A 1250 122.01 13.70 29.98
N ILE A 1251 120.87 13.01 29.93
CA ILE A 1251 120.66 11.80 29.11
C ILE A 1251 120.71 12.16 27.62
N LYS A 1252 120.15 13.30 27.19
CA LYS A 1252 120.30 13.80 25.80
C LYS A 1252 121.73 14.24 25.48
N LEU A 1253 122.50 14.72 26.46
CA LEU A 1253 123.90 15.13 26.30
C LEU A 1253 124.85 13.92 26.34
N SER A 1254 124.57 12.90 27.15
CA SER A 1254 125.32 11.64 27.22
C SER A 1254 125.00 10.71 26.04
N SER A 1255 123.75 10.70 25.55
CA SER A 1255 123.38 10.03 24.29
C SER A 1255 123.96 10.69 23.03
N LYS A 1256 124.68 11.82 23.16
CA LYS A 1256 125.45 12.44 22.06
C LYS A 1256 126.94 12.06 22.10
N ASN A 1257 127.43 11.49 23.19
CA ASN A 1257 128.80 10.98 23.34
C ASN A 1257 128.87 9.44 23.43
N CYS A 1258 127.79 8.75 23.02
CA CYS A 1258 127.76 7.32 22.67
C CYS A 1258 127.19 7.14 21.27
#